data_AF-L1MK04-F1
#
_entry.id   AF-L1MK04-F1
#
_cell.length_a   1.000
_cell.length_b   1.000
_cell.length_c   1.000
_cell.angle_alpha   90.00
_cell.angle_beta   90.00
_cell.angle_gamma   90.00
#
_symmetry.space_group_name_H-M   'P 1'
#
loop_
_entity.id
_entity.type
_entity.pdbx_description
1 polymer ?
#
loop_
_entity_poly.entity_id
_entity_poly.type
_entity_poly.pdbx_seq_one_letter_code
_entity_poly.pdbx_strand_id
1 'polypeptide(L)'
;MKQVYKLLASAAVVLVGVTNLSARNWSPTTEAVTQIEAGKKYALQGIVSSGGSNRYLQGTSFTEKSYLSPDGVFEFVPVEGVKDAADNQVYYLKVSGKTKDQYVSAPGNTTFYTSSTNRAWKVVVKSAEKREREHTYNWETKKDNGDDTTIVLKGKDAYVRESMVENGGVNKFDLSTFTFADRNDAVVIVSYQSKNPKKKEQDAEFNFFLTNEAGNLSVGKGTNYNNNVWNIFAVEENDAKASLNNVMDATFGEGFNIEDLVDPTKKDSYVLGNDIGQYDAAKYKVLKELYTKAKKAVDEEVTLTADEMDKLAEDLPKAYDDFKASGKPLTEGYYIVESYRAHKETGYDGGALYDEGAVKNGAKRLLWTYKGGTTTYKKEDELNHKSLKFIWKVEKDNSNPGFFFFKNMQTDRYINESEVAGFNQTVEMSDKPLASYNIVANIRQAGFFTFYSPKLWRGKGFQGAAKDLWEFGGLHPGGDHERVVVWDWQAPASAFYARTITKEQVDKILSVAKQGINNDKANALVNQAQAALDKGYTYMAVDGNGVRLEKANSGDFSTDEPGLVTEADKLKSPMADKDEGQNIGAFLDGDANSYFHSSWHNGADAWLGSHFLQFQLGEAQKELYLKWVKRINSNGSINNNGAPAKVTLWGAKDDAALDKNKDNKKDEAGADVVGEDGNVVVDYDAWKKQGWDSLSVATFSYPYDIEVGGATKKNAAGYAYFKVPEGYKNFRLEVVTRVDNSDKPNGNAYFHGSEFRVYQGKFDGVNSLISSVPTQDVKALTDAIAKLKEEVKAEKATQESIDALQKAYEQFLKNYPEPKRVTDALAEAEKLSKSSVEGTDVGYYKDGAKAKLAEVIASVKTKLEAQVKTKAPNVDQINAYLAELNAGLAEFAKQLIMPAAGVYRIQSASAEKTREGRMMTAINSSRESHLKMWGRISDPDVKGAYKDEPGFSSVLGAYWDVQKVDNGYTLKNVYTGLYAAPKSGQAMMTQSEKPYTFDVVFAKTPGCFNFVIKAEDAEAKKIYVNAESDNLVLWNSAEGQDNSAFKFLPATEQLQNALDPDNGFKVYVQAKVTQIITLPVSAEFDADNGKFFTVIGQDADSYIQLDDVEGTTLKAGQAYVYIPAEKNESNFVTLYPTKEVNKDYTKLNPTHTPGEAVNGLTPVFENTRLKEDSGIFNGDHSLVLLSIQNEGVSANTGYFDKMPKTDKKGDAAIQAEATITSLGRVVVLNDATAKSGVYTLSGVRVNNTKHLPAGVYVVNGKKQVVK
;
A
#
# COMPACT_ATOMS: atom_id res chain seq x y z
N MET A 1 8.38 -9.78 30.46
CA MET A 1 8.44 -11.19 30.00
C MET A 1 7.15 -11.98 30.20
N LYS A 2 6.56 -12.08 31.42
CA LYS A 2 5.31 -12.87 31.64
C LYS A 2 4.05 -12.41 30.88
N GLN A 3 3.98 -11.16 30.39
CA GLN A 3 2.81 -10.64 29.65
C GLN A 3 2.93 -10.75 28.13
N VAL A 4 4.15 -10.80 27.58
CA VAL A 4 4.38 -10.95 26.13
C VAL A 4 4.40 -12.43 25.72
N TYR A 5 4.93 -13.31 26.58
CA TYR A 5 4.69 -14.76 26.45
C TYR A 5 3.21 -15.13 26.58
N LYS A 6 2.43 -14.33 27.32
CA LYS A 6 0.98 -14.50 27.34
C LYS A 6 0.35 -14.12 26.00
N LEU A 7 0.80 -13.08 25.31
CA LEU A 7 0.16 -12.62 24.06
C LEU A 7 0.36 -13.63 22.90
N LEU A 8 1.56 -14.22 22.75
CA LEU A 8 1.81 -15.27 21.75
C LEU A 8 1.25 -16.64 22.17
N ALA A 9 1.12 -16.92 23.47
CA ALA A 9 0.34 -18.07 23.94
C ALA A 9 -1.18 -17.85 23.85
N SER A 10 -1.65 -16.61 23.67
CA SER A 10 -3.10 -16.28 23.61
C SER A 10 -3.73 -16.57 22.25
N ALA A 11 -2.94 -16.83 21.21
CA ALA A 11 -3.45 -17.28 19.91
C ALA A 11 -3.67 -18.81 19.85
N ALA A 12 -3.30 -19.56 20.90
CA ALA A 12 -3.45 -21.02 20.97
C ALA A 12 -4.20 -21.52 22.22
N VAL A 13 -4.85 -20.66 23.01
CA VAL A 13 -5.65 -21.11 24.16
C VAL A 13 -7.11 -20.69 24.00
N VAL A 14 -7.85 -21.51 23.26
CA VAL A 14 -9.29 -21.66 23.48
C VAL A 14 -9.48 -22.72 24.57
N LEU A 15 -9.96 -22.25 25.73
CA LEU A 15 -10.59 -23.00 26.83
C LEU A 15 -9.74 -24.03 27.58
N VAL A 16 -9.25 -23.64 28.77
CA VAL A 16 -9.12 -24.58 29.89
C VAL A 16 -9.71 -23.95 31.15
N GLY A 17 -10.89 -24.43 31.54
CA GLY A 17 -11.53 -24.25 32.84
C GLY A 17 -12.20 -25.57 33.20
N VAL A 18 -11.73 -26.17 34.30
CA VAL A 18 -11.79 -27.60 34.63
C VAL A 18 -13.20 -28.07 34.99
N THR A 19 -13.69 -29.09 34.27
CA THR A 19 -14.22 -30.41 34.69
C THR A 19 -15.22 -30.86 33.62
N ASN A 20 -14.83 -31.82 32.79
CA ASN A 20 -15.62 -32.93 32.26
C ASN A 20 -14.87 -33.55 31.07
N LEU A 21 -14.90 -34.88 31.00
CA LEU A 21 -14.33 -35.82 30.04
C LEU A 21 -13.71 -35.23 28.76
N SER A 22 -12.51 -35.70 28.41
CA SER A 22 -11.96 -35.58 27.04
C SER A 22 -13.06 -35.94 26.04
N ALA A 23 -13.59 -34.95 25.31
CA ALA A 23 -14.55 -35.21 24.26
C ALA A 23 -13.77 -35.87 23.12
N ARG A 24 -14.01 -37.16 22.89
CA ARG A 24 -13.34 -37.92 21.83
C ARG A 24 -13.70 -37.32 20.47
N ASN A 25 -12.80 -37.49 19.50
CA ASN A 25 -13.14 -37.11 18.13
C ASN A 25 -14.19 -38.06 17.53
N TRP A 26 -14.86 -37.61 16.48
CA TRP A 26 -15.94 -38.33 15.80
C TRP A 26 -15.51 -38.68 14.38
N SER A 27 -15.98 -39.81 13.87
CA SER A 27 -15.78 -40.20 12.47
C SER A 27 -17.10 -40.13 11.70
N PRO A 28 -17.10 -39.54 10.49
CA PRO A 28 -18.24 -39.63 9.60
C PRO A 28 -18.40 -41.07 9.08
N THR A 29 -19.64 -41.50 8.89
CA THR A 29 -19.96 -42.78 8.22
C THR A 29 -19.58 -42.74 6.74
N THR A 30 -19.60 -43.89 6.07
CA THR A 30 -19.21 -44.02 4.66
C THR A 30 -20.27 -43.54 3.66
N GLU A 31 -21.54 -43.59 4.03
CA GLU A 31 -22.67 -43.22 3.14
C GLU A 31 -23.24 -41.85 3.51
N ALA A 32 -23.45 -41.02 2.48
CA ALA A 32 -24.10 -39.73 2.63
C ALA A 32 -25.62 -39.90 2.73
N VAL A 33 -26.28 -39.06 3.53
CA VAL A 33 -27.73 -39.02 3.67
C VAL A 33 -28.32 -37.81 2.96
N THR A 34 -29.46 -38.02 2.30
CA THR A 34 -30.24 -36.97 1.63
C THR A 34 -31.48 -36.55 2.41
N GLN A 35 -31.84 -37.29 3.46
CA GLN A 35 -32.95 -37.01 4.38
C GLN A 35 -32.44 -36.86 5.82
N ILE A 36 -33.06 -35.95 6.56
CA ILE A 36 -32.63 -35.56 7.90
C ILE A 36 -33.59 -36.09 8.95
N GLU A 37 -33.03 -36.78 9.94
CA GLU A 37 -33.72 -37.26 11.12
C GLU A 37 -33.49 -36.28 12.27
N ALA A 38 -34.58 -35.78 12.85
CA ALA A 38 -34.51 -34.87 14.00
C ALA A 38 -33.78 -35.55 15.18
N GLY A 39 -32.85 -34.84 15.82
CA GLY A 39 -32.11 -35.35 16.98
C GLY A 39 -30.86 -36.19 16.66
N LYS A 40 -30.62 -36.50 15.37
CA LYS A 40 -29.41 -37.21 14.93
C LYS A 40 -28.24 -36.24 14.68
N LYS A 41 -27.02 -36.74 14.90
CA LYS A 41 -25.78 -35.99 14.75
C LYS A 41 -25.16 -36.23 13.37
N TYR A 42 -24.67 -35.17 12.77
CA TYR A 42 -24.17 -35.17 11.40
C TYR A 42 -22.86 -34.41 11.22
N ALA A 43 -22.07 -34.83 10.24
CA ALA A 43 -20.97 -34.09 9.66
C ALA A 43 -21.44 -33.41 8.37
N LEU A 44 -20.98 -32.18 8.14
CA LEU A 44 -21.27 -31.44 6.92
C LEU A 44 -20.00 -31.38 6.06
N GLN A 45 -20.05 -32.01 4.89
CA GLN A 45 -18.93 -32.09 3.95
C GLN A 45 -19.11 -31.11 2.78
N GLY A 46 -18.12 -30.23 2.59
CA GLY A 46 -18.07 -29.28 1.47
C GLY A 46 -17.47 -29.88 0.21
N ILE A 47 -17.37 -29.12 -0.89
CA ILE A 47 -16.79 -29.55 -2.18
C ILE A 47 -15.34 -30.04 -1.98
N VAL A 48 -15.04 -31.24 -2.52
CA VAL A 48 -13.74 -31.92 -2.41
C VAL A 48 -12.63 -31.03 -2.97
N SER A 49 -11.45 -31.01 -2.34
CA SER A 49 -10.32 -30.21 -2.84
C SER A 49 -9.87 -30.69 -4.22
N SER A 50 -9.15 -29.85 -4.97
CA SER A 50 -8.54 -30.22 -6.26
C SER A 50 -7.55 -31.39 -6.15
N GLY A 51 -7.13 -31.76 -4.94
CA GLY A 51 -6.27 -32.91 -4.63
C GLY A 51 -7.03 -34.17 -4.18
N GLY A 52 -8.36 -34.16 -4.12
CA GLY A 52 -9.17 -35.34 -3.78
C GLY A 52 -9.45 -35.54 -2.28
N SER A 53 -9.02 -34.63 -1.39
CA SER A 53 -9.23 -34.77 0.06
C SER A 53 -10.64 -34.34 0.49
N ASN A 54 -11.25 -35.14 1.37
CA ASN A 54 -12.54 -34.85 1.99
C ASN A 54 -12.45 -33.64 2.95
N ARG A 55 -13.40 -32.70 2.87
CA ARG A 55 -13.39 -31.45 3.66
C ARG A 55 -14.64 -31.33 4.52
N TYR A 56 -14.48 -31.29 5.83
CA TYR A 56 -15.59 -31.15 6.78
C TYR A 56 -15.61 -29.79 7.46
N LEU A 57 -16.79 -29.25 7.68
CA LEU A 57 -16.96 -28.02 8.45
C LEU A 57 -16.71 -28.29 9.95
N GLN A 58 -15.80 -27.54 10.56
CA GLN A 58 -15.55 -27.54 12.01
C GLN A 58 -15.45 -26.10 12.50
N GLY A 59 -16.31 -25.72 13.45
CA GLY A 59 -16.43 -24.33 13.89
C GLY A 59 -16.85 -23.42 12.73
N THR A 60 -16.01 -22.46 12.35
CA THR A 60 -16.26 -21.52 11.24
C THR A 60 -15.35 -21.75 10.04
N SER A 61 -14.73 -22.93 9.92
CA SER A 61 -13.78 -23.25 8.85
C SER A 61 -13.84 -24.72 8.42
N PHE A 62 -13.45 -24.99 7.19
CA PHE A 62 -13.26 -26.36 6.70
C PHE A 62 -11.91 -26.92 7.14
N THR A 63 -11.87 -28.22 7.36
CA THR A 63 -10.65 -28.97 7.65
C THR A 63 -10.64 -30.27 6.86
N GLU A 64 -9.44 -30.71 6.49
CA GLU A 64 -9.17 -31.92 5.69
C GLU A 64 -8.80 -33.13 6.55
N LYS A 65 -9.13 -33.07 7.84
CA LYS A 65 -8.91 -34.18 8.77
C LYS A 65 -9.91 -35.30 8.50
N SER A 66 -9.45 -36.54 8.68
CA SER A 66 -10.26 -37.76 8.64
C SER A 66 -11.27 -37.88 9.79
N TYR A 67 -11.22 -36.97 10.76
CA TYR A 67 -12.02 -36.97 11.98
C TYR A 67 -12.52 -35.56 12.37
N LEU A 68 -13.51 -35.52 13.25
CA LEU A 68 -14.24 -34.31 13.65
C LEU A 68 -14.09 -34.02 15.14
N SER A 69 -13.79 -32.78 15.50
CA SER A 69 -13.97 -32.29 16.87
C SER A 69 -15.45 -32.03 17.17
N PRO A 70 -15.86 -31.82 18.45
CA PRO A 70 -17.27 -31.59 18.80
C PRO A 70 -17.95 -30.43 18.04
N ASP A 71 -17.21 -29.38 17.70
CA ASP A 71 -17.68 -28.24 16.89
C ASP A 71 -17.74 -28.53 15.39
N GLY A 72 -17.42 -29.76 14.97
CA GLY A 72 -17.70 -30.34 13.66
C GLY A 72 -18.96 -31.20 13.60
N VAL A 73 -19.72 -31.28 14.71
CA VAL A 73 -20.90 -32.13 14.85
C VAL A 73 -22.16 -31.28 14.93
N PHE A 74 -23.06 -31.51 13.96
CA PHE A 74 -24.27 -30.72 13.75
C PHE A 74 -25.53 -31.52 14.02
N GLU A 75 -26.57 -30.85 14.47
CA GLU A 75 -27.90 -31.39 14.72
C GLU A 75 -28.94 -30.48 14.06
N PHE A 76 -29.90 -31.06 13.34
CA PHE A 76 -31.02 -30.32 12.77
C PHE A 76 -32.21 -30.36 13.73
N VAL A 77 -32.51 -29.23 14.35
CA VAL A 77 -33.57 -29.09 15.36
C VAL A 77 -34.84 -28.58 14.67
N PRO A 78 -35.97 -29.31 14.70
CA PRO A 78 -37.20 -28.87 14.06
C PRO A 78 -37.72 -27.52 14.57
N VAL A 79 -38.20 -26.67 13.67
CA VAL A 79 -38.97 -25.47 14.02
C VAL A 79 -40.45 -25.89 14.12
N GLU A 80 -40.99 -25.91 15.34
CA GLU A 80 -42.38 -26.31 15.58
C GLU A 80 -43.37 -25.47 14.77
N GLY A 81 -44.31 -26.14 14.09
CA GLY A 81 -45.40 -25.52 13.35
C GLY A 81 -45.00 -24.79 12.05
N VAL A 82 -43.73 -24.82 11.64
CA VAL A 82 -43.24 -24.12 10.43
C VAL A 82 -42.86 -25.12 9.34
N LYS A 83 -43.45 -24.93 8.15
CA LYS A 83 -43.17 -25.66 6.91
C LYS A 83 -42.78 -24.68 5.81
N ASP A 84 -42.03 -25.14 4.81
CA ASP A 84 -41.80 -24.34 3.60
C ASP A 84 -43.00 -24.41 2.63
N ALA A 85 -42.92 -23.69 1.51
CA ALA A 85 -43.99 -23.65 0.52
C ALA A 85 -44.28 -25.01 -0.16
N ALA A 86 -43.37 -25.97 -0.05
CA ALA A 86 -43.49 -27.33 -0.58
C ALA A 86 -43.75 -28.36 0.54
N ASP A 87 -44.22 -27.90 1.71
CA ASP A 87 -44.55 -28.70 2.90
C ASP A 87 -43.36 -29.46 3.54
N ASN A 88 -42.12 -29.04 3.24
CA ASN A 88 -40.93 -29.61 3.87
C ASN A 88 -40.76 -29.09 5.31
N GLN A 89 -40.18 -29.93 6.17
CA GLN A 89 -39.85 -29.54 7.54
C GLN A 89 -38.76 -28.44 7.57
N VAL A 90 -39.00 -27.39 8.36
CA VAL A 90 -38.02 -26.33 8.62
C VAL A 90 -37.23 -26.66 9.88
N TYR A 91 -35.92 -26.40 9.86
CA TYR A 91 -34.98 -26.68 10.95
C TYR A 91 -34.16 -25.45 11.33
N TYR A 92 -33.70 -25.43 12.57
CA TYR A 92 -32.50 -24.71 12.99
C TYR A 92 -31.30 -25.66 12.88
N LEU A 93 -30.16 -25.15 12.39
CA LEU A 93 -28.91 -25.91 12.36
C LEU A 93 -28.10 -25.61 13.62
N LYS A 94 -28.04 -26.59 14.53
CA LYS A 94 -27.35 -26.52 15.82
C LYS A 94 -25.96 -27.16 15.72
N VAL A 95 -24.96 -26.56 16.38
CA VAL A 95 -23.62 -27.13 16.54
C VAL A 95 -23.38 -27.46 18.03
N SER A 96 -22.76 -28.61 18.29
CA SER A 96 -22.41 -29.03 19.64
C SER A 96 -21.20 -28.22 20.14
N GLY A 97 -21.37 -27.42 21.18
CA GLY A 97 -20.29 -26.61 21.76
C GLY A 97 -19.65 -27.25 22.99
N LYS A 98 -18.36 -26.95 23.27
CA LYS A 98 -17.68 -27.40 24.52
C LYS A 98 -18.31 -26.84 25.81
N THR A 99 -19.14 -25.80 25.74
CA THR A 99 -19.73 -25.11 26.92
C THR A 99 -21.23 -24.83 26.83
N LYS A 100 -21.78 -24.60 25.63
CA LYS A 100 -23.23 -24.47 25.38
C LYS A 100 -23.53 -24.64 23.89
N ASP A 101 -24.69 -25.19 23.56
CA ASP A 101 -25.21 -25.31 22.20
C ASP A 101 -25.39 -23.94 21.53
N GLN A 102 -25.10 -23.86 20.22
CA GLN A 102 -25.29 -22.68 19.39
C GLN A 102 -25.95 -23.05 18.06
N TYR A 103 -26.65 -22.10 17.44
CA TYR A 103 -27.28 -22.24 16.14
C TYR A 103 -26.55 -21.40 15.10
N VAL A 104 -26.53 -21.84 13.84
CA VAL A 104 -26.06 -21.01 12.72
C VAL A 104 -26.97 -19.78 12.62
N SER A 105 -26.40 -18.58 12.68
CA SER A 105 -27.17 -17.32 12.59
C SER A 105 -27.71 -17.10 11.19
N ALA A 106 -28.86 -16.42 11.08
CA ALA A 106 -29.43 -16.01 9.80
C ALA A 106 -28.44 -15.13 9.00
N PRO A 107 -28.46 -15.20 7.65
CA PRO A 107 -27.67 -14.32 6.78
C PRO A 107 -27.86 -12.84 7.17
N GLY A 108 -26.77 -12.07 7.18
CA GLY A 108 -26.78 -10.64 7.57
C GLY A 108 -26.47 -10.37 9.05
N ASN A 109 -26.46 -11.37 9.93
CA ASN A 109 -25.98 -11.19 11.31
C ASN A 109 -24.46 -11.00 11.39
N THR A 110 -24.00 -10.23 12.38
CA THR A 110 -22.58 -9.95 12.64
C THR A 110 -21.80 -11.16 13.16
N THR A 111 -22.47 -12.12 13.81
CA THR A 111 -21.88 -13.37 14.30
C THR A 111 -22.33 -14.56 13.44
N PHE A 112 -21.42 -15.53 13.25
CA PHE A 112 -21.74 -16.74 12.49
C PHE A 112 -22.69 -17.69 13.23
N TYR A 113 -22.51 -17.78 14.56
CA TYR A 113 -23.33 -18.55 15.48
C TYR A 113 -24.09 -17.63 16.46
N THR A 114 -25.23 -18.11 16.95
CA THR A 114 -26.12 -17.40 17.89
C THR A 114 -26.75 -18.37 18.88
N SER A 115 -27.04 -17.90 20.09
CA SER A 115 -27.86 -18.63 21.07
C SER A 115 -29.34 -18.25 21.05
N SER A 116 -29.73 -17.22 20.30
CA SER A 116 -31.13 -16.79 20.14
C SER A 116 -31.76 -17.45 18.92
N THR A 117 -32.92 -18.09 19.11
CA THR A 117 -33.72 -18.67 18.03
C THR A 117 -34.32 -17.61 17.10
N ASN A 118 -34.53 -16.38 17.57
CA ASN A 118 -34.96 -15.24 16.73
C ASN A 118 -33.88 -14.80 15.74
N ARG A 119 -32.61 -15.08 16.06
CA ARG A 119 -31.46 -14.83 15.18
C ARG A 119 -30.97 -16.09 14.47
N ALA A 120 -31.45 -17.28 14.87
CA ALA A 120 -31.08 -18.55 14.29
C ALA A 120 -31.65 -18.67 12.88
N TRP A 121 -30.88 -19.27 11.99
CA TRP A 121 -31.29 -19.42 10.61
C TRP A 121 -32.30 -20.56 10.46
N LYS A 122 -33.46 -20.24 9.87
CA LYS A 122 -34.49 -21.20 9.49
C LYS A 122 -34.18 -21.76 8.10
N VAL A 123 -33.83 -23.04 8.04
CA VAL A 123 -33.38 -23.71 6.83
C VAL A 123 -34.21 -24.95 6.51
N VAL A 124 -34.17 -25.36 5.25
CA VAL A 124 -34.69 -26.63 4.74
C VAL A 124 -33.53 -27.37 4.07
N VAL A 125 -33.52 -28.70 4.19
CA VAL A 125 -32.58 -29.55 3.47
C VAL A 125 -33.31 -30.20 2.30
N LYS A 126 -32.80 -30.01 1.09
CA LYS A 126 -33.42 -30.55 -0.14
C LYS A 126 -32.36 -31.25 -0.99
N SER A 127 -32.76 -32.27 -1.74
CA SER A 127 -31.90 -32.85 -2.78
C SER A 127 -31.51 -31.78 -3.79
N ALA A 128 -30.23 -31.71 -4.12
CA ALA A 128 -29.73 -30.74 -5.09
C ALA A 128 -30.07 -31.16 -6.52
N GLU A 129 -30.50 -30.23 -7.35
CA GLU A 129 -30.76 -30.46 -8.77
C GLU A 129 -29.67 -29.82 -9.62
N LYS A 130 -28.79 -30.66 -10.20
CA LYS A 130 -27.70 -30.21 -11.07
C LYS A 130 -28.24 -29.68 -12.39
N ARG A 131 -27.73 -28.52 -12.79
CA ARG A 131 -28.02 -27.88 -14.09
C ARG A 131 -26.74 -27.48 -14.81
N GLU A 132 -26.83 -27.39 -16.12
CA GLU A 132 -25.69 -27.05 -16.96
C GLU A 132 -25.35 -25.56 -16.82
N ARG A 133 -24.13 -25.27 -16.39
CA ARG A 133 -23.66 -23.88 -16.22
C ARG A 133 -23.64 -23.11 -17.54
N GLU A 134 -23.34 -23.81 -18.64
CA GLU A 134 -23.25 -23.24 -19.99
C GLU A 134 -24.58 -23.28 -20.75
N HIS A 135 -25.70 -23.62 -20.09
CA HIS A 135 -27.02 -23.54 -20.73
C HIS A 135 -27.25 -22.14 -21.28
N THR A 136 -27.69 -22.06 -22.53
CA THR A 136 -27.93 -20.79 -23.22
C THR A 136 -29.38 -20.72 -23.67
N TYR A 137 -29.98 -19.55 -23.55
CA TYR A 137 -31.32 -19.28 -24.06
C TYR A 137 -31.30 -18.00 -24.91
N ASN A 138 -31.75 -18.13 -26.15
CA ASN A 138 -31.88 -17.01 -27.07
C ASN A 138 -33.21 -16.31 -26.80
N TRP A 139 -33.15 -15.17 -26.13
CA TRP A 139 -34.33 -14.38 -25.82
C TRP A 139 -34.57 -13.36 -26.92
N GLU A 140 -35.62 -13.57 -27.72
CA GLU A 140 -36.06 -12.60 -28.71
C GLU A 140 -36.69 -11.39 -28.01
N THR A 141 -36.13 -10.21 -28.24
CA THR A 141 -36.59 -8.93 -27.69
C THR A 141 -36.64 -7.87 -28.78
N LYS A 142 -37.25 -6.72 -28.49
CA LYS A 142 -37.16 -5.54 -29.36
C LYS A 142 -36.29 -4.50 -28.68
N LYS A 143 -35.38 -3.89 -29.44
CA LYS A 143 -34.66 -2.69 -28.98
C LYS A 143 -35.65 -1.53 -28.85
N ASP A 144 -35.26 -0.50 -28.10
CA ASP A 144 -36.07 0.71 -27.91
C ASP A 144 -36.41 1.44 -29.23
N ASN A 145 -35.67 1.17 -30.31
CA ASN A 145 -35.92 1.68 -31.65
C ASN A 145 -36.90 0.83 -32.49
N GLY A 146 -37.44 -0.27 -31.95
CA GLY A 146 -38.42 -1.15 -32.59
C GLY A 146 -37.86 -2.33 -33.38
N ASP A 147 -36.53 -2.44 -33.52
CA ASP A 147 -35.89 -3.56 -34.23
C ASP A 147 -35.86 -4.83 -33.39
N ASP A 148 -36.19 -5.98 -34.01
CA ASP A 148 -36.03 -7.30 -33.41
C ASP A 148 -34.53 -7.56 -33.12
N THR A 149 -34.23 -8.03 -31.91
CA THR A 149 -32.89 -8.39 -31.47
C THR A 149 -32.94 -9.64 -30.61
N THR A 150 -31.95 -10.52 -30.76
CA THR A 150 -31.80 -11.70 -29.92
C THR A 150 -30.77 -11.43 -28.83
N ILE A 151 -31.14 -11.56 -27.56
CA ILE A 151 -30.21 -11.51 -26.42
C ILE A 151 -29.91 -12.95 -26.01
N VAL A 152 -28.63 -13.34 -26.07
CA VAL A 152 -28.18 -14.67 -25.60
C VAL A 152 -27.96 -14.60 -24.08
N LEU A 153 -28.86 -15.22 -23.32
CA LEU A 153 -28.72 -15.41 -21.88
C LEU A 153 -27.97 -16.71 -21.57
N LYS A 154 -27.31 -16.78 -20.41
CA LYS A 154 -26.52 -17.94 -19.97
C LYS A 154 -26.82 -18.36 -18.53
N GLY A 155 -26.63 -19.65 -18.24
CA GLY A 155 -26.72 -20.23 -16.90
C GLY A 155 -28.09 -19.99 -16.26
N LYS A 156 -28.11 -19.47 -15.03
CA LYS A 156 -29.35 -19.21 -14.27
C LYS A 156 -30.33 -18.33 -15.05
N ASP A 157 -29.83 -17.23 -15.63
CA ASP A 157 -30.68 -16.24 -16.29
C ASP A 157 -31.34 -16.82 -17.54
N ALA A 158 -30.69 -17.80 -18.19
CA ALA A 158 -31.27 -18.57 -19.29
C ALA A 158 -32.45 -19.43 -18.81
N TYR A 159 -32.25 -20.27 -17.78
CA TYR A 159 -33.31 -21.13 -17.23
C TYR A 159 -34.52 -20.35 -16.71
N VAL A 160 -34.26 -19.27 -15.99
CA VAL A 160 -35.30 -18.36 -15.50
C VAL A 160 -36.09 -17.77 -16.67
N ARG A 161 -35.40 -17.19 -17.66
CA ARG A 161 -36.07 -16.52 -18.78
C ARG A 161 -36.87 -17.51 -19.63
N GLU A 162 -36.29 -18.67 -19.91
CA GLU A 162 -36.96 -19.75 -20.64
C GLU A 162 -38.26 -20.16 -19.93
N SER A 163 -38.18 -20.39 -18.62
CA SER A 163 -39.37 -20.70 -17.82
C SER A 163 -40.41 -19.59 -17.85
N MET A 164 -40.01 -18.32 -17.76
CA MET A 164 -40.93 -17.19 -17.85
C MET A 164 -41.63 -17.13 -19.21
N VAL A 165 -40.92 -17.36 -20.32
CA VAL A 165 -41.51 -17.35 -21.67
C VAL A 165 -42.54 -18.47 -21.81
N GLU A 166 -42.22 -19.67 -21.33
CA GLU A 166 -43.13 -20.82 -21.37
C GLU A 166 -44.37 -20.66 -20.48
N ASN A 167 -44.29 -19.81 -19.44
CA ASN A 167 -45.32 -19.68 -18.41
C ASN A 167 -45.96 -18.28 -18.35
N GLY A 168 -46.01 -17.57 -19.48
CA GLY A 168 -46.78 -16.31 -19.59
C GLY A 168 -46.21 -15.17 -18.74
N GLY A 169 -44.88 -15.08 -18.65
CA GLY A 169 -44.16 -14.05 -17.89
C GLY A 169 -43.88 -14.40 -16.43
N VAL A 170 -44.34 -15.56 -15.95
CA VAL A 170 -44.13 -16.01 -14.57
C VAL A 170 -43.04 -17.08 -14.55
N ASN A 171 -41.93 -16.87 -13.86
CA ASN A 171 -40.95 -17.94 -13.69
C ASN A 171 -41.62 -19.09 -12.91
N LYS A 172 -41.46 -20.34 -13.38
CA LYS A 172 -41.88 -21.56 -12.67
C LYS A 172 -40.72 -22.49 -12.27
N PHE A 173 -39.51 -22.01 -12.37
CA PHE A 173 -38.29 -22.78 -12.14
C PHE A 173 -37.86 -22.70 -10.68
N ASP A 174 -37.74 -23.84 -10.00
CA ASP A 174 -37.39 -23.91 -8.58
C ASP A 174 -35.91 -23.59 -8.34
N LEU A 175 -35.63 -22.33 -7.98
CA LEU A 175 -34.29 -21.89 -7.61
C LEU A 175 -33.84 -22.34 -6.21
N SER A 176 -34.68 -23.04 -5.43
CA SER A 176 -34.34 -23.48 -4.07
C SER A 176 -33.55 -24.80 -4.01
N THR A 177 -33.55 -25.60 -5.08
CA THR A 177 -32.78 -26.86 -5.24
C THR A 177 -31.62 -26.73 -6.22
N PHE A 178 -31.58 -25.64 -6.99
CA PHE A 178 -30.69 -25.42 -8.13
C PHE A 178 -29.20 -25.37 -7.75
N THR A 179 -28.36 -26.07 -8.52
CA THR A 179 -26.89 -26.02 -8.40
C THR A 179 -26.19 -26.19 -9.75
N PHE A 180 -25.00 -25.61 -9.88
CA PHE A 180 -24.05 -25.88 -10.96
C PHE A 180 -22.95 -26.87 -10.55
N ALA A 181 -22.86 -27.21 -9.26
CA ALA A 181 -21.85 -28.12 -8.76
C ALA A 181 -22.24 -29.58 -9.04
N ASP A 182 -21.26 -30.36 -9.49
CA ASP A 182 -21.44 -31.79 -9.79
C ASP A 182 -21.05 -32.66 -8.60
N ARG A 183 -22.00 -33.37 -8.00
CA ARG A 183 -21.75 -34.28 -6.87
C ARG A 183 -22.88 -35.28 -6.63
N ASN A 184 -22.51 -36.53 -6.35
CA ASN A 184 -23.45 -37.59 -5.98
C ASN A 184 -23.99 -37.41 -4.56
N ASP A 185 -25.27 -37.74 -4.38
CA ASP A 185 -26.00 -37.70 -3.10
C ASP A 185 -25.96 -36.35 -2.38
N ALA A 186 -25.85 -35.28 -3.17
CA ALA A 186 -25.73 -33.92 -2.67
C ALA A 186 -27.08 -33.30 -2.29
N VAL A 187 -27.05 -32.53 -1.20
CA VAL A 187 -28.17 -31.71 -0.75
C VAL A 187 -27.79 -30.23 -0.76
N VAL A 188 -28.81 -29.38 -0.83
CA VAL A 188 -28.69 -27.95 -0.51
C VAL A 188 -29.28 -27.70 0.87
N ILE A 189 -28.62 -26.87 1.66
CA ILE A 189 -29.17 -26.32 2.91
C ILE A 189 -29.56 -24.89 2.60
N VAL A 190 -30.85 -24.61 2.50
CA VAL A 190 -31.40 -23.39 1.90
C VAL A 190 -32.35 -22.69 2.87
N SER A 191 -32.46 -21.37 2.77
CA SER A 191 -33.44 -20.61 3.55
C SER A 191 -34.86 -21.11 3.25
N TYR A 192 -35.71 -21.22 4.28
CA TYR A 192 -37.09 -21.70 4.10
C TYR A 192 -37.97 -20.77 3.24
N GLN A 193 -37.58 -19.51 3.12
CA GLN A 193 -38.18 -18.50 2.26
C GLN A 193 -37.11 -17.88 1.36
N SER A 194 -37.56 -17.38 0.21
CA SER A 194 -36.74 -16.59 -0.68
C SER A 194 -36.41 -15.21 -0.09
N LYS A 195 -35.41 -14.53 -0.65
CA LYS A 195 -35.01 -13.18 -0.24
C LYS A 195 -36.11 -12.13 -0.40
N ASN A 196 -37.05 -12.35 -1.32
CA ASN A 196 -38.16 -11.44 -1.57
C ASN A 196 -39.48 -12.21 -1.67
N PRO A 197 -40.02 -12.68 -0.53
CA PRO A 197 -41.18 -13.55 -0.49
C PRO A 197 -42.49 -12.86 -0.90
N LYS A 198 -42.47 -11.52 -1.07
CA LYS A 198 -43.63 -10.71 -1.49
C LYS A 198 -43.79 -10.61 -3.01
N LYS A 199 -42.79 -11.00 -3.81
CA LYS A 199 -42.94 -11.10 -5.27
C LYS A 199 -43.73 -12.37 -5.62
N LYS A 200 -44.78 -12.23 -6.44
CA LYS A 200 -45.69 -13.30 -6.88
C LYS A 200 -45.09 -14.28 -7.91
N GLU A 201 -43.81 -14.13 -8.25
CA GLU A 201 -43.09 -14.90 -9.28
C GLU A 201 -42.11 -15.89 -8.64
N GLN A 202 -41.85 -17.05 -9.28
CA GLN A 202 -40.89 -18.05 -8.79
C GLN A 202 -39.41 -17.64 -9.03
N ASP A 203 -39.14 -16.37 -9.36
CA ASP A 203 -37.81 -15.74 -9.48
C ASP A 203 -37.12 -15.40 -8.16
N ALA A 204 -37.61 -15.97 -7.07
CA ALA A 204 -37.22 -15.52 -5.76
C ALA A 204 -35.91 -16.22 -5.34
N GLU A 205 -34.78 -15.51 -5.46
CA GLU A 205 -33.48 -16.02 -5.04
C GLU A 205 -33.49 -16.48 -3.58
N PHE A 206 -32.78 -17.56 -3.29
CA PHE A 206 -32.60 -18.06 -1.93
C PHE A 206 -31.18 -17.82 -1.43
N ASN A 207 -31.03 -17.68 -0.11
CA ASN A 207 -29.73 -17.83 0.53
C ASN A 207 -29.50 -19.31 0.85
N PHE A 208 -28.36 -19.83 0.42
CA PHE A 208 -27.85 -21.16 0.67
C PHE A 208 -26.74 -21.13 1.70
N PHE A 209 -26.59 -22.23 2.42
CA PHE A 209 -25.38 -22.47 3.19
C PHE A 209 -24.30 -22.85 2.21
N LEU A 210 -23.27 -22.02 2.11
CA LEU A 210 -22.27 -22.14 1.06
C LEU A 210 -21.05 -22.87 1.58
N THR A 211 -20.59 -23.83 0.79
CA THR A 211 -19.22 -24.31 0.84
C THR A 211 -18.30 -23.27 0.21
N ASN A 212 -17.04 -23.64 0.03
CA ASN A 212 -16.08 -22.86 -0.73
C ASN A 212 -15.57 -23.62 -1.95
N GLU A 213 -14.80 -22.91 -2.77
CA GLU A 213 -13.99 -23.46 -3.84
C GLU A 213 -12.66 -24.02 -3.26
N ALA A 214 -12.00 -24.89 -4.01
CA ALA A 214 -10.72 -25.50 -3.61
C ALA A 214 -9.67 -24.43 -3.21
N GLY A 215 -9.04 -24.59 -2.04
CA GLY A 215 -8.01 -23.68 -1.52
C GLY A 215 -8.52 -22.59 -0.55
N ASN A 216 -9.82 -22.36 -0.47
CA ASN A 216 -10.43 -21.49 0.55
C ASN A 216 -10.90 -22.37 1.74
N LEU A 217 -10.78 -21.89 2.99
CA LEU A 217 -11.18 -22.62 4.21
C LEU A 217 -12.43 -22.03 4.87
N SER A 218 -12.98 -20.93 4.37
CA SER A 218 -14.13 -20.27 4.98
C SER A 218 -15.46 -20.90 4.55
N VAL A 219 -16.44 -20.87 5.45
CA VAL A 219 -17.84 -21.24 5.16
C VAL A 219 -18.67 -19.96 4.99
N GLY A 220 -19.65 -20.00 4.10
CA GLY A 220 -20.43 -18.82 3.72
C GLY A 220 -21.94 -19.01 3.85
N LYS A 221 -22.67 -17.90 3.70
CA LYS A 221 -24.13 -17.85 3.56
C LYS A 221 -24.44 -16.85 2.47
N GLY A 222 -25.22 -17.22 1.45
CA GLY A 222 -25.53 -16.32 0.34
C GLY A 222 -26.08 -17.03 -0.88
N THR A 223 -26.05 -16.37 -2.04
CA THR A 223 -26.57 -16.92 -3.30
C THR A 223 -25.43 -17.17 -4.26
N ASN A 224 -24.83 -18.35 -4.16
CA ASN A 224 -23.83 -18.82 -5.10
C ASN A 224 -24.11 -20.29 -5.43
N TYR A 225 -24.47 -20.54 -6.68
CA TYR A 225 -24.87 -21.87 -7.15
C TYR A 225 -23.69 -22.77 -7.54
N ASN A 226 -22.45 -22.26 -7.50
CA ASN A 226 -21.26 -23.06 -7.76
C ASN A 226 -20.76 -23.81 -6.52
N ASN A 227 -21.24 -23.43 -5.32
CA ASN A 227 -20.75 -23.96 -4.06
C ASN A 227 -21.84 -24.11 -2.98
N ASN A 228 -23.08 -24.36 -3.38
CA ASN A 228 -24.23 -24.52 -2.46
C ASN A 228 -24.58 -25.99 -2.13
N VAL A 229 -23.75 -26.96 -2.52
CA VAL A 229 -24.01 -28.39 -2.31
C VAL A 229 -23.19 -28.98 -1.17
N TRP A 230 -23.83 -29.83 -0.38
CA TRP A 230 -23.24 -30.53 0.76
C TRP A 230 -23.51 -32.02 0.67
N ASN A 231 -22.55 -32.83 1.12
CA ASN A 231 -22.85 -34.20 1.52
C ASN A 231 -22.93 -34.23 3.04
N ILE A 232 -23.98 -34.88 3.56
CA ILE A 232 -24.24 -34.97 5.00
C ILE A 232 -23.99 -36.42 5.41
N PHE A 233 -23.18 -36.64 6.44
CA PHE A 233 -22.87 -37.99 6.94
C PHE A 233 -23.34 -38.11 8.38
N ALA A 234 -23.90 -39.26 8.76
CA ALA A 234 -24.05 -39.56 10.18
C ALA A 234 -22.65 -39.65 10.82
N VAL A 235 -22.55 -39.40 12.13
CA VAL A 235 -21.27 -39.48 12.84
C VAL A 235 -21.33 -40.44 14.02
N GLU A 236 -20.22 -41.12 14.24
CA GLU A 236 -19.98 -42.01 15.38
C GLU A 236 -18.84 -41.45 16.24
N GLU A 237 -18.97 -41.51 17.56
CA GLU A 237 -17.91 -41.10 18.48
C GLU A 237 -16.81 -42.18 18.50
N ASN A 238 -15.56 -41.80 18.25
CA ASN A 238 -14.45 -42.74 18.20
C ASN A 238 -14.12 -43.29 19.60
N ASP A 239 -13.55 -44.49 19.65
CA ASP A 239 -12.91 -44.98 20.87
C ASP A 239 -11.58 -44.24 21.15
N ALA A 240 -11.01 -44.46 22.35
CA ALA A 240 -9.80 -43.75 22.78
C ALA A 240 -8.56 -44.07 21.92
N LYS A 241 -8.46 -45.27 21.34
CA LYS A 241 -7.33 -45.67 20.50
C LYS A 241 -7.39 -44.98 19.14
N ALA A 242 -8.55 -45.07 18.48
CA ALA A 242 -8.81 -44.39 17.22
C ALA A 242 -8.66 -42.87 17.38
N SER A 243 -9.12 -42.33 18.51
CA SER A 243 -8.97 -40.92 18.84
C SER A 243 -7.50 -40.50 18.98
N LEU A 244 -6.68 -41.29 19.67
CA LEU A 244 -5.24 -41.05 19.82
C LEU A 244 -4.50 -41.12 18.47
N ASN A 245 -4.77 -42.14 17.64
CA ASN A 245 -4.14 -42.27 16.32
C ASN A 245 -4.45 -41.05 15.43
N ASN A 246 -5.72 -40.66 15.39
CA ASN A 246 -6.18 -39.47 14.68
C ASN A 246 -5.44 -38.20 15.12
N VAL A 247 -5.21 -38.01 16.43
CA VAL A 247 -4.45 -36.87 16.95
C VAL A 247 -2.98 -36.94 16.56
N MET A 248 -2.36 -38.13 16.57
CA MET A 248 -0.98 -38.31 16.12
C MET A 248 -0.84 -37.93 14.64
N ASP A 249 -1.66 -38.49 13.76
CA ASP A 249 -1.63 -38.22 12.32
C ASP A 249 -1.85 -36.73 12.03
N ALA A 250 -2.76 -36.07 12.75
CA ALA A 250 -2.99 -34.64 12.56
C ALA A 250 -1.88 -33.74 13.12
N THR A 251 -1.16 -34.18 14.15
CA THR A 251 -0.10 -33.39 14.78
C THR A 251 1.21 -33.50 14.01
N PHE A 252 1.50 -34.69 13.48
CA PHE A 252 2.81 -35.02 12.92
C PHE A 252 2.80 -35.37 11.42
N GLY A 253 1.64 -35.74 10.86
CA GLY A 253 1.49 -36.22 9.49
C GLY A 253 1.71 -37.73 9.36
N GLU A 254 1.17 -38.30 8.28
CA GLU A 254 1.34 -39.72 7.95
C GLU A 254 2.83 -40.04 7.68
N GLY A 255 3.31 -41.17 8.22
CA GLY A 255 4.70 -41.60 8.03
C GLY A 255 5.74 -40.79 8.80
N PHE A 256 5.33 -39.95 9.76
CA PHE A 256 6.25 -39.15 10.55
C PHE A 256 7.25 -40.00 11.34
N ASN A 257 8.53 -39.70 11.17
CA ASN A 257 9.61 -40.25 11.97
C ASN A 257 10.14 -39.20 12.94
N ILE A 258 10.00 -39.45 14.23
CA ILE A 258 10.48 -38.54 15.27
C ILE A 258 11.98 -38.29 15.19
N GLU A 259 12.77 -39.26 14.70
CA GLU A 259 14.23 -39.13 14.59
C GLU A 259 14.65 -38.15 13.48
N ASP A 260 13.90 -38.10 12.37
CA ASP A 260 14.17 -37.18 11.25
C ASP A 260 14.03 -35.70 11.68
N LEU A 261 13.26 -35.43 12.74
CA LEU A 261 13.00 -34.07 13.25
C LEU A 261 14.29 -33.33 13.62
N VAL A 262 15.32 -34.05 14.06
CA VAL A 262 16.60 -33.48 14.54
C VAL A 262 17.82 -34.02 13.78
N ASP A 263 17.60 -34.71 12.65
CA ASP A 263 18.68 -35.29 11.85
C ASP A 263 19.42 -34.20 11.06
N PRO A 264 20.70 -33.90 11.37
CA PRO A 264 21.45 -32.82 10.73
C PRO A 264 21.71 -33.04 9.22
N THR A 265 21.48 -34.25 8.70
CA THR A 265 21.60 -34.54 7.26
C THR A 265 20.34 -34.13 6.48
N LYS A 266 19.21 -33.91 7.17
CA LYS A 266 17.96 -33.45 6.57
C LYS A 266 17.99 -31.94 6.46
N LYS A 267 17.57 -31.43 5.30
CA LYS A 267 17.58 -29.99 4.99
C LYS A 267 16.77 -29.19 6.00
N ASP A 268 15.69 -29.73 6.57
CA ASP A 268 14.72 -29.02 7.43
C ASP A 268 14.72 -29.46 8.91
N SER A 269 15.82 -30.03 9.40
CA SER A 269 15.88 -30.48 10.79
C SER A 269 16.06 -29.35 11.81
N TYR A 270 15.58 -29.60 13.02
CA TYR A 270 15.80 -28.78 14.19
C TYR A 270 17.16 -29.13 14.80
N VAL A 271 18.15 -28.26 14.61
CA VAL A 271 19.49 -28.46 15.19
C VAL A 271 19.40 -28.34 16.72
N LEU A 272 19.74 -29.39 17.44
CA LEU A 272 19.77 -29.38 18.90
C LEU A 272 21.06 -28.75 19.43
N GLY A 273 20.95 -28.01 20.53
CA GLY A 273 22.13 -27.46 21.20
C GLY A 273 21.83 -26.17 21.98
N ASN A 274 22.88 -25.42 22.26
CA ASN A 274 22.85 -24.25 23.14
C ASN A 274 23.17 -22.92 22.45
N ASP A 275 23.58 -22.96 21.17
CA ASP A 275 23.83 -21.75 20.40
C ASP A 275 22.54 -21.14 19.89
N ILE A 276 22.65 -19.89 19.46
CA ILE A 276 21.57 -19.15 18.80
C ILE A 276 20.95 -19.98 17.66
N GLY A 277 19.65 -20.26 17.78
CA GLY A 277 18.87 -20.94 16.74
C GLY A 277 18.79 -22.44 16.89
N GLN A 278 19.50 -22.96 17.88
CA GLN A 278 19.42 -24.36 18.26
C GLN A 278 18.30 -24.58 19.29
N TYR A 279 17.80 -25.82 19.35
CA TYR A 279 16.61 -26.22 20.11
C TYR A 279 16.98 -27.09 21.32
N ASP A 280 16.11 -27.09 22.33
CA ASP A 280 16.38 -27.71 23.62
C ASP A 280 16.27 -29.25 23.57
N ALA A 281 17.39 -29.92 23.81
CA ALA A 281 17.48 -31.36 23.76
C ALA A 281 16.62 -32.07 24.82
N ALA A 282 16.38 -31.45 25.99
CA ALA A 282 15.55 -32.05 27.03
C ALA A 282 14.07 -32.02 26.64
N LYS A 283 13.60 -30.95 26.01
CA LYS A 283 12.23 -30.87 25.50
C LYS A 283 11.98 -31.81 24.32
N TYR A 284 12.96 -31.95 23.42
CA TYR A 284 12.90 -32.98 22.39
C TYR A 284 12.79 -34.39 22.99
N LYS A 285 13.55 -34.68 24.05
CA LYS A 285 13.48 -35.97 24.75
C LYS A 285 12.07 -36.25 25.31
N VAL A 286 11.42 -35.28 25.95
CA VAL A 286 10.04 -35.42 26.46
C VAL A 286 9.06 -35.69 25.32
N LEU A 287 9.14 -34.92 24.23
CA LEU A 287 8.32 -35.15 23.03
C LEU A 287 8.53 -36.57 22.48
N LYS A 288 9.79 -37.00 22.35
CA LYS A 288 10.16 -38.31 21.83
C LYS A 288 9.62 -39.45 22.69
N GLU A 289 9.68 -39.32 24.01
CA GLU A 289 9.13 -40.31 24.94
C GLU A 289 7.60 -40.43 24.80
N LEU A 290 6.88 -39.30 24.75
CA LEU A 290 5.43 -39.28 24.57
C LEU A 290 5.01 -39.85 23.20
N TYR A 291 5.70 -39.45 22.13
CA TYR A 291 5.43 -39.93 20.77
C TYR A 291 5.65 -41.45 20.68
N THR A 292 6.76 -41.93 21.23
CA THR A 292 7.08 -43.37 21.24
C THR A 292 6.03 -44.16 22.03
N LYS A 293 5.59 -43.65 23.20
CA LYS A 293 4.54 -44.30 24.00
C LYS A 293 3.20 -44.34 23.25
N ALA A 294 2.83 -43.25 22.60
CA ALA A 294 1.60 -43.16 21.82
C ALA A 294 1.62 -44.10 20.60
N LYS A 295 2.74 -44.14 19.85
CA LYS A 295 2.90 -45.02 18.68
C LYS A 295 2.77 -46.49 19.06
N LYS A 296 3.43 -46.92 20.14
CA LYS A 296 3.31 -48.30 20.64
C LYS A 296 1.90 -48.66 21.09
N ALA A 297 1.15 -47.72 21.66
CA ALA A 297 -0.23 -47.96 22.06
C ALA A 297 -1.17 -48.10 20.84
N VAL A 298 -0.95 -47.29 19.81
CA VAL A 298 -1.68 -47.38 18.52
C VAL A 298 -1.35 -48.68 17.79
N ASP A 299 -0.08 -49.08 17.75
CA ASP A 299 0.42 -50.29 17.09
C ASP A 299 0.13 -51.58 17.90
N GLU A 300 -0.56 -51.46 19.04
CA GLU A 300 -0.91 -52.55 19.95
C GLU A 300 0.30 -53.29 20.56
N GLU A 301 1.49 -52.69 20.52
CA GLU A 301 2.69 -53.21 21.18
C GLU A 301 2.63 -53.04 22.72
N VAL A 302 1.81 -52.09 23.21
CA VAL A 302 1.52 -51.90 24.64
C VAL A 302 0.02 -51.64 24.85
N THR A 303 -0.53 -52.16 25.95
CA THR A 303 -1.93 -51.91 26.33
C THR A 303 -2.02 -50.75 27.32
N LEU A 304 -2.82 -49.73 27.00
CA LEU A 304 -3.12 -48.59 27.86
C LEU A 304 -4.63 -48.52 28.14
N THR A 305 -5.03 -47.88 29.24
CA THR A 305 -6.44 -47.58 29.51
C THR A 305 -6.96 -46.45 28.62
N ALA A 306 -8.28 -46.34 28.48
CA ALA A 306 -8.91 -45.26 27.72
C ALA A 306 -8.50 -43.86 28.23
N ASP A 307 -8.47 -43.67 29.55
CA ASP A 307 -8.06 -42.40 30.17
C ASP A 307 -6.58 -42.08 29.90
N GLU A 308 -5.69 -43.08 29.87
CA GLU A 308 -4.28 -42.88 29.53
C GLU A 308 -4.06 -42.52 28.07
N MET A 309 -4.84 -43.11 27.15
CA MET A 309 -4.81 -42.75 25.72
C MET A 309 -5.39 -41.36 25.49
N ASP A 310 -6.50 -41.02 26.16
CA ASP A 310 -7.11 -39.69 26.11
C ASP A 310 -6.12 -38.62 26.67
N LYS A 311 -5.36 -38.96 27.73
CA LYS A 311 -4.30 -38.09 28.27
C LYS A 311 -3.13 -37.90 27.28
N LEU A 312 -2.71 -38.97 26.60
CA LEU A 312 -1.66 -38.88 25.57
C LEU A 312 -2.09 -38.00 24.39
N ALA A 313 -3.35 -38.13 23.95
CA ALA A 313 -3.93 -37.29 22.91
C ALA A 313 -3.95 -35.80 23.31
N GLU A 314 -4.01 -35.50 24.61
CA GLU A 314 -3.94 -34.15 25.13
C GLU A 314 -2.50 -33.61 25.27
N ASP A 315 -1.55 -34.42 25.73
CA ASP A 315 -0.20 -33.98 26.10
C ASP A 315 0.77 -33.96 24.91
N LEU A 316 0.59 -34.85 23.94
CA LEU A 316 1.51 -35.00 22.82
C LEU A 316 1.59 -33.74 21.93
N PRO A 317 0.48 -33.08 21.53
CA PRO A 317 0.53 -31.82 20.81
C PRO A 317 1.21 -30.70 21.63
N LYS A 318 0.96 -30.64 22.94
CA LYS A 318 1.56 -29.63 23.84
C LYS A 318 3.08 -29.79 23.94
N ALA A 319 3.57 -31.02 24.04
CA ALA A 319 5.00 -31.30 24.08
C ALA A 319 5.69 -30.93 22.76
N TYR A 320 5.02 -31.13 21.63
CA TYR A 320 5.56 -30.73 20.33
C TYR A 320 5.67 -29.21 20.18
N ASP A 321 4.64 -28.48 20.60
CA ASP A 321 4.67 -27.02 20.62
C ASP A 321 5.72 -26.46 21.60
N ASP A 322 5.88 -27.08 22.78
CA ASP A 322 6.89 -26.68 23.75
C ASP A 322 8.33 -26.89 23.24
N PHE A 323 8.57 -27.97 22.47
CA PHE A 323 9.83 -28.19 21.76
C PHE A 323 10.05 -27.13 20.68
N LYS A 324 9.08 -26.84 19.81
CA LYS A 324 9.22 -25.79 18.78
C LYS A 324 9.45 -24.40 19.38
N ALA A 325 8.89 -24.13 20.56
CA ALA A 325 9.11 -22.87 21.28
C ALA A 325 10.48 -22.77 21.98
N SER A 326 11.32 -23.81 21.91
CA SER A 326 12.57 -23.91 22.67
C SER A 326 13.81 -23.32 21.99
N GLY A 327 13.68 -22.84 20.74
CA GLY A 327 14.77 -22.23 19.99
C GLY A 327 15.46 -21.11 20.77
N LYS A 328 16.79 -21.16 20.91
CA LYS A 328 17.54 -20.17 21.68
C LYS A 328 17.51 -18.81 20.98
N PRO A 329 17.15 -17.72 21.69
CA PRO A 329 17.03 -16.40 21.09
C PRO A 329 18.40 -15.78 20.80
N LEU A 330 18.39 -14.71 19.99
CA LEU A 330 19.57 -13.87 19.79
C LEU A 330 19.95 -13.11 21.07
N THR A 331 21.25 -12.94 21.31
CA THR A 331 21.80 -12.18 22.44
C THR A 331 22.69 -11.02 21.95
N GLU A 332 23.15 -10.17 22.86
CA GLU A 332 24.12 -9.12 22.52
C GLU A 332 25.42 -9.74 22.01
N GLY A 333 26.03 -9.14 20.99
CA GLY A 333 27.21 -9.69 20.34
C GLY A 333 27.47 -9.09 18.96
N TYR A 334 28.35 -9.72 18.19
CA TYR A 334 28.66 -9.34 16.81
C TYR A 334 28.25 -10.45 15.87
N TYR A 335 27.54 -10.11 14.80
CA TYR A 335 26.95 -11.09 13.89
C TYR A 335 27.06 -10.66 12.44
N ILE A 336 27.19 -11.63 11.54
CA ILE A 336 26.81 -11.48 10.13
C ILE A 336 25.44 -12.14 9.97
N VAL A 337 24.46 -11.40 9.44
CA VAL A 337 23.09 -11.88 9.25
C VAL A 337 22.92 -12.27 7.79
N GLU A 338 22.54 -13.52 7.53
CA GLU A 338 22.43 -14.13 6.22
C GLU A 338 20.97 -14.51 5.92
N SER A 339 20.54 -14.30 4.68
CA SER A 339 19.20 -14.67 4.22
C SER A 339 19.05 -16.18 4.08
N TYR A 340 17.87 -16.73 4.42
CA TYR A 340 17.59 -18.16 4.15
C TYR A 340 17.74 -18.53 2.67
N ARG A 341 17.57 -17.58 1.74
CA ARG A 341 17.68 -17.83 0.29
C ARG A 341 19.04 -18.39 -0.06
N ALA A 342 20.10 -17.84 0.55
CA ALA A 342 21.47 -18.32 0.37
C ALA A 342 21.71 -19.74 0.90
N HIS A 343 20.90 -20.19 1.87
CA HIS A 343 21.02 -21.51 2.49
C HIS A 343 20.10 -22.56 1.87
N LYS A 344 18.94 -22.15 1.32
CA LYS A 344 17.87 -23.07 0.89
C LYS A 344 17.59 -23.05 -0.61
N GLU A 345 17.91 -21.97 -1.32
CA GLU A 345 17.64 -21.79 -2.74
C GLU A 345 18.94 -21.84 -3.55
N THR A 346 18.86 -22.30 -4.80
CA THR A 346 20.02 -22.31 -5.71
C THR A 346 20.12 -20.99 -6.45
N GLY A 347 21.36 -20.53 -6.68
CA GLY A 347 21.59 -19.31 -7.47
C GLY A 347 21.58 -18.01 -6.67
N TYR A 348 21.92 -18.02 -5.38
CA TYR A 348 22.24 -16.83 -4.60
C TYR A 348 23.71 -16.88 -4.14
N ASP A 349 24.28 -15.74 -3.74
CA ASP A 349 25.58 -15.71 -3.07
C ASP A 349 25.40 -15.97 -1.56
N GLY A 350 26.37 -15.60 -0.71
CA GLY A 350 26.25 -15.79 0.75
C GLY A 350 25.11 -15.02 1.43
N GLY A 351 24.42 -14.10 0.74
CA GLY A 351 23.16 -13.48 1.19
C GLY A 351 23.25 -12.60 2.44
N ALA A 352 24.35 -11.89 2.67
CA ALA A 352 24.57 -11.10 3.89
C ALA A 352 23.89 -9.73 3.86
N LEU A 353 23.32 -9.31 4.99
CA LEU A 353 22.77 -7.96 5.17
C LEU A 353 23.88 -6.91 5.32
N TYR A 354 23.72 -5.75 4.68
CA TYR A 354 24.66 -4.64 4.77
C TYR A 354 23.99 -3.27 4.67
N ASP A 355 24.68 -2.27 5.21
CA ASP A 355 24.31 -0.86 5.08
C ASP A 355 24.79 -0.31 3.72
N GLU A 356 23.88 0.18 2.86
CA GLU A 356 24.23 0.78 1.56
C GLU A 356 25.24 1.92 1.70
N GLY A 357 25.17 2.74 2.76
CA GLY A 357 26.10 3.87 2.91
C GLY A 357 27.52 3.48 3.26
N ALA A 358 27.77 2.20 3.56
CA ALA A 358 29.12 1.66 3.60
C ALA A 358 29.75 1.55 2.20
N VAL A 359 28.94 1.60 1.14
CA VAL A 359 29.35 1.47 -0.27
C VAL A 359 29.08 2.76 -1.05
N LYS A 360 27.98 3.46 -0.76
CA LYS A 360 27.55 4.68 -1.45
C LYS A 360 27.30 5.82 -0.48
N ASN A 361 28.18 6.83 -0.49
CA ASN A 361 28.08 7.96 0.45
C ASN A 361 26.69 8.64 0.42
N GLY A 362 26.17 8.98 1.59
CA GLY A 362 24.84 9.59 1.77
C GLY A 362 23.65 8.64 1.59
N ALA A 363 23.85 7.43 1.10
CA ALA A 363 22.77 6.45 0.95
C ALA A 363 22.36 5.87 2.31
N LYS A 364 21.08 5.47 2.45
CA LYS A 364 20.49 5.08 3.74
C LYS A 364 19.72 3.77 3.69
N ARG A 365 19.81 2.96 2.63
CA ARG A 365 19.00 1.73 2.54
C ARG A 365 19.68 0.55 3.22
N LEU A 366 18.90 -0.33 3.83
CA LEU A 366 19.33 -1.67 4.22
C LEU A 366 19.24 -2.59 3.00
N LEU A 367 20.35 -3.19 2.63
CA LEU A 367 20.46 -4.08 1.47
C LEU A 367 20.95 -5.47 1.92
N TRP A 368 20.88 -6.41 0.99
CA TRP A 368 21.47 -7.74 1.14
C TRP A 368 22.25 -8.11 -0.11
N THR A 369 23.26 -8.98 0.02
CA THR A 369 24.02 -9.42 -1.15
C THR A 369 23.16 -10.36 -2.00
N TYR A 370 23.08 -10.05 -3.29
CA TYR A 370 22.20 -10.71 -4.25
C TYR A 370 23.00 -11.11 -5.49
N LYS A 371 22.62 -12.21 -6.15
CA LYS A 371 23.31 -12.67 -7.36
C LYS A 371 23.09 -11.68 -8.53
N GLY A 372 24.16 -10.99 -8.92
CA GLY A 372 24.12 -9.94 -9.95
C GLY A 372 24.13 -8.51 -9.39
N GLY A 373 24.12 -8.37 -8.06
CA GLY A 373 24.38 -7.09 -7.39
C GLY A 373 25.87 -6.71 -7.44
N THR A 374 26.18 -5.43 -7.22
CA THR A 374 27.56 -4.91 -7.24
C THR A 374 28.37 -5.32 -6.01
N THR A 375 27.69 -5.73 -4.93
CA THR A 375 28.28 -6.16 -3.66
C THR A 375 28.07 -7.65 -3.45
N THR A 376 29.14 -8.41 -3.29
CA THR A 376 29.08 -9.86 -3.05
C THR A 376 29.58 -10.24 -1.66
N TYR A 377 29.04 -11.32 -1.09
CA TYR A 377 29.55 -11.94 0.14
C TYR A 377 29.85 -13.42 -0.06
N LYS A 378 31.04 -13.86 0.36
CA LYS A 378 31.41 -15.28 0.47
C LYS A 378 31.85 -15.57 1.90
N LYS A 379 31.26 -16.60 2.50
CA LYS A 379 31.50 -17.00 3.89
C LYS A 379 32.97 -17.32 4.19
N GLU A 380 33.70 -17.82 3.19
CA GLU A 380 35.10 -18.25 3.30
C GLU A 380 36.12 -17.12 3.10
N ASP A 381 35.69 -15.91 2.73
CA ASP A 381 36.60 -14.78 2.57
C ASP A 381 37.21 -14.35 3.92
N GLU A 382 38.49 -13.98 3.92
CA GLU A 382 39.18 -13.50 5.12
C GLU A 382 38.53 -12.19 5.63
N LEU A 383 38.24 -12.14 6.93
CA LEU A 383 37.66 -10.94 7.55
C LEU A 383 38.68 -9.80 7.57
N ASN A 384 38.36 -8.70 6.89
CA ASN A 384 39.17 -7.49 6.82
C ASN A 384 38.29 -6.23 6.89
N HIS A 385 38.84 -5.03 6.66
CA HIS A 385 38.08 -3.78 6.76
C HIS A 385 36.85 -3.74 5.83
N LYS A 386 36.89 -4.40 4.67
CA LYS A 386 35.76 -4.52 3.74
C LYS A 386 34.64 -5.42 4.28
N SER A 387 34.90 -6.23 5.30
CA SER A 387 33.91 -7.09 5.95
C SER A 387 33.04 -6.31 6.95
N LEU A 388 33.50 -5.15 7.44
CA LEU A 388 32.78 -4.37 8.46
C LEU A 388 31.36 -3.96 8.04
N LYS A 389 31.12 -3.75 6.73
CA LYS A 389 29.77 -3.47 6.21
C LYS A 389 28.76 -4.59 6.43
N PHE A 390 29.21 -5.84 6.62
CA PHE A 390 28.35 -7.00 6.87
C PHE A 390 28.24 -7.35 8.36
N ILE A 391 29.05 -6.73 9.22
CA ILE A 391 29.12 -7.03 10.64
C ILE A 391 28.22 -6.08 11.41
N TRP A 392 27.34 -6.67 12.22
CA TRP A 392 26.36 -5.98 13.05
C TRP A 392 26.69 -6.18 14.52
N LYS A 393 26.85 -5.09 15.27
CA LYS A 393 26.83 -5.10 16.73
C LYS A 393 25.37 -5.07 17.19
N VAL A 394 24.97 -6.10 17.92
CA VAL A 394 23.63 -6.23 18.47
C VAL A 394 23.62 -5.76 19.91
N GLU A 395 22.78 -4.77 20.19
CA GLU A 395 22.65 -4.10 21.49
C GLU A 395 21.22 -4.26 22.01
N LYS A 396 21.01 -4.46 23.32
CA LYS A 396 19.65 -4.53 23.88
C LYS A 396 18.94 -3.19 23.81
N ASP A 397 17.64 -3.24 23.51
CA ASP A 397 16.73 -2.13 23.80
C ASP A 397 16.24 -2.22 25.24
N ASN A 398 16.87 -1.47 26.14
CA ASN A 398 16.51 -1.43 27.56
C ASN A 398 15.07 -0.92 27.80
N SER A 399 14.50 -0.18 26.85
CA SER A 399 13.12 0.35 26.96
C SER A 399 12.08 -0.67 26.50
N ASN A 400 12.45 -1.60 25.62
CA ASN A 400 11.58 -2.64 25.09
C ASN A 400 12.20 -4.03 25.32
N PRO A 401 11.98 -4.66 26.50
CA PRO A 401 12.57 -5.95 26.83
C PRO A 401 12.27 -7.03 25.77
N GLY A 402 13.32 -7.62 25.21
CA GLY A 402 13.25 -8.64 24.13
C GLY A 402 13.50 -8.08 22.73
N PHE A 403 13.69 -6.77 22.59
CA PHE A 403 14.06 -6.13 21.33
C PHE A 403 15.54 -5.71 21.33
N PHE A 404 16.11 -5.63 20.13
CA PHE A 404 17.52 -5.35 19.91
C PHE A 404 17.74 -4.31 18.81
N PHE A 405 18.76 -3.48 18.97
CA PHE A 405 19.28 -2.58 17.95
C PHE A 405 20.43 -3.25 17.20
N PHE A 406 20.50 -3.02 15.89
CA PHE A 406 21.53 -3.57 15.00
C PHE A 406 22.38 -2.43 14.46
N LYS A 407 23.59 -2.26 15.01
CA LYS A 407 24.52 -1.20 14.62
C LYS A 407 25.56 -1.74 13.63
N ASN A 408 25.68 -1.14 12.46
CA ASN A 408 26.68 -1.51 11.47
C ASN A 408 28.08 -1.08 11.90
N MET A 409 29.07 -1.97 11.78
CA MET A 409 30.43 -1.71 12.26
C MET A 409 31.27 -0.78 11.38
N GLN A 410 30.83 -0.46 10.15
CA GLN A 410 31.55 0.45 9.26
C GLN A 410 30.99 1.89 9.31
N THR A 411 29.67 2.04 9.40
CA THR A 411 28.99 3.34 9.32
C THR A 411 28.52 3.87 10.67
N ASP A 412 28.55 3.04 11.72
CA ASP A 412 27.96 3.31 13.03
C ASP A 412 26.43 3.52 13.03
N ARG A 413 25.74 3.25 11.92
CA ARG A 413 24.30 3.43 11.78
C ARG A 413 23.51 2.19 12.21
N TYR A 414 22.26 2.42 12.57
CA TYR A 414 21.32 1.42 13.04
C TYR A 414 20.31 1.06 11.96
N ILE A 415 19.93 -0.22 11.86
CA ILE A 415 18.74 -0.62 11.09
C ILE A 415 17.52 0.08 11.70
N ASN A 416 16.72 0.74 10.85
CA ASN A 416 15.55 1.53 11.22
C ASN A 416 14.27 1.07 10.49
N GLU A 417 13.16 1.77 10.64
CA GLU A 417 11.96 1.62 9.80
C GLU A 417 12.15 2.12 8.34
N SER A 418 11.12 1.95 7.51
CA SER A 418 11.07 2.55 6.16
C SER A 418 10.54 3.98 6.23
N GLU A 419 11.06 4.91 5.41
CA GLU A 419 10.61 6.33 5.38
C GLU A 419 9.09 6.43 5.16
N VAL A 420 8.56 5.60 4.25
CA VAL A 420 7.13 5.44 4.03
C VAL A 420 6.67 4.14 4.65
N ALA A 421 5.64 4.19 5.50
CA ALA A 421 5.01 2.99 6.02
C ALA A 421 4.21 2.29 4.91
N GLY A 422 4.61 1.09 4.50
CA GLY A 422 3.89 0.36 3.46
C GLY A 422 4.49 -0.99 3.11
N PHE A 423 3.77 -1.71 2.26
CA PHE A 423 4.22 -2.98 1.70
C PHE A 423 5.41 -2.78 0.75
N ASN A 424 6.36 -3.71 0.78
CA ASN A 424 7.51 -3.72 -0.12
C ASN A 424 8.35 -2.43 -0.07
N GLN A 425 8.21 -1.65 1.02
CA GLN A 425 9.00 -0.44 1.23
C GLN A 425 10.37 -0.82 1.76
N THR A 426 11.40 -0.16 1.24
CA THR A 426 12.78 -0.45 1.62
C THR A 426 13.06 0.04 3.03
N VAL A 427 13.66 -0.82 3.83
CA VAL A 427 14.07 -0.52 5.20
C VAL A 427 15.28 0.42 5.16
N GLU A 428 15.32 1.43 6.02
CA GLU A 428 16.39 2.42 6.05
C GLU A 428 17.33 2.28 7.25
N MET A 429 18.42 3.03 7.20
CA MET A 429 19.49 3.14 8.17
C MET A 429 19.41 4.51 8.84
N SER A 430 19.68 4.57 10.15
CA SER A 430 19.61 5.79 10.96
C SER A 430 20.87 5.99 11.78
N ASP A 431 21.33 7.24 11.94
CA ASP A 431 22.45 7.58 12.82
C ASP A 431 22.09 7.40 14.32
N LYS A 432 20.80 7.22 14.62
CA LYS A 432 20.26 6.99 15.97
C LYS A 432 19.53 5.65 16.05
N PRO A 433 19.52 4.98 17.22
CA PRO A 433 18.78 3.74 17.43
C PRO A 433 17.26 4.01 17.54
N LEU A 434 16.60 4.15 16.38
CA LEU A 434 15.20 4.56 16.30
C LEU A 434 14.22 3.37 16.26
N ALA A 435 14.60 2.24 15.66
CA ALA A 435 13.80 1.02 15.66
C ALA A 435 14.60 -0.16 16.20
N SER A 436 13.97 -0.94 17.08
CA SER A 436 14.50 -2.19 17.60
C SER A 436 13.67 -3.37 17.10
N TYR A 437 14.29 -4.55 17.05
CA TYR A 437 13.72 -5.76 16.47
C TYR A 437 13.64 -6.88 17.47
N ASN A 438 12.53 -7.61 17.47
CA ASN A 438 12.40 -8.87 18.17
C ASN A 438 12.76 -10.01 17.21
N ILE A 439 13.36 -11.05 17.75
CA ILE A 439 14.01 -12.12 17.00
C ILE A 439 13.50 -13.44 17.55
N VAL A 440 12.71 -14.13 16.74
CA VAL A 440 12.05 -15.38 17.11
C VAL A 440 12.29 -16.43 16.04
N ALA A 441 12.13 -17.70 16.41
CA ALA A 441 12.16 -18.79 15.44
C ALA A 441 11.11 -18.55 14.34
N ASN A 442 11.49 -18.76 13.08
CA ASN A 442 10.56 -18.64 11.97
C ASN A 442 9.63 -19.86 11.97
N ILE A 443 8.32 -19.62 11.99
CA ILE A 443 7.32 -20.69 12.10
C ILE A 443 7.19 -21.54 10.83
N ARG A 444 7.65 -21.06 9.67
CA ARG A 444 7.58 -21.75 8.37
C ARG A 444 8.91 -22.32 7.91
N GLN A 445 10.00 -22.01 8.59
CA GLN A 445 11.36 -22.44 8.22
C GLN A 445 12.12 -22.91 9.47
N ALA A 446 12.07 -24.22 9.72
CA ALA A 446 12.77 -24.84 10.83
C ALA A 446 14.28 -24.53 10.79
N GLY A 447 14.85 -24.19 11.94
CA GLY A 447 16.27 -23.82 12.08
C GLY A 447 16.63 -22.36 11.73
N PHE A 448 15.67 -21.53 11.30
CA PHE A 448 15.89 -20.12 10.96
C PHE A 448 15.13 -19.18 11.89
N PHE A 449 15.51 -17.90 11.88
CA PHE A 449 14.89 -16.83 12.63
C PHE A 449 14.24 -15.78 11.76
N THR A 450 13.43 -14.93 12.35
CA THR A 450 12.89 -13.75 11.69
C THR A 450 13.05 -12.52 12.56
N PHE A 451 13.20 -11.36 11.91
CA PHE A 451 13.28 -10.06 12.56
C PHE A 451 11.97 -9.31 12.31
N TYR A 452 11.28 -8.93 13.38
CA TYR A 452 10.08 -8.09 13.27
C TYR A 452 10.13 -6.93 14.26
N SER A 453 9.43 -5.85 13.94
CA SER A 453 9.32 -4.69 14.82
C SER A 453 7.90 -4.14 14.80
N PRO A 454 7.35 -3.70 15.95
CA PRO A 454 6.06 -3.01 16.00
C PRO A 454 6.07 -1.68 15.26
N LYS A 455 7.25 -1.13 14.96
CA LYS A 455 7.45 0.10 14.17
C LYS A 455 7.43 -0.15 12.66
N LEU A 456 7.62 -1.40 12.22
CA LEU A 456 7.45 -1.75 10.82
C LEU A 456 5.96 -1.88 10.48
N TRP A 457 5.62 -1.58 9.22
CA TRP A 457 4.26 -1.65 8.70
C TRP A 457 3.66 -3.06 8.78
N ARG A 458 2.42 -3.15 9.27
CA ARG A 458 1.74 -4.40 9.67
C ARG A 458 0.81 -5.02 8.62
N GLY A 459 0.85 -4.55 7.38
CA GLY A 459 0.33 -5.38 6.30
C GLY A 459 -1.16 -5.33 6.00
N LYS A 460 -1.71 -4.38 5.23
CA LYS A 460 -3.02 -4.57 4.57
C LYS A 460 -2.96 -5.51 3.33
N GLY A 461 -1.82 -6.15 3.04
CA GLY A 461 -1.62 -6.99 1.85
C GLY A 461 -1.51 -6.25 0.51
N PHE A 462 -1.28 -7.00 -0.58
CA PHE A 462 -1.06 -6.50 -1.96
C PHE A 462 -2.28 -5.77 -2.56
N GLN A 463 -3.44 -5.76 -1.87
CA GLN A 463 -4.71 -5.23 -2.37
C GLN A 463 -5.45 -4.33 -1.36
N GLY A 464 -4.78 -3.84 -0.32
CA GLY A 464 -5.39 -2.86 0.59
C GLY A 464 -6.54 -3.42 1.43
N ALA A 465 -6.39 -4.63 1.97
CA ALA A 465 -7.34 -5.24 2.89
C ALA A 465 -7.72 -4.30 4.04
N ALA A 466 -8.99 -4.35 4.47
CA ALA A 466 -9.52 -3.47 5.51
C ALA A 466 -8.85 -3.69 6.89
N LYS A 467 -8.10 -4.78 7.07
CA LYS A 467 -7.40 -5.14 8.31
C LYS A 467 -5.98 -5.61 8.00
N ASP A 468 -5.12 -5.48 9.00
CA ASP A 468 -3.77 -6.04 8.97
C ASP A 468 -3.85 -7.57 8.81
N LEU A 469 -3.17 -8.09 7.79
CA LEU A 469 -3.00 -9.50 7.46
C LEU A 469 -1.99 -10.19 8.39
N TRP A 470 -1.10 -9.42 9.02
CA TRP A 470 -0.11 -9.93 9.96
C TRP A 470 0.06 -9.01 11.16
N GLU A 471 0.51 -9.59 12.28
CA GLU A 471 0.60 -8.86 13.56
C GLU A 471 1.73 -7.82 13.57
N PHE A 472 2.82 -8.05 12.82
CA PHE A 472 4.02 -7.21 12.80
C PHE A 472 4.68 -7.17 11.42
N GLY A 473 5.24 -6.05 11.00
CA GLY A 473 6.12 -6.03 9.83
C GLY A 473 7.47 -6.69 10.12
N GLY A 474 7.97 -7.47 9.16
CA GLY A 474 9.28 -8.13 9.24
C GLY A 474 10.25 -7.69 8.15
N LEU A 475 11.54 -7.95 8.39
CA LEU A 475 12.59 -7.79 7.37
C LEU A 475 12.47 -8.91 6.33
N HIS A 476 12.58 -8.55 5.06
CA HIS A 476 12.44 -9.49 3.95
C HIS A 476 13.42 -9.18 2.82
N PRO A 477 14.37 -10.06 2.49
CA PRO A 477 15.22 -9.93 1.31
C PRO A 477 14.43 -10.25 0.03
N GLY A 478 14.29 -9.27 -0.85
CA GLY A 478 13.56 -9.43 -2.12
C GLY A 478 14.23 -10.47 -3.04
N GLY A 479 13.46 -11.30 -3.74
CA GLY A 479 13.99 -12.39 -4.57
C GLY A 479 14.57 -11.96 -5.92
N ASP A 480 14.24 -10.75 -6.37
CA ASP A 480 14.58 -10.18 -7.68
C ASP A 480 15.42 -8.90 -7.58
N HIS A 481 15.81 -8.49 -6.38
CA HIS A 481 16.59 -7.27 -6.14
C HIS A 481 17.34 -7.26 -4.79
N GLU A 482 18.35 -6.41 -4.66
CA GLU A 482 19.22 -6.27 -3.47
C GLU A 482 18.57 -5.59 -2.25
N ARG A 483 17.31 -5.14 -2.34
CA ARG A 483 16.65 -4.41 -1.25
C ARG A 483 16.11 -5.36 -0.18
N VAL A 484 16.27 -4.97 1.09
CA VAL A 484 15.51 -5.52 2.21
C VAL A 484 14.27 -4.66 2.41
N VAL A 485 13.11 -5.29 2.38
CA VAL A 485 11.81 -4.62 2.40
C VAL A 485 10.98 -5.04 3.59
N VAL A 486 9.94 -4.25 3.88
CA VAL A 486 8.93 -4.59 4.88
C VAL A 486 7.91 -5.57 4.28
N TRP A 487 7.77 -6.74 4.91
CA TRP A 487 6.85 -7.81 4.49
C TRP A 487 6.25 -8.57 5.68
N ASP A 488 5.47 -9.63 5.40
CA ASP A 488 5.07 -10.64 6.38
C ASP A 488 6.30 -11.28 7.03
N TRP A 489 6.44 -11.09 8.34
CA TRP A 489 7.52 -11.64 9.14
C TRP A 489 7.54 -13.18 9.17
N GLN A 490 6.40 -13.83 8.92
CA GLN A 490 6.28 -15.30 8.93
C GLN A 490 6.62 -15.95 7.60
N ALA A 491 6.80 -15.17 6.53
CA ALA A 491 7.10 -15.72 5.22
C ALA A 491 8.42 -16.52 5.24
N PRO A 492 8.55 -17.57 4.40
CA PRO A 492 9.83 -18.28 4.24
C PRO A 492 10.98 -17.33 3.94
N ALA A 493 10.70 -16.31 3.13
CA ALA A 493 11.67 -15.29 2.77
C ALA A 493 11.96 -14.20 3.77
N SER A 494 11.26 -14.20 4.89
CA SER A 494 11.61 -13.36 6.04
C SER A 494 12.41 -14.16 7.07
N ALA A 495 13.04 -15.27 6.65
CA ALA A 495 13.86 -16.14 7.47
C ALA A 495 15.36 -15.87 7.27
N PHE A 496 16.12 -15.98 8.36
CA PHE A 496 17.53 -15.59 8.44
C PHE A 496 18.34 -16.54 9.32
N TYR A 497 19.62 -16.58 9.04
CA TYR A 497 20.67 -17.24 9.81
C TYR A 497 21.63 -16.18 10.36
N ALA A 498 22.20 -16.41 11.54
CA ALA A 498 23.16 -15.48 12.15
C ALA A 498 24.49 -16.21 12.45
N ARG A 499 25.57 -15.75 11.82
CA ARG A 499 26.93 -16.19 12.10
C ARG A 499 27.54 -15.31 13.19
N THR A 500 27.85 -15.88 14.35
CA THR A 500 28.55 -15.19 15.43
C THR A 500 29.98 -14.85 15.03
N ILE A 501 30.40 -13.61 15.29
CA ILE A 501 31.77 -13.12 15.13
C ILE A 501 32.32 -12.81 16.53
N THR A 502 33.55 -13.23 16.82
CA THR A 502 34.12 -12.97 18.15
C THR A 502 34.55 -11.51 18.28
N LYS A 503 34.57 -11.02 19.52
CA LYS A 503 35.02 -9.65 19.80
C LYS A 503 36.47 -9.43 19.36
N GLU A 504 37.34 -10.43 19.53
CA GLU A 504 38.75 -10.38 19.13
C GLU A 504 38.91 -10.22 17.61
N GLN A 505 38.07 -10.91 16.82
CA GLN A 505 38.07 -10.78 15.36
C GLN A 505 37.69 -9.36 14.93
N VAL A 506 36.63 -8.79 15.52
CA VAL A 506 36.19 -7.42 15.24
C VAL A 506 37.27 -6.41 15.65
N ASP A 507 37.83 -6.53 16.85
CA ASP A 507 38.86 -5.62 17.36
C ASP A 507 40.13 -5.65 16.48
N LYS A 508 40.55 -6.82 15.98
CA LYS A 508 41.67 -6.96 15.03
C LYS A 508 41.42 -6.19 13.73
N ILE A 509 40.21 -6.30 13.16
CA ILE A 509 39.84 -5.58 11.94
C ILE A 509 39.84 -4.06 12.21
N LEU A 510 39.17 -3.62 13.28
CA LEU A 510 39.06 -2.20 13.64
C LEU A 510 40.42 -1.53 13.86
N SER A 511 41.42 -2.27 14.36
CA SER A 511 42.77 -1.74 14.64
C SER A 511 43.52 -1.23 13.39
N VAL A 512 43.18 -1.75 12.21
CA VAL A 512 43.81 -1.37 10.92
C VAL A 512 42.80 -0.80 9.92
N ALA A 513 41.50 -0.94 10.16
CA ALA A 513 40.45 -0.57 9.21
C ALA A 513 40.31 0.93 8.97
N LYS A 514 40.65 1.79 9.96
CA LYS A 514 40.43 3.23 9.87
C LYS A 514 41.12 3.86 8.64
N GLN A 515 42.34 3.43 8.31
CA GLN A 515 43.05 3.95 7.14
C GLN A 515 42.40 3.51 5.82
N GLY A 516 42.00 2.24 5.72
CA GLY A 516 41.28 1.72 4.53
C GLY A 516 39.94 2.45 4.32
N ILE A 517 39.16 2.61 5.39
CA ILE A 517 37.89 3.34 5.36
C ILE A 517 38.09 4.81 4.93
N ASN A 518 39.13 5.47 5.44
CA ASN A 518 39.43 6.85 5.06
C ASN A 518 39.78 6.96 3.57
N ASN A 519 40.61 6.06 3.03
CA ASN A 519 40.96 6.08 1.61
C ASN A 519 39.73 5.85 0.71
N ASP A 520 38.86 4.90 1.07
CA ASP A 520 37.64 4.63 0.31
C ASP A 520 36.69 5.84 0.31
N LYS A 521 36.46 6.45 1.47
CA LYS A 521 35.65 7.68 1.62
C LYS A 521 36.24 8.85 0.84
N ALA A 522 37.56 9.04 0.95
CA ALA A 522 38.28 10.10 0.26
C ALA A 522 38.17 9.96 -1.26
N ASN A 523 38.37 8.75 -1.79
CA ASN A 523 38.25 8.49 -3.23
C ASN A 523 36.83 8.78 -3.74
N ALA A 524 35.80 8.35 -3.01
CA ALA A 524 34.42 8.63 -3.36
C ALA A 524 34.11 10.14 -3.36
N LEU A 525 34.53 10.87 -2.32
CA LEU A 525 34.29 12.31 -2.20
C LEU A 525 35.05 13.11 -3.26
N VAL A 526 36.29 12.74 -3.56
CA VAL A 526 37.08 13.32 -4.65
C VAL A 526 36.35 13.19 -5.98
N ASN A 527 35.84 12.00 -6.30
CA ASN A 527 35.14 11.77 -7.56
C ASN A 527 33.83 12.56 -7.63
N GLN A 528 33.09 12.65 -6.53
CA GLN A 528 31.86 13.45 -6.44
C GLN A 528 32.13 14.94 -6.64
N ALA A 529 33.09 15.49 -5.89
CA ALA A 529 33.46 16.90 -5.95
C ALA A 529 34.02 17.28 -7.34
N GLN A 530 34.84 16.41 -7.93
CA GLN A 530 35.37 16.61 -9.28
C GLN A 530 34.24 16.60 -10.32
N ALA A 531 33.31 15.65 -10.25
CA ALA A 531 32.19 15.59 -11.20
C ALA A 531 31.29 16.84 -11.13
N ALA A 532 31.03 17.36 -9.92
CA ALA A 532 30.26 18.60 -9.75
C ALA A 532 31.01 19.83 -10.30
N LEU A 533 32.33 19.89 -10.09
CA LEU A 533 33.19 20.93 -10.64
C LEU A 533 33.19 20.88 -12.18
N ASP A 534 33.43 19.70 -12.76
CA ASP A 534 33.51 19.48 -14.21
C ASP A 534 32.20 19.83 -14.91
N LYS A 535 31.05 19.52 -14.30
CA LYS A 535 29.72 19.91 -14.82
C LYS A 535 29.53 21.42 -14.93
N GLY A 536 30.26 22.22 -14.16
CA GLY A 536 30.24 23.68 -14.23
C GLY A 536 31.02 24.28 -15.41
N TYR A 537 31.93 23.52 -16.01
CA TYR A 537 32.76 23.97 -17.12
C TYR A 537 32.09 23.68 -18.47
N THR A 538 32.16 24.65 -19.37
CA THR A 538 31.82 24.54 -20.78
C THR A 538 33.01 25.02 -21.59
N TYR A 539 33.21 24.39 -22.73
CA TYR A 539 34.33 24.68 -23.62
C TYR A 539 33.78 24.96 -25.01
N MET A 540 34.58 25.64 -25.82
CA MET A 540 34.22 26.01 -27.17
C MET A 540 35.35 25.79 -28.15
N ALA A 541 35.00 25.47 -29.38
CA ALA A 541 35.90 25.52 -30.53
C ALA A 541 36.18 26.98 -30.92
N VAL A 542 37.44 27.28 -31.24
CA VAL A 542 37.89 28.60 -31.66
C VAL A 542 38.79 28.56 -32.89
N ASP A 543 38.89 29.68 -33.60
CA ASP A 543 39.87 29.89 -34.65
C ASP A 543 41.29 30.13 -34.09
N GLY A 544 42.27 30.31 -34.97
CA GLY A 544 43.66 30.59 -34.58
C GLY A 544 43.88 31.91 -33.82
N ASN A 545 42.89 32.82 -33.82
CA ASN A 545 42.88 34.05 -33.04
C ASN A 545 42.16 33.89 -31.70
N GLY A 546 41.60 32.70 -31.42
CA GLY A 546 40.83 32.42 -30.22
C GLY A 546 39.40 32.97 -30.23
N VAL A 547 38.84 33.27 -31.41
CA VAL A 547 37.45 33.69 -31.64
C VAL A 547 36.56 32.46 -31.79
N ARG A 548 35.35 32.49 -31.21
CA ARG A 548 34.39 31.38 -31.26
C ARG A 548 33.97 31.06 -32.70
N LEU A 549 33.99 29.76 -33.03
CA LEU A 549 33.51 29.22 -34.30
C LEU A 549 32.05 28.75 -34.16
N GLU A 550 31.09 29.46 -34.74
CA GLU A 550 29.66 29.21 -34.44
C GLU A 550 29.17 27.85 -34.96
N LYS A 551 29.63 27.40 -36.14
CA LYS A 551 29.19 26.09 -36.68
C LYS A 551 29.81 24.94 -35.90
N ALA A 552 31.10 25.04 -35.57
CA ALA A 552 31.82 24.07 -34.75
C ALA A 552 31.17 23.88 -33.37
N ASN A 553 30.64 24.96 -32.78
CA ASN A 553 29.94 24.95 -31.49
C ASN A 553 28.41 24.72 -31.57
N SER A 554 27.94 24.12 -32.67
CA SER A 554 26.54 23.77 -32.90
C SER A 554 26.41 22.34 -33.45
N GLY A 555 25.22 21.94 -33.87
CA GLY A 555 25.02 20.66 -34.56
C GLY A 555 25.39 20.66 -36.04
N ASP A 556 25.85 21.80 -36.58
CA ASP A 556 26.29 21.91 -37.97
C ASP A 556 27.50 21.00 -38.24
N PHE A 557 27.37 20.09 -39.19
CA PHE A 557 28.41 19.14 -39.58
C PHE A 557 28.96 19.42 -40.99
N SER A 558 28.69 20.59 -41.54
CA SER A 558 29.19 21.01 -42.85
C SER A 558 30.72 21.19 -42.88
N THR A 559 31.28 21.21 -44.09
CA THR A 559 32.71 21.40 -44.33
C THR A 559 33.17 22.86 -44.29
N ASP A 560 32.28 23.80 -43.93
CA ASP A 560 32.56 25.24 -43.93
C ASP A 560 33.54 25.67 -42.81
N GLU A 561 33.59 24.94 -41.69
CA GLU A 561 34.55 25.11 -40.60
C GLU A 561 35.30 23.78 -40.35
N PRO A 562 36.26 23.41 -41.23
CA PRO A 562 36.76 22.04 -41.33
C PRO A 562 37.70 21.60 -40.19
N GLY A 563 38.11 22.52 -39.32
CA GLY A 563 38.98 22.26 -38.17
C GLY A 563 40.45 22.06 -38.53
N LEU A 564 41.20 21.41 -37.62
CA LEU A 564 42.64 21.15 -37.70
C LEU A 564 42.99 19.86 -38.46
N VAL A 565 42.02 18.96 -38.65
CA VAL A 565 42.19 17.69 -39.37
C VAL A 565 41.23 17.70 -40.55
N THR A 566 41.79 17.85 -41.75
CA THR A 566 41.01 18.07 -42.99
C THR A 566 41.22 16.99 -44.04
N GLU A 567 42.21 16.11 -43.87
CA GLU A 567 42.59 15.08 -44.83
C GLU A 567 42.44 13.69 -44.20
N ALA A 568 41.90 12.74 -44.97
CA ALA A 568 41.61 11.39 -44.47
C ALA A 568 42.87 10.58 -44.12
N ASP A 569 44.03 10.88 -44.72
CA ASP A 569 45.32 10.26 -44.42
C ASP A 569 45.85 10.63 -43.02
N LYS A 570 45.34 11.71 -42.43
CA LYS A 570 45.60 12.11 -41.04
C LYS A 570 44.77 11.33 -40.04
N LEU A 571 43.81 10.52 -40.49
CA LEU A 571 43.03 9.61 -39.66
C LEU A 571 43.47 8.16 -39.90
N LYS A 572 43.49 7.37 -38.83
CA LYS A 572 43.74 5.92 -38.93
C LYS A 572 42.97 5.17 -37.85
N SER A 573 42.45 4.00 -38.18
CA SER A 573 41.92 3.05 -37.21
C SER A 573 42.32 1.64 -37.67
N PRO A 574 43.32 0.99 -37.02
CA PRO A 574 43.75 -0.35 -37.40
C PRO A 574 42.68 -1.42 -37.16
N MET A 575 41.62 -1.07 -36.44
CA MET A 575 40.44 -1.88 -36.19
C MET A 575 39.26 -1.44 -37.06
N ALA A 576 39.47 -0.91 -38.26
CA ALA A 576 38.38 -0.61 -39.19
C ALA A 576 37.58 -1.88 -39.51
N ASP A 577 36.25 -1.77 -39.50
CA ASP A 577 35.40 -2.88 -39.90
C ASP A 577 35.58 -3.17 -41.40
N LYS A 578 35.62 -4.45 -41.77
CA LYS A 578 35.86 -4.88 -43.14
C LYS A 578 34.72 -4.54 -44.10
N ASP A 579 33.49 -4.41 -43.60
CA ASP A 579 32.30 -4.14 -44.41
C ASP A 579 31.82 -2.69 -44.21
N GLU A 580 31.88 -2.19 -42.98
CA GLU A 580 31.35 -0.87 -42.61
C GLU A 580 32.42 0.19 -42.28
N GLY A 581 33.71 -0.15 -42.30
CA GLY A 581 34.83 0.72 -41.90
C GLY A 581 35.80 1.10 -43.02
N GLN A 582 35.51 0.75 -44.27
CA GLN A 582 36.46 0.88 -45.38
C GLN A 582 36.81 2.34 -45.73
N ASN A 583 35.88 3.28 -45.51
CA ASN A 583 36.07 4.70 -45.81
C ASN A 583 36.19 5.52 -44.52
N ILE A 584 37.40 5.69 -43.99
CA ILE A 584 37.64 6.57 -42.83
C ILE A 584 37.39 8.05 -43.15
N GLY A 585 37.38 8.43 -44.44
CA GLY A 585 37.06 9.77 -44.90
C GLY A 585 35.60 10.17 -44.65
N ALA A 586 34.71 9.21 -44.35
CA ALA A 586 33.33 9.48 -43.95
C ALA A 586 33.27 10.45 -42.76
N PHE A 587 34.25 10.43 -41.85
CA PHE A 587 34.31 11.36 -40.72
C PHE A 587 34.51 12.84 -41.10
N LEU A 588 34.86 13.15 -42.34
CA LEU A 588 35.26 14.48 -42.79
C LEU A 588 34.46 14.97 -44.01
N ASP A 589 33.44 14.24 -44.44
CA ASP A 589 32.72 14.54 -45.69
C ASP A 589 31.51 15.48 -45.51
N GLY A 590 31.09 15.72 -44.27
CA GLY A 590 29.94 16.56 -43.95
C GLY A 590 28.60 15.95 -44.34
N ASP A 591 28.49 14.62 -44.39
CA ASP A 591 27.25 13.88 -44.62
C ASP A 591 26.87 12.99 -43.43
N ALA A 592 25.80 13.35 -42.71
CA ALA A 592 25.29 12.56 -41.60
C ALA A 592 24.74 11.17 -41.99
N ASN A 593 24.60 10.87 -43.29
CA ASN A 593 24.21 9.55 -43.78
C ASN A 593 25.42 8.64 -44.08
N SER A 594 26.62 9.21 -44.24
CA SER A 594 27.86 8.46 -44.27
C SER A 594 28.29 8.13 -42.83
N TYR A 595 29.08 7.08 -42.65
CA TYR A 595 29.66 6.75 -41.35
C TYR A 595 30.89 5.87 -41.48
N PHE A 596 31.73 5.91 -40.45
CA PHE A 596 32.79 4.94 -40.23
C PHE A 596 32.41 4.02 -39.07
N HIS A 597 32.77 2.74 -39.19
CA HIS A 597 32.62 1.73 -38.13
C HIS A 597 33.94 1.01 -37.86
N SER A 598 34.29 0.84 -36.58
CA SER A 598 35.37 -0.08 -36.18
C SER A 598 34.84 -1.48 -35.92
N SER A 599 35.65 -2.52 -36.10
CA SER A 599 35.21 -3.92 -36.17
C SER A 599 34.29 -4.34 -35.01
N TRP A 600 33.05 -4.73 -35.34
CA TRP A 600 32.11 -5.31 -34.37
C TRP A 600 31.85 -6.81 -34.60
N HIS A 601 32.29 -7.32 -35.74
CA HIS A 601 32.20 -8.74 -36.07
C HIS A 601 33.16 -9.59 -35.20
N ASN A 602 32.69 -10.78 -34.81
CA ASN A 602 33.51 -11.81 -34.16
C ASN A 602 34.28 -12.63 -35.22
N GLY A 603 35.45 -13.18 -34.89
CA GLY A 603 36.23 -14.04 -35.77
C GLY A 603 37.73 -13.73 -35.77
N ALA A 604 38.47 -14.27 -36.74
CA ALA A 604 39.93 -14.11 -36.85
C ALA A 604 40.38 -12.64 -37.04
N ASP A 605 39.50 -11.79 -37.59
CA ASP A 605 39.76 -10.37 -37.83
C ASP A 605 39.34 -9.48 -36.64
N ALA A 606 38.79 -10.05 -35.57
CA ALA A 606 38.30 -9.29 -34.43
C ALA A 606 39.45 -8.60 -33.65
N TRP A 607 39.21 -7.37 -33.21
CA TRP A 607 40.08 -6.68 -32.27
C TRP A 607 39.53 -6.86 -30.85
N LEU A 608 40.19 -7.68 -30.04
CA LEU A 608 39.73 -8.01 -28.68
C LEU A 608 40.27 -7.06 -27.60
N GLY A 609 41.06 -6.06 -28.00
CA GLY A 609 41.59 -5.01 -27.12
C GLY A 609 40.79 -3.72 -27.16
N SER A 610 41.43 -2.63 -26.77
CA SER A 610 40.79 -1.31 -26.74
C SER A 610 40.77 -0.69 -28.15
N HIS A 611 39.61 -0.19 -28.58
CA HIS A 611 39.44 0.48 -29.87
C HIS A 611 39.83 1.96 -29.77
N PHE A 612 40.41 2.50 -30.84
CA PHE A 612 40.79 3.91 -30.88
C PHE A 612 40.68 4.51 -32.29
N LEU A 613 40.41 5.81 -32.35
CA LEU A 613 40.63 6.62 -33.54
C LEU A 613 41.96 7.35 -33.42
N GLN A 614 42.88 7.13 -34.35
CA GLN A 614 44.14 7.89 -34.43
C GLN A 614 43.93 9.12 -35.30
N PHE A 615 44.45 10.26 -34.86
CA PHE A 615 44.47 11.49 -35.65
C PHE A 615 45.80 12.24 -35.48
N GLN A 616 46.24 12.92 -36.53
CA GLN A 616 47.46 13.73 -36.55
C GLN A 616 47.13 15.20 -36.77
N LEU A 617 47.80 16.09 -36.03
CA LEU A 617 47.74 17.53 -36.22
C LEU A 617 48.97 18.02 -36.98
N GLY A 618 48.79 19.07 -37.80
CA GLY A 618 49.92 19.75 -38.45
C GLY A 618 50.84 20.44 -37.43
N GLU A 619 50.26 21.08 -36.41
CA GLU A 619 50.97 21.78 -35.35
C GLU A 619 50.44 21.35 -33.97
N ALA A 620 51.33 21.30 -32.97
CA ALA A 620 50.96 20.92 -31.60
C ALA A 620 50.01 21.94 -30.97
N GLN A 621 48.99 21.45 -30.26
CA GLN A 621 47.99 22.28 -29.58
C GLN A 621 48.03 22.02 -28.08
N LYS A 622 47.73 23.05 -27.27
CA LYS A 622 47.63 22.94 -25.81
C LYS A 622 46.23 22.57 -25.33
N GLU A 623 45.21 22.88 -26.13
CA GLU A 623 43.80 22.64 -25.80
C GLU A 623 43.06 22.19 -27.06
N LEU A 624 42.38 21.03 -26.97
CA LEU A 624 41.66 20.41 -28.09
C LEU A 624 40.17 20.35 -27.80
N TYR A 625 39.37 20.68 -28.81
CA TYR A 625 37.93 20.47 -28.83
C TYR A 625 37.60 19.48 -29.94
N LEU A 626 37.19 18.28 -29.56
CA LEU A 626 36.88 17.19 -30.47
C LEU A 626 35.37 17.10 -30.62
N LYS A 627 34.87 17.34 -31.83
CA LYS A 627 33.44 17.23 -32.16
C LYS A 627 33.14 15.86 -32.73
N TRP A 628 32.02 15.27 -32.33
CA TRP A 628 31.55 13.97 -32.80
C TRP A 628 30.06 14.03 -33.16
N VAL A 629 29.71 13.53 -34.34
CA VAL A 629 28.32 13.33 -34.76
C VAL A 629 28.01 11.85 -34.77
N LYS A 630 26.93 11.48 -34.06
CA LYS A 630 26.49 10.08 -33.97
C LYS A 630 25.99 9.59 -35.32
N ARG A 631 26.14 8.28 -35.56
CA ARG A 631 25.58 7.61 -36.75
C ARG A 631 24.07 7.77 -36.79
N ILE A 632 23.54 8.09 -37.96
CA ILE A 632 22.11 8.02 -38.26
C ILE A 632 21.83 6.70 -38.99
N ASN A 633 20.88 5.93 -38.48
CA ASN A 633 20.44 4.69 -39.10
C ASN A 633 19.62 4.97 -40.36
N SER A 634 19.48 3.97 -41.24
CA SER A 634 18.69 4.07 -42.48
C SER A 634 17.21 4.40 -42.26
N ASN A 635 16.66 4.07 -41.08
CA ASN A 635 15.31 4.46 -40.67
C ASN A 635 15.21 5.89 -40.08
N GLY A 636 16.32 6.64 -40.09
CA GLY A 636 16.41 8.00 -39.57
C GLY A 636 16.55 8.11 -38.05
N SER A 637 16.73 7.00 -37.31
CA SER A 637 16.98 7.03 -35.87
C SER A 637 18.45 7.29 -35.53
N ILE A 638 18.74 7.89 -34.38
CA ILE A 638 20.12 8.05 -33.87
C ILE A 638 20.59 6.69 -33.32
N ASN A 639 21.85 6.33 -33.60
CA ASN A 639 22.48 5.14 -33.05
C ASN A 639 23.49 5.50 -31.95
N ASN A 640 23.18 5.13 -30.71
CA ASN A 640 24.03 5.37 -29.54
C ASN A 640 24.98 4.20 -29.23
N ASN A 641 24.83 3.03 -29.86
CA ASN A 641 25.55 1.82 -29.48
C ASN A 641 27.06 1.90 -29.69
N GLY A 642 27.50 2.58 -30.76
CA GLY A 642 28.92 2.85 -31.04
C GLY A 642 29.36 4.30 -30.82
N ALA A 643 28.48 5.16 -30.31
CA ALA A 643 28.84 6.55 -30.02
C ALA A 643 29.75 6.62 -28.77
N PRO A 644 30.93 7.27 -28.83
CA PRO A 644 31.81 7.40 -27.67
C PRO A 644 31.12 8.15 -26.52
N ALA A 645 31.25 7.65 -25.29
CA ALA A 645 30.80 8.33 -24.08
C ALA A 645 31.98 8.73 -23.21
N LYS A 646 32.82 7.78 -22.78
CA LYS A 646 34.06 8.06 -22.05
C LYS A 646 35.26 7.69 -22.91
N VAL A 647 36.25 8.56 -22.97
CA VAL A 647 37.41 8.43 -23.84
C VAL A 647 38.71 8.77 -23.11
N THR A 648 39.79 8.10 -23.49
CA THR A 648 41.16 8.44 -23.07
C THR A 648 41.91 9.01 -24.26
N LEU A 649 42.51 10.19 -24.10
CA LEU A 649 43.41 10.75 -25.08
C LEU A 649 44.83 10.27 -24.79
N TRP A 650 45.44 9.66 -25.79
CA TRP A 650 46.85 9.25 -25.80
C TRP A 650 47.62 10.12 -26.78
N GLY A 651 48.88 10.44 -26.47
CA GLY A 651 49.73 11.27 -27.31
C GLY A 651 51.06 10.60 -27.62
N ALA A 652 51.58 10.84 -28.82
CA ALA A 652 52.95 10.56 -29.20
C ALA A 652 53.62 11.82 -29.77
N LYS A 653 54.91 11.99 -29.47
CA LYS A 653 55.72 13.10 -30.00
C LYS A 653 56.40 12.75 -31.33
N ASP A 654 56.70 11.46 -31.50
CA ASP A 654 57.38 10.90 -32.67
C ASP A 654 56.37 10.21 -33.60
N ASP A 655 56.55 10.39 -34.91
CA ASP A 655 55.73 9.75 -35.95
C ASP A 655 55.99 8.23 -36.01
N ALA A 656 57.15 7.75 -35.53
CA ALA A 656 57.47 6.31 -35.44
C ALA A 656 56.47 5.49 -34.60
N ALA A 657 55.71 6.13 -33.71
CA ALA A 657 54.67 5.50 -32.89
C ALA A 657 53.35 5.23 -33.66
N LEU A 658 53.12 5.90 -34.80
CA LEU A 658 51.86 5.82 -35.58
C LEU A 658 51.62 4.42 -36.19
N ASP A 659 52.67 3.64 -36.37
CA ASP A 659 52.62 2.28 -36.93
C ASP A 659 52.57 1.17 -35.88
N LYS A 660 52.57 1.53 -34.58
CA LYS A 660 52.55 0.61 -33.45
C LYS A 660 51.12 0.17 -33.10
N ASN A 661 50.80 -1.11 -33.24
CA ASN A 661 49.45 -1.69 -33.06
C ASN A 661 49.45 -2.85 -32.03
N LYS A 662 48.71 -3.94 -32.30
CA LYS A 662 48.77 -5.20 -31.53
C LYS A 662 50.09 -5.92 -31.80
N ASP A 663 50.57 -6.69 -30.82
CA ASP A 663 51.80 -7.49 -30.92
C ASP A 663 51.58 -8.84 -30.23
N ASN A 664 52.50 -9.79 -30.42
CA ASN A 664 52.47 -11.06 -29.70
C ASN A 664 52.74 -10.80 -28.21
N LYS A 665 51.97 -11.42 -27.33
CA LYS A 665 52.18 -11.36 -25.88
C LYS A 665 53.51 -12.04 -25.56
N LYS A 666 54.38 -11.34 -24.84
CA LYS A 666 55.67 -11.86 -24.40
C LYS A 666 55.64 -12.31 -22.94
N ASP A 667 56.39 -13.35 -22.60
CA ASP A 667 56.67 -13.74 -21.21
C ASP A 667 57.83 -12.90 -20.60
N GLU A 668 58.19 -13.18 -19.35
CA GLU A 668 59.29 -12.49 -18.65
C GLU A 668 60.67 -12.70 -19.31
N ALA A 669 60.83 -13.73 -20.15
CA ALA A 669 62.05 -14.01 -20.90
C ALA A 669 62.04 -13.43 -22.33
N GLY A 670 60.93 -12.79 -22.75
CA GLY A 670 60.77 -12.18 -24.06
C GLY A 670 60.32 -13.16 -25.17
N ALA A 671 59.91 -14.38 -24.82
CA ALA A 671 59.37 -15.35 -25.77
C ALA A 671 57.85 -15.16 -25.97
N ASP A 672 57.32 -15.63 -27.11
CA ASP A 672 55.89 -15.59 -27.39
C ASP A 672 55.12 -16.54 -26.45
N VAL A 673 54.10 -16.00 -25.78
CA VAL A 673 53.19 -16.79 -24.95
C VAL A 673 52.26 -17.56 -25.87
N VAL A 674 52.17 -18.88 -25.69
CA VAL A 674 51.27 -19.76 -26.44
C VAL A 674 50.08 -20.15 -25.56
N GLY A 675 48.86 -20.03 -26.09
CA GLY A 675 47.61 -20.38 -25.42
C GLY A 675 47.38 -21.89 -25.34
N GLU A 676 46.37 -22.30 -24.57
CA GLU A 676 45.97 -23.72 -24.44
C GLU A 676 45.49 -24.33 -25.77
N ASP A 677 45.17 -23.50 -26.76
CA ASP A 677 44.78 -23.87 -28.12
C ASP A 677 45.97 -24.02 -29.09
N GLY A 678 47.20 -23.82 -28.62
CA GLY A 678 48.43 -23.93 -29.41
C GLY A 678 48.77 -22.71 -30.26
N ASN A 679 47.99 -21.62 -30.18
CA ASN A 679 48.25 -20.38 -30.92
C ASN A 679 49.02 -19.36 -30.06
N VAL A 680 49.78 -18.48 -30.71
CA VAL A 680 50.42 -17.35 -30.01
C VAL A 680 49.35 -16.40 -29.50
N VAL A 681 49.40 -16.09 -28.20
CA VAL A 681 48.50 -15.14 -27.55
C VAL A 681 48.85 -13.73 -28.03
N VAL A 682 47.86 -12.99 -28.54
CA VAL A 682 48.05 -11.61 -29.00
C VAL A 682 47.73 -10.62 -27.88
N ASP A 683 48.63 -9.66 -27.64
CA ASP A 683 48.37 -8.47 -26.83
C ASP A 683 47.82 -7.36 -27.72
N TYR A 684 46.48 -7.27 -27.79
CA TYR A 684 45.77 -6.25 -28.56
C TYR A 684 46.02 -4.81 -28.05
N ASP A 685 46.49 -4.66 -26.81
CA ASP A 685 46.79 -3.37 -26.20
C ASP A 685 48.30 -3.07 -26.14
N ALA A 686 49.14 -3.84 -26.85
CA ALA A 686 50.60 -3.66 -26.89
C ALA A 686 51.01 -2.23 -27.25
N TRP A 687 50.26 -1.57 -28.13
CA TRP A 687 50.49 -0.20 -28.54
C TRP A 687 50.57 0.81 -27.39
N LYS A 688 49.88 0.57 -26.26
CA LYS A 688 49.90 1.45 -25.08
C LYS A 688 51.28 1.56 -24.43
N LYS A 689 52.21 0.66 -24.76
CA LYS A 689 53.59 0.62 -24.24
C LYS A 689 54.63 0.99 -25.30
N GLN A 690 54.21 1.36 -26.51
CA GLN A 690 55.08 1.53 -27.68
C GLN A 690 55.16 3.00 -28.13
N GLY A 691 55.59 3.89 -27.22
CA GLY A 691 55.79 5.33 -27.51
C GLY A 691 54.53 6.20 -27.39
N TRP A 692 53.46 5.68 -26.77
CA TRP A 692 52.22 6.39 -26.51
C TRP A 692 52.07 6.71 -25.02
N ASP A 693 51.87 7.99 -24.70
CA ASP A 693 51.63 8.46 -23.33
C ASP A 693 50.13 8.65 -23.08
N SER A 694 49.63 8.14 -21.95
CA SER A 694 48.27 8.43 -21.52
C SER A 694 48.20 9.86 -21.00
N LEU A 695 47.45 10.74 -21.68
CA LEU A 695 47.43 12.16 -21.36
C LEU A 695 46.30 12.51 -20.38
N SER A 696 45.06 12.21 -20.76
CA SER A 696 43.88 12.58 -19.98
C SER A 696 42.64 11.80 -20.39
N VAL A 697 41.62 11.83 -19.53
CA VAL A 697 40.33 11.18 -19.74
C VAL A 697 39.25 12.24 -19.78
N ALA A 698 38.31 12.13 -20.72
CA ALA A 698 37.16 13.02 -20.84
C ALA A 698 35.88 12.24 -21.17
N THR A 699 34.74 12.90 -20.97
CA THR A 699 33.43 12.40 -21.38
C THR A 699 32.89 13.27 -22.52
N PHE A 700 32.31 12.65 -23.53
CA PHE A 700 31.58 13.35 -24.58
C PHE A 700 30.23 13.85 -24.05
N SER A 701 29.98 15.15 -24.23
CA SER A 701 28.67 15.77 -24.02
C SER A 701 28.00 15.95 -25.39
N TYR A 702 26.74 15.52 -25.55
CA TYR A 702 25.98 15.66 -26.80
C TYR A 702 24.81 16.65 -26.69
N PRO A 703 25.07 17.96 -26.54
CA PRO A 703 24.03 18.96 -26.33
C PRO A 703 23.39 19.48 -27.63
N TYR A 704 23.90 19.07 -28.80
CA TYR A 704 23.54 19.68 -30.07
C TYR A 704 22.58 18.82 -30.88
N ASP A 705 21.55 19.47 -31.41
CA ASP A 705 20.62 18.90 -32.38
C ASP A 705 21.18 19.09 -33.80
N ILE A 706 21.00 18.11 -34.68
CA ILE A 706 21.40 18.20 -36.09
C ILE A 706 20.17 18.13 -37.00
N GLU A 707 20.27 18.62 -38.23
CA GLU A 707 19.23 18.43 -39.26
C GLU A 707 19.65 17.38 -40.29
N VAL A 708 18.79 16.41 -40.56
CA VAL A 708 19.00 15.39 -41.59
C VAL A 708 17.71 15.22 -42.38
N GLY A 709 17.74 15.48 -43.70
CA GLY A 709 16.58 15.36 -44.57
C GLY A 709 15.38 16.22 -44.15
N GLY A 710 15.61 17.39 -43.56
CA GLY A 710 14.57 18.29 -43.04
C GLY A 710 13.98 17.90 -41.67
N ALA A 711 14.49 16.83 -41.04
CA ALA A 711 14.08 16.43 -39.70
C ALA A 711 15.17 16.73 -38.67
N THR A 712 14.79 17.38 -37.56
CA THR A 712 15.68 17.61 -36.41
C THR A 712 15.94 16.32 -35.63
N LYS A 713 17.20 15.99 -35.41
CA LYS A 713 17.67 14.85 -34.61
C LYS A 713 18.28 15.39 -33.32
N LYS A 714 17.60 15.16 -32.20
CA LYS A 714 17.99 15.74 -30.91
C LYS A 714 19.23 15.09 -30.30
N ASN A 715 20.13 15.86 -29.69
CA ASN A 715 21.33 15.35 -28.99
C ASN A 715 22.20 14.41 -29.84
N ALA A 716 22.32 14.72 -31.13
CA ALA A 716 22.98 13.90 -32.13
C ALA A 716 24.45 14.28 -32.35
N ALA A 717 24.83 15.52 -32.03
CA ALA A 717 26.20 16.01 -32.09
C ALA A 717 26.69 16.45 -30.72
N GLY A 718 27.99 16.28 -30.50
CA GLY A 718 28.60 16.51 -29.20
C GLY A 718 30.09 16.78 -29.28
N TYR A 719 30.71 16.96 -28.11
CA TYR A 719 32.12 17.24 -28.02
C TYR A 719 32.78 16.68 -26.75
N ALA A 720 34.10 16.50 -26.84
CA ALA A 720 34.99 16.27 -25.70
C ALA A 720 36.12 17.30 -25.73
N TYR A 721 36.54 17.74 -24.54
CA TYR A 721 37.60 18.73 -24.38
C TYR A 721 38.82 18.11 -23.70
N PHE A 722 40.01 18.47 -24.16
CA PHE A 722 41.27 18.00 -23.59
C PHE A 722 42.28 19.14 -23.43
N LYS A 723 42.94 19.17 -22.26
CA LYS A 723 44.21 19.89 -22.08
C LYS A 723 45.35 18.95 -22.43
N VAL A 724 46.27 19.43 -23.24
CA VAL A 724 47.35 18.64 -23.83
C VAL A 724 48.70 19.23 -23.40
N PRO A 725 49.62 18.42 -22.84
CA PRO A 725 50.98 18.88 -22.54
C PRO A 725 51.74 19.29 -23.81
N GLU A 726 52.79 20.10 -23.66
CA GLU A 726 53.55 20.60 -24.82
C GLU A 726 54.26 19.46 -25.59
N GLY A 727 54.25 19.57 -26.91
CA GLY A 727 55.05 18.75 -27.83
C GLY A 727 54.35 17.53 -28.43
N TYR A 728 53.05 17.30 -28.18
CA TYR A 728 52.28 16.22 -28.83
C TYR A 728 51.55 16.73 -30.08
N LYS A 729 51.70 16.01 -31.20
CA LYS A 729 50.98 16.25 -32.47
C LYS A 729 50.25 15.01 -33.01
N ASN A 730 50.58 13.83 -32.49
CA ASN A 730 49.99 12.55 -32.86
C ASN A 730 49.12 12.06 -31.71
N PHE A 731 47.87 11.69 -31.99
CA PHE A 731 46.90 11.34 -30.95
C PHE A 731 46.15 10.04 -31.24
N ARG A 732 45.77 9.35 -30.17
CA ARG A 732 44.77 8.26 -30.20
C ARG A 732 43.67 8.55 -29.21
N LEU A 733 42.43 8.54 -29.70
CA LEU A 733 41.22 8.65 -28.92
C LEU A 733 40.71 7.24 -28.63
N GLU A 734 41.09 6.68 -27.48
CA GLU A 734 40.64 5.37 -27.02
C GLU A 734 39.20 5.47 -26.48
N VAL A 735 38.33 4.59 -26.95
CA VAL A 735 36.95 4.50 -26.46
C VAL A 735 36.88 3.57 -25.26
N VAL A 736 36.52 4.13 -24.10
CA VAL A 736 36.42 3.42 -22.83
C VAL A 736 35.00 2.91 -22.61
N THR A 737 34.00 3.78 -22.81
CA THR A 737 32.57 3.42 -22.75
C THR A 737 31.78 4.15 -23.84
N ARG A 738 30.53 3.71 -24.06
CA ARG A 738 29.65 4.18 -25.15
C ARG A 738 28.33 4.69 -24.59
N VAL A 739 27.54 5.41 -25.40
CA VAL A 739 26.33 6.09 -24.89
C VAL A 739 25.27 5.11 -24.38
N ASP A 740 25.00 4.01 -25.12
CA ASP A 740 23.98 3.02 -24.73
C ASP A 740 24.52 1.88 -23.83
N ASN A 741 25.75 1.97 -23.31
CA ASN A 741 26.32 0.92 -22.46
C ASN A 741 27.35 1.44 -21.44
N SER A 742 27.12 1.15 -20.16
CA SER A 742 27.99 1.56 -19.05
C SER A 742 29.27 0.74 -18.90
N ASP A 743 29.41 -0.36 -19.65
CA ASP A 743 30.60 -1.22 -19.69
C ASP A 743 30.81 -1.84 -21.10
N LYS A 744 31.94 -2.54 -21.32
CA LYS A 744 32.31 -3.24 -22.57
C LYS A 744 31.44 -4.52 -22.77
N PRO A 745 30.34 -4.52 -23.57
CA PRO A 745 29.59 -5.77 -23.77
C PRO A 745 30.46 -6.79 -24.49
N ASN A 746 30.59 -7.98 -23.90
CA ASN A 746 31.39 -9.11 -24.43
C ASN A 746 32.88 -8.77 -24.71
N GLY A 747 33.44 -7.75 -24.05
CA GLY A 747 34.84 -7.36 -24.20
C GLY A 747 35.16 -6.50 -25.44
N ASN A 748 34.19 -6.19 -26.31
CA ASN A 748 34.40 -5.38 -27.52
C ASN A 748 33.95 -3.92 -27.31
N ALA A 749 34.88 -2.97 -27.52
CA ALA A 749 34.66 -1.52 -27.35
C ALA A 749 34.58 -0.76 -28.69
N TYR A 750 34.05 -1.39 -29.74
CA TYR A 750 33.87 -0.74 -31.04
C TYR A 750 33.17 0.62 -30.96
N PHE A 751 33.54 1.51 -31.86
CA PHE A 751 32.92 2.80 -32.08
C PHE A 751 32.49 3.00 -33.54
N HIS A 752 31.53 3.92 -33.73
CA HIS A 752 31.11 4.41 -35.03
C HIS A 752 30.61 5.87 -34.93
N GLY A 753 30.64 6.59 -36.05
CA GLY A 753 30.12 7.95 -36.12
C GLY A 753 30.03 8.42 -37.57
N SER A 754 29.23 9.47 -37.77
CA SER A 754 29.07 10.08 -39.09
C SER A 754 30.09 11.17 -39.35
N GLU A 755 30.46 11.96 -38.35
CA GLU A 755 31.42 13.06 -38.52
C GLU A 755 32.32 13.17 -37.29
N PHE A 756 33.59 13.48 -37.50
CA PHE A 756 34.57 13.77 -36.45
C PHE A 756 35.46 14.95 -36.86
N ARG A 757 35.51 15.98 -36.01
CA ARG A 757 36.32 17.18 -36.25
C ARG A 757 37.17 17.52 -35.04
N VAL A 758 38.35 18.08 -35.29
CA VAL A 758 39.26 18.55 -34.23
C VAL A 758 39.44 20.05 -34.37
N TYR A 759 39.26 20.80 -33.30
CA TYR A 759 39.45 22.24 -33.26
C TYR A 759 40.41 22.62 -32.13
N GLN A 760 40.95 23.84 -32.21
CA GLN A 760 41.54 24.46 -31.03
C GLN A 760 40.43 24.69 -30.00
N GLY A 761 40.65 24.23 -28.77
CA GLY A 761 39.71 24.40 -27.67
C GLY A 761 39.99 25.65 -26.84
N LYS A 762 38.95 26.20 -26.21
CA LYS A 762 39.06 27.28 -25.23
C LYS A 762 37.95 27.18 -24.18
N PHE A 763 38.21 27.68 -22.98
CA PHE A 763 37.17 27.86 -21.95
C PHE A 763 36.10 28.86 -22.40
N ASP A 764 34.83 28.45 -22.33
CA ASP A 764 33.68 29.29 -22.67
C ASP A 764 33.19 30.05 -21.43
N GLY A 765 33.77 31.23 -21.19
CA GLY A 765 33.43 32.05 -20.02
C GLY A 765 31.98 32.52 -19.96
N VAL A 766 31.27 32.53 -21.09
CA VAL A 766 29.88 33.00 -21.20
C VAL A 766 28.91 31.90 -20.77
N ASN A 767 29.06 30.70 -21.37
CA ASN A 767 28.13 29.59 -21.15
C ASN A 767 28.51 28.72 -19.94
N SER A 768 29.74 28.81 -19.42
CA SER A 768 30.14 28.05 -18.25
C SER A 768 29.53 28.61 -16.96
N LEU A 769 28.77 27.77 -16.25
CA LEU A 769 28.21 28.10 -14.94
C LEU A 769 29.29 28.48 -13.92
N ILE A 770 30.47 27.84 -14.02
CA ILE A 770 31.60 28.09 -13.12
C ILE A 770 32.07 29.55 -13.14
N SER A 771 31.89 30.25 -14.26
CA SER A 771 32.26 31.67 -14.36
C SER A 771 31.51 32.55 -13.38
N SER A 772 30.31 32.11 -12.96
CA SER A 772 29.41 32.84 -12.07
C SER A 772 29.49 32.40 -10.62
N VAL A 773 30.37 31.44 -10.31
CA VAL A 773 30.76 31.07 -8.96
C VAL A 773 31.92 31.98 -8.51
N PRO A 774 31.97 32.45 -7.25
CA PRO A 774 33.11 33.19 -6.74
C PRO A 774 34.43 32.41 -6.93
N THR A 775 35.45 33.07 -7.50
CA THR A 775 36.73 32.44 -7.84
C THR A 775 37.44 31.80 -6.64
N GLN A 776 37.28 32.39 -5.45
CA GLN A 776 37.82 31.85 -4.20
C GLN A 776 37.23 30.48 -3.85
N ASP A 777 35.95 30.24 -4.11
CA ASP A 777 35.26 28.99 -3.78
C ASP A 777 35.67 27.88 -4.77
N VAL A 778 35.78 28.23 -6.05
CA VAL A 778 36.29 27.33 -7.10
C VAL A 778 37.73 26.91 -6.80
N LYS A 779 38.57 27.86 -6.38
CA LYS A 779 39.96 27.60 -6.01
C LYS A 779 40.04 26.71 -4.77
N ALA A 780 39.28 27.02 -3.71
CA ALA A 780 39.26 26.23 -2.49
C ALA A 780 38.85 24.77 -2.75
N LEU A 781 37.83 24.56 -3.60
CA LEU A 781 37.41 23.22 -4.02
C LEU A 781 38.51 22.49 -4.80
N THR A 782 39.11 23.17 -5.79
CA THR A 782 40.15 22.58 -6.64
C THR A 782 41.41 22.20 -5.86
N ASP A 783 41.86 23.07 -4.95
CA ASP A 783 43.02 22.82 -4.08
C ASP A 783 42.75 21.64 -3.15
N ALA A 784 41.55 21.55 -2.56
CA ALA A 784 41.17 20.45 -1.67
C ALA A 784 41.05 19.11 -2.42
N ILE A 785 40.51 19.11 -3.65
CA ILE A 785 40.47 17.93 -4.51
C ILE A 785 41.89 17.45 -4.83
N ALA A 786 42.79 18.36 -5.23
CA ALA A 786 44.16 18.02 -5.60
C ALA A 786 44.91 17.40 -4.42
N LYS A 787 44.84 18.01 -3.23
CA LYS A 787 45.46 17.49 -2.00
C LYS A 787 44.94 16.08 -1.68
N LEU A 788 43.62 15.89 -1.66
CA LEU A 788 43.06 14.61 -1.26
C LEU A 788 43.31 13.51 -2.31
N LYS A 789 43.38 13.86 -3.60
CA LYS A 789 43.80 12.93 -4.67
C LYS A 789 45.21 12.38 -4.43
N GLU A 790 46.16 13.22 -3.99
CA GLU A 790 47.52 12.76 -3.66
C GLU A 790 47.52 11.82 -2.45
N GLU A 791 46.77 12.15 -1.39
CA GLU A 791 46.65 11.30 -0.21
C GLU A 791 46.01 9.94 -0.52
N VAL A 792 44.96 9.91 -1.35
CA VAL A 792 44.30 8.67 -1.82
C VAL A 792 45.28 7.81 -2.60
N LYS A 793 46.05 8.39 -3.54
CA LYS A 793 47.05 7.66 -4.33
C LYS A 793 48.16 7.05 -3.45
N ALA A 794 48.50 7.70 -2.34
CA ALA A 794 49.48 7.22 -1.38
C ALA A 794 48.89 6.26 -0.31
N GLU A 795 47.58 5.97 -0.38
CA GLU A 795 46.82 5.24 0.63
C GLU A 795 46.92 5.83 2.06
N LYS A 796 47.03 7.16 2.16
CA LYS A 796 47.25 7.91 3.42
C LYS A 796 46.22 9.01 3.67
N ALA A 797 44.99 8.88 3.14
CA ALA A 797 43.92 9.84 3.38
C ALA A 797 43.66 10.08 4.87
N THR A 798 43.61 11.36 5.26
CA THR A 798 43.33 11.80 6.63
C THR A 798 41.88 12.27 6.79
N GLN A 799 41.33 12.20 8.00
CA GLN A 799 39.97 12.69 8.26
C GLN A 799 39.90 14.20 8.04
N GLU A 800 40.94 14.93 8.43
CA GLU A 800 41.06 16.38 8.28
C GLU A 800 41.00 16.82 6.81
N SER A 801 41.67 16.09 5.90
CA SER A 801 41.62 16.40 4.46
C SER A 801 40.28 16.03 3.82
N ILE A 802 39.60 14.97 4.30
CA ILE A 802 38.24 14.63 3.88
C ILE A 802 37.26 15.73 4.30
N ASP A 803 37.30 16.16 5.56
CA ASP A 803 36.44 17.22 6.10
C ASP A 803 36.68 18.57 5.40
N ALA A 804 37.94 18.88 5.08
CA ALA A 804 38.30 20.07 4.32
C ALA A 804 37.70 20.06 2.91
N LEU A 805 37.76 18.93 2.19
CA LEU A 805 37.13 18.79 0.87
C LEU A 805 35.60 18.88 0.97
N GLN A 806 34.99 18.21 1.95
CA GLN A 806 33.54 18.25 2.16
C GLN A 806 33.05 19.70 2.37
N LYS A 807 33.74 20.45 3.24
CA LYS A 807 33.42 21.86 3.49
C LYS A 807 33.56 22.74 2.25
N ALA A 808 34.63 22.56 1.47
CA ALA A 808 34.84 23.31 0.24
C ALA A 808 33.76 22.97 -0.81
N TYR A 809 33.36 21.71 -0.88
CA TYR A 809 32.30 21.23 -1.78
C TYR A 809 30.93 21.81 -1.42
N GLU A 810 30.56 21.82 -0.15
CA GLU A 810 29.30 22.45 0.32
C GLU A 810 29.26 23.95 0.05
N GLN A 811 30.37 24.65 0.29
CA GLN A 811 30.48 26.09 0.00
C GLN A 811 30.39 26.38 -1.50
N PHE A 812 30.99 25.54 -2.34
CA PHE A 812 30.84 25.60 -3.79
C PHE A 812 29.38 25.43 -4.23
N LEU A 813 28.70 24.39 -3.73
CA LEU A 813 27.30 24.12 -4.08
C LEU A 813 26.36 25.26 -3.69
N LYS A 814 26.62 25.93 -2.55
CA LYS A 814 25.84 27.10 -2.11
C LYS A 814 25.86 28.24 -3.13
N ASN A 815 26.97 28.38 -3.86
CA ASN A 815 27.18 29.43 -4.85
C ASN A 815 27.07 28.92 -6.30
N TYR A 816 26.75 27.64 -6.50
CA TYR A 816 26.59 27.05 -7.82
C TYR A 816 25.25 27.49 -8.44
N PRO A 817 25.25 28.17 -9.60
CA PRO A 817 24.03 28.71 -10.19
C PRO A 817 23.21 27.62 -10.90
N GLU A 818 21.89 27.66 -10.74
CA GLU A 818 20.94 26.77 -11.42
C GLU A 818 19.84 27.59 -12.15
N PRO A 819 20.14 28.13 -13.35
CA PRO A 819 19.24 29.03 -14.08
C PRO A 819 17.90 28.39 -14.45
N LYS A 820 17.85 27.06 -14.55
CA LYS A 820 16.64 26.29 -14.88
C LYS A 820 15.49 26.56 -13.91
N ARG A 821 15.80 26.88 -12.64
CA ARG A 821 14.80 27.29 -11.63
C ARG A 821 13.94 28.46 -12.10
N VAL A 822 14.54 29.43 -12.81
CA VAL A 822 13.84 30.61 -13.32
C VAL A 822 12.99 30.25 -14.55
N THR A 823 13.55 29.47 -15.48
CA THR A 823 12.82 29.08 -16.70
C THR A 823 11.61 28.20 -16.39
N ASP A 824 11.75 27.27 -15.44
CA ASP A 824 10.65 26.41 -15.01
C ASP A 824 9.56 27.23 -14.29
N ALA A 825 9.93 28.19 -13.43
CA ALA A 825 8.98 29.09 -12.77
C ALA A 825 8.23 30.01 -13.76
N LEU A 826 8.93 30.54 -14.77
CA LEU A 826 8.32 31.33 -15.85
C LEU A 826 7.27 30.50 -16.61
N ALA A 827 7.58 29.25 -16.95
CA ALA A 827 6.65 28.37 -17.64
C ALA A 827 5.36 28.11 -16.83
N GLU A 828 5.47 27.92 -15.52
CA GLU A 828 4.30 27.76 -14.64
C GLU A 828 3.48 29.05 -14.51
N ALA A 829 4.13 30.21 -14.43
CA ALA A 829 3.43 31.49 -14.44
C ALA A 829 2.66 31.74 -15.75
N GLU A 830 3.24 31.37 -16.90
CA GLU A 830 2.57 31.44 -18.20
C GLU A 830 1.35 30.50 -18.27
N LYS A 831 1.45 29.27 -17.74
CA LYS A 831 0.32 28.33 -17.68
C LYS A 831 -0.82 28.87 -16.82
N LEU A 832 -0.51 29.43 -15.64
CA LEU A 832 -1.50 30.04 -14.76
C LEU A 832 -2.22 31.19 -15.46
N SER A 833 -1.48 32.10 -16.10
CA SER A 833 -2.07 33.20 -16.86
C SER A 833 -3.01 32.71 -17.97
N LYS A 834 -2.65 31.62 -18.67
CA LYS A 834 -3.48 31.02 -19.71
C LYS A 834 -4.79 30.41 -19.18
N SER A 835 -4.76 29.72 -18.04
CA SER A 835 -5.95 29.07 -17.47
C SER A 835 -6.90 30.03 -16.74
N SER A 836 -6.41 31.20 -16.34
CA SER A 836 -7.22 32.27 -15.76
C SER A 836 -8.11 32.97 -16.78
N VAL A 837 -9.32 33.34 -16.37
CA VAL A 837 -10.25 34.19 -17.13
C VAL A 837 -10.57 35.45 -16.33
N GLU A 838 -10.65 36.59 -17.03
CA GLU A 838 -11.04 37.86 -16.43
C GLU A 838 -12.56 38.04 -16.53
N GLY A 839 -13.18 38.56 -15.47
CA GLY A 839 -14.63 38.74 -15.40
C GLY A 839 -15.09 39.26 -14.05
N THR A 840 -16.39 39.25 -13.80
CA THR A 840 -17.00 39.72 -12.55
C THR A 840 -17.42 38.60 -11.60
N ASP A 841 -17.41 37.36 -12.06
CA ASP A 841 -17.93 36.21 -11.32
C ASP A 841 -16.93 35.67 -10.29
N VAL A 842 -17.44 35.03 -9.23
CA VAL A 842 -16.62 34.38 -8.20
C VAL A 842 -15.77 33.28 -8.85
N GLY A 843 -14.45 33.30 -8.57
CA GLY A 843 -13.47 32.40 -9.18
C GLY A 843 -12.89 32.86 -10.51
N TYR A 844 -13.21 34.10 -10.94
CA TYR A 844 -12.56 34.79 -12.05
C TYR A 844 -11.58 35.83 -11.52
N TYR A 845 -10.69 36.32 -12.38
CA TYR A 845 -9.77 37.41 -12.05
C TYR A 845 -10.37 38.76 -12.45
N LYS A 846 -10.06 39.82 -11.71
CA LYS A 846 -10.46 41.19 -12.09
C LYS A 846 -9.82 41.61 -13.41
N ASP A 847 -10.52 42.48 -14.14
CA ASP A 847 -10.07 43.03 -15.42
C ASP A 847 -8.66 43.65 -15.32
N GLY A 848 -7.81 43.36 -16.32
CA GLY A 848 -6.42 43.82 -16.41
C GLY A 848 -5.40 43.08 -15.51
N ALA A 849 -5.80 42.08 -14.73
CA ALA A 849 -4.89 41.28 -13.91
C ALA A 849 -3.90 40.47 -14.76
N LYS A 850 -4.36 39.86 -15.86
CA LYS A 850 -3.54 39.03 -16.76
C LYS A 850 -2.49 39.86 -17.49
N ALA A 851 -2.85 41.07 -17.92
CA ALA A 851 -1.93 42.00 -18.58
C ALA A 851 -0.74 42.33 -17.66
N LYS A 852 -1.00 42.66 -16.39
CA LYS A 852 0.04 42.94 -15.39
C LYS A 852 0.95 41.74 -15.12
N LEU A 853 0.41 40.53 -15.02
CA LEU A 853 1.23 39.32 -14.86
C LEU A 853 2.09 39.06 -16.11
N ALA A 854 1.54 39.27 -17.30
CA ALA A 854 2.28 39.12 -18.56
C ALA A 854 3.45 40.11 -18.68
N GLU A 855 3.28 41.35 -18.20
CA GLU A 855 4.37 42.34 -18.11
C GLU A 855 5.52 41.87 -17.20
N VAL A 856 5.21 41.31 -16.02
CA VAL A 856 6.22 40.76 -15.10
C VAL A 856 6.95 39.56 -15.72
N ILE A 857 6.20 38.63 -16.33
CA ILE A 857 6.77 37.47 -17.04
C ILE A 857 7.73 37.95 -18.14
N ALA A 858 7.31 38.92 -18.96
CA ALA A 858 8.12 39.47 -20.04
C ALA A 858 9.38 40.20 -19.53
N SER A 859 9.26 40.96 -18.43
CA SER A 859 10.39 41.63 -17.76
C SER A 859 11.45 40.64 -17.31
N VAL A 860 11.04 39.62 -16.52
CA VAL A 860 11.97 38.60 -15.99
C VAL A 860 12.61 37.80 -17.14
N LYS A 861 11.83 37.41 -18.14
CA LYS A 861 12.33 36.71 -19.34
C LYS A 861 13.38 37.54 -20.08
N THR A 862 13.09 38.82 -20.34
CA THR A 862 14.03 39.73 -21.03
C THR A 862 15.32 39.94 -20.24
N LYS A 863 15.22 40.13 -18.92
CA LYS A 863 16.39 40.27 -18.03
C LYS A 863 17.26 39.01 -18.03
N LEU A 864 16.64 37.83 -17.97
CA LEU A 864 17.35 36.55 -18.02
C LEU A 864 18.03 36.36 -19.39
N GLU A 865 17.32 36.60 -20.50
CA GLU A 865 17.85 36.48 -21.86
C GLU A 865 19.02 37.45 -22.12
N ALA A 866 18.95 38.68 -21.60
CA ALA A 866 20.05 39.64 -21.68
C ALA A 866 21.27 39.19 -20.86
N GLN A 867 21.04 38.63 -19.66
CA GLN A 867 22.10 38.12 -18.80
C GLN A 867 22.85 36.97 -19.45
N VAL A 868 22.15 35.92 -19.89
CA VAL A 868 22.77 34.70 -20.44
C VAL A 868 23.59 34.94 -21.71
N LYS A 869 23.31 36.01 -22.48
CA LYS A 869 24.11 36.41 -23.65
C LYS A 869 25.53 36.86 -23.29
N THR A 870 25.73 37.35 -22.08
CA THR A 870 27.03 37.85 -21.62
C THR A 870 27.71 36.91 -20.65
N LYS A 871 26.92 36.23 -19.80
CA LYS A 871 27.39 35.31 -18.78
C LYS A 871 26.21 34.58 -18.12
N ALA A 872 26.39 33.32 -17.72
CA ALA A 872 25.42 32.64 -16.85
C ALA A 872 25.04 33.50 -15.63
N PRO A 873 23.77 33.53 -15.18
CA PRO A 873 23.40 34.27 -13.97
C PRO A 873 24.03 33.63 -12.73
N ASN A 874 24.36 34.43 -11.72
CA ASN A 874 24.77 33.93 -10.41
C ASN A 874 23.55 33.63 -9.50
N VAL A 875 23.79 33.06 -8.31
CA VAL A 875 22.72 32.69 -7.37
C VAL A 875 21.88 33.89 -6.94
N ASP A 876 22.49 35.06 -6.72
CA ASP A 876 21.76 36.27 -6.31
C ASP A 876 20.84 36.78 -7.40
N GLN A 877 21.29 36.79 -8.67
CA GLN A 877 20.48 37.15 -9.82
C GLN A 877 19.31 36.18 -10.02
N ILE A 878 19.56 34.87 -9.90
CA ILE A 878 18.51 33.85 -9.96
C ILE A 878 17.44 34.11 -8.89
N ASN A 879 17.87 34.35 -7.65
CA ASN A 879 16.94 34.62 -6.55
C ASN A 879 16.19 35.95 -6.76
N ALA A 880 16.82 36.98 -7.34
CA ALA A 880 16.17 38.24 -7.67
C ALA A 880 15.09 38.06 -8.76
N TYR A 881 15.37 37.29 -9.82
CA TYR A 881 14.39 36.97 -10.86
C TYR A 881 13.19 36.20 -10.31
N LEU A 882 13.44 35.22 -9.44
CA LEU A 882 12.37 34.48 -8.77
C LEU A 882 11.56 35.37 -7.83
N ALA A 883 12.21 36.27 -7.08
CA ALA A 883 11.52 37.21 -6.21
C ALA A 883 10.61 38.18 -6.99
N GLU A 884 11.08 38.71 -8.13
CA GLU A 884 10.28 39.56 -9.02
C GLU A 884 9.05 38.81 -9.57
N LEU A 885 9.24 37.58 -10.07
CA LEU A 885 8.16 36.75 -10.58
C LEU A 885 7.15 36.37 -9.47
N ASN A 886 7.63 35.98 -8.30
CA ASN A 886 6.80 35.62 -7.15
C ASN A 886 5.98 36.81 -6.64
N ALA A 887 6.56 38.02 -6.64
CA ALA A 887 5.82 39.24 -6.31
C ALA A 887 4.69 39.49 -7.33
N GLY A 888 4.96 39.32 -8.63
CA GLY A 888 3.93 39.40 -9.67
C GLY A 888 2.82 38.37 -9.51
N LEU A 889 3.16 37.11 -9.20
CA LEU A 889 2.20 36.04 -8.93
C LEU A 889 1.35 36.33 -7.67
N ALA A 890 1.95 36.87 -6.62
CA ALA A 890 1.23 37.26 -5.40
C ALA A 890 0.24 38.40 -5.67
N GLU A 891 0.62 39.42 -6.43
CA GLU A 891 -0.29 40.50 -6.85
C GLU A 891 -1.41 39.99 -7.76
N PHE A 892 -1.09 39.06 -8.66
CA PHE A 892 -2.09 38.39 -9.50
C PHE A 892 -3.11 37.61 -8.67
N ALA A 893 -2.65 36.81 -7.70
CA ALA A 893 -3.53 36.05 -6.80
C ALA A 893 -4.51 36.95 -6.03
N LYS A 894 -4.11 38.16 -5.62
CA LYS A 894 -5.00 39.15 -4.97
C LYS A 894 -6.13 39.65 -5.88
N GLN A 895 -6.00 39.49 -7.20
CA GLN A 895 -7.04 39.87 -8.15
C GLN A 895 -8.11 38.80 -8.35
N LEU A 896 -7.95 37.60 -7.77
CA LEU A 896 -8.98 36.57 -7.79
C LEU A 896 -10.21 37.04 -7.01
N ILE A 897 -11.39 36.92 -7.63
CA ILE A 897 -12.67 37.27 -7.02
C ILE A 897 -13.08 36.13 -6.08
N MET A 898 -12.86 36.34 -4.79
CA MET A 898 -13.19 35.39 -3.74
C MET A 898 -14.68 35.41 -3.37
N PRO A 899 -15.27 34.31 -2.85
CA PRO A 899 -16.64 34.31 -2.35
C PRO A 899 -16.82 35.28 -1.18
N ALA A 900 -17.99 35.94 -1.12
CA ALA A 900 -18.38 36.75 0.02
C ALA A 900 -18.89 35.86 1.17
N ALA A 901 -19.08 36.42 2.36
CA ALA A 901 -19.78 35.72 3.43
C ALA A 901 -21.28 35.61 3.08
N GLY A 902 -21.89 34.45 3.35
CA GLY A 902 -23.30 34.20 3.06
C GLY A 902 -23.63 32.72 2.93
N VAL A 903 -24.87 32.42 2.52
CA VAL A 903 -25.35 31.04 2.36
C VAL A 903 -25.07 30.53 0.96
N TYR A 904 -24.37 29.39 0.88
CA TYR A 904 -24.01 28.74 -0.36
C TYR A 904 -24.40 27.26 -0.37
N ARG A 905 -24.58 26.74 -1.59
CA ARG A 905 -24.43 25.31 -1.87
C ARG A 905 -23.07 25.14 -2.55
N ILE A 906 -22.24 24.26 -1.99
CA ILE A 906 -20.88 24.03 -2.49
C ILE A 906 -20.94 22.84 -3.43
N GLN A 907 -20.70 23.08 -4.72
CA GLN A 907 -20.89 22.10 -5.79
C GLN A 907 -19.54 21.56 -6.28
N SER A 908 -19.44 20.26 -6.57
CA SER A 908 -18.29 19.71 -7.29
C SER A 908 -18.28 20.17 -8.75
N ALA A 909 -17.12 20.67 -9.15
CA ALA A 909 -16.80 21.06 -10.52
C ALA A 909 -15.89 20.04 -11.23
N SER A 910 -15.87 18.80 -10.72
CA SER A 910 -15.13 17.69 -11.34
C SER A 910 -15.61 17.45 -12.77
N ALA A 911 -14.67 17.16 -13.67
CA ALA A 911 -14.97 16.70 -15.03
C ALA A 911 -15.53 15.27 -15.07
N GLU A 912 -15.49 14.53 -13.95
CA GLU A 912 -16.08 13.21 -13.86
C GLU A 912 -17.60 13.27 -13.71
N LYS A 913 -18.33 12.80 -14.73
CA LYS A 913 -19.81 12.85 -14.80
C LYS A 913 -20.54 12.32 -13.57
N THR A 914 -19.97 11.31 -12.91
CA THR A 914 -20.59 10.71 -11.72
C THR A 914 -20.56 11.65 -10.51
N ARG A 915 -19.63 12.60 -10.49
CA ARG A 915 -19.35 13.56 -9.40
C ARG A 915 -19.79 14.98 -9.74
N GLU A 916 -19.73 15.33 -11.02
CA GLU A 916 -20.14 16.63 -11.54
C GLU A 916 -21.51 17.06 -11.01
N GLY A 917 -21.57 18.28 -10.48
CA GLY A 917 -22.82 18.89 -10.04
C GLY A 917 -23.32 18.45 -8.67
N ARG A 918 -22.68 17.47 -8.03
CA ARG A 918 -23.03 17.03 -6.66
C ARG A 918 -22.67 18.12 -5.64
N MET A 919 -23.42 18.16 -4.55
CA MET A 919 -23.32 19.16 -3.49
C MET A 919 -22.73 18.55 -2.21
N MET A 920 -21.83 19.30 -1.58
CA MET A 920 -21.35 19.01 -0.22
C MET A 920 -22.53 19.02 0.76
N THR A 921 -22.77 17.89 1.44
CA THR A 921 -23.98 17.66 2.21
C THR A 921 -23.66 17.01 3.56
N ALA A 922 -24.17 17.60 4.65
CA ALA A 922 -24.23 16.96 5.96
C ALA A 922 -25.51 16.14 6.07
N ILE A 923 -25.40 14.83 5.93
CA ILE A 923 -26.56 13.91 5.95
C ILE A 923 -27.04 13.57 7.36
N ASN A 924 -26.20 13.82 8.36
CA ASN A 924 -26.46 13.59 9.78
C ASN A 924 -25.57 14.55 10.59
N SER A 925 -25.72 14.55 11.92
CA SER A 925 -24.99 15.41 12.86
C SER A 925 -23.73 14.75 13.42
N SER A 926 -23.22 13.70 12.77
CA SER A 926 -22.05 12.95 13.25
C SER A 926 -20.75 13.68 12.96
N ARG A 927 -19.87 13.72 13.96
CA ARG A 927 -18.47 14.20 13.86
C ARG A 927 -17.50 13.10 13.42
N GLU A 928 -17.98 11.86 13.38
CA GLU A 928 -17.24 10.66 12.97
C GLU A 928 -17.55 10.22 11.53
N SER A 929 -18.67 10.69 10.95
CA SER A 929 -19.10 10.31 9.61
C SER A 929 -18.55 11.26 8.55
N HIS A 930 -18.27 10.72 7.36
CA HIS A 930 -17.93 11.54 6.20
C HIS A 930 -19.03 12.57 5.90
N LEU A 931 -18.61 13.80 5.62
CA LEU A 931 -19.42 14.68 4.79
C LEU A 931 -19.57 14.06 3.40
N LYS A 932 -20.73 14.25 2.78
CA LYS A 932 -21.09 13.58 1.54
C LYS A 932 -21.10 14.51 0.34
N MET A 933 -21.00 13.93 -0.84
CA MET A 933 -21.28 14.57 -2.12
C MET A 933 -22.55 13.95 -2.72
N TRP A 934 -23.65 14.70 -2.72
CA TRP A 934 -24.99 14.18 -3.06
C TRP A 934 -25.81 15.17 -3.90
N GLY A 935 -27.09 14.89 -4.17
CA GLY A 935 -28.00 15.72 -4.96
C GLY A 935 -28.13 15.40 -6.45
N ARG A 936 -27.41 14.41 -6.96
CA ARG A 936 -27.46 13.97 -8.36
C ARG A 936 -27.74 12.47 -8.41
N ILE A 937 -28.68 12.06 -9.24
CA ILE A 937 -29.04 10.65 -9.48
C ILE A 937 -28.78 10.28 -10.94
N SER A 938 -28.55 8.99 -11.21
CA SER A 938 -28.47 8.50 -12.59
C SER A 938 -29.79 8.79 -13.30
N ASP A 939 -29.70 9.28 -14.53
CA ASP A 939 -30.89 9.44 -15.35
C ASP A 939 -31.36 8.05 -15.80
N PRO A 940 -32.57 7.58 -15.44
CA PRO A 940 -33.10 6.32 -15.93
C PRO A 940 -33.29 6.32 -17.44
N ASP A 941 -33.48 7.51 -18.04
CA ASP A 941 -33.82 7.66 -19.46
C ASP A 941 -32.57 7.80 -20.34
N VAL A 942 -31.40 8.13 -19.76
CA VAL A 942 -30.15 8.37 -20.49
C VAL A 942 -28.95 7.75 -19.77
N LYS A 943 -28.46 6.62 -20.28
CA LYS A 943 -27.33 5.88 -19.68
C LYS A 943 -26.08 6.76 -19.57
N GLY A 944 -25.53 6.83 -18.35
CA GLY A 944 -24.32 7.60 -18.06
C GLY A 944 -24.52 9.11 -17.96
N ALA A 945 -25.78 9.58 -18.02
CA ALA A 945 -26.16 10.94 -17.64
C ALA A 945 -26.66 10.97 -16.19
N TYR A 946 -26.55 12.15 -15.59
CA TYR A 946 -27.01 12.41 -14.23
C TYR A 946 -27.94 13.62 -14.24
N LYS A 947 -28.97 13.59 -13.41
CA LYS A 947 -29.90 14.70 -13.19
C LYS A 947 -30.03 15.03 -11.72
N ASP A 948 -30.53 16.22 -11.43
CA ASP A 948 -30.76 16.64 -10.05
C ASP A 948 -31.82 15.75 -9.40
N GLU A 949 -31.57 15.36 -8.17
CA GLU A 949 -32.53 14.57 -7.39
C GLU A 949 -33.80 15.41 -7.11
N PRO A 950 -35.01 14.91 -7.43
CA PRO A 950 -36.24 15.67 -7.24
C PRO A 950 -36.46 16.18 -5.81
N GLY A 951 -36.55 17.50 -5.67
CA GLY A 951 -36.76 18.18 -4.39
C GLY A 951 -35.54 18.18 -3.47
N PHE A 952 -34.33 17.90 -3.98
CA PHE A 952 -33.09 18.02 -3.20
C PHE A 952 -32.78 19.46 -2.76
N SER A 953 -33.40 20.46 -3.37
CA SER A 953 -33.37 21.85 -2.88
C SER A 953 -33.98 22.01 -1.48
N SER A 954 -34.87 21.12 -1.06
CA SER A 954 -35.48 21.15 0.28
C SER A 954 -34.66 20.40 1.34
N VAL A 955 -33.45 19.92 1.02
CA VAL A 955 -32.56 19.23 1.98
C VAL A 955 -31.65 20.25 2.66
N LEU A 956 -31.95 20.59 3.92
CA LEU A 956 -31.21 21.62 4.67
C LEU A 956 -29.72 21.30 4.87
N GLY A 957 -29.35 20.02 4.90
CA GLY A 957 -27.96 19.57 5.04
C GLY A 957 -27.03 19.97 3.89
N ALA A 958 -27.56 20.42 2.75
CA ALA A 958 -26.78 20.89 1.59
C ALA A 958 -26.45 22.39 1.62
N TYR A 959 -26.89 23.12 2.65
CA TYR A 959 -26.69 24.57 2.79
C TYR A 959 -25.60 24.88 3.83
N TRP A 960 -24.68 25.74 3.43
CA TRP A 960 -23.53 26.14 4.23
C TRP A 960 -23.50 27.65 4.39
N ASP A 961 -23.48 28.11 5.64
CA ASP A 961 -23.14 29.48 6.01
C ASP A 961 -21.60 29.61 5.91
N VAL A 962 -21.15 30.22 4.82
CA VAL A 962 -19.74 30.45 4.51
C VAL A 962 -19.32 31.77 5.14
N GLN A 963 -18.37 31.71 6.06
CA GLN A 963 -17.92 32.87 6.83
C GLN A 963 -16.47 33.17 6.47
N LYS A 964 -16.22 34.42 6.11
CA LYS A 964 -14.86 34.91 5.84
C LYS A 964 -14.18 35.30 7.16
N VAL A 965 -12.99 34.78 7.40
CA VAL A 965 -12.15 35.09 8.58
C VAL A 965 -10.75 35.53 8.13
N ASP A 966 -9.95 36.08 9.04
CA ASP A 966 -8.65 36.71 8.73
C ASP A 966 -7.72 35.86 7.86
N ASN A 967 -7.75 34.54 8.05
CA ASN A 967 -6.87 33.58 7.39
C ASN A 967 -7.63 32.54 6.53
N GLY A 968 -8.81 32.87 5.99
CA GLY A 968 -9.53 31.96 5.10
C GLY A 968 -11.04 31.93 5.31
N TYR A 969 -11.63 30.74 5.23
CA TYR A 969 -13.09 30.54 5.32
C TYR A 969 -13.45 29.44 6.30
N THR A 970 -14.53 29.63 7.05
CA THR A 970 -15.19 28.56 7.80
C THR A 970 -16.51 28.21 7.13
N LEU A 971 -16.91 26.94 7.21
CA LEU A 971 -18.11 26.43 6.55
C LEU A 971 -19.02 25.84 7.62
N LYS A 972 -20.07 26.56 8.04
CA LYS A 972 -21.03 26.07 9.04
C LYS A 972 -22.27 25.49 8.35
N ASN A 973 -22.61 24.24 8.63
CA ASN A 973 -23.80 23.62 8.08
C ASN A 973 -25.07 24.19 8.75
N VAL A 974 -26.07 24.56 7.94
CA VAL A 974 -27.30 25.18 8.42
C VAL A 974 -28.18 24.19 9.21
N TYR A 975 -28.19 22.91 8.82
CA TYR A 975 -29.05 21.88 9.43
C TYR A 975 -28.50 21.33 10.75
N THR A 976 -27.19 21.05 10.81
CA THR A 976 -26.56 20.43 11.99
C THR A 976 -25.96 21.45 12.95
N GLY A 977 -25.68 22.67 12.47
CA GLY A 977 -24.96 23.71 13.21
C GLY A 977 -23.46 23.45 13.37
N LEU A 978 -22.93 22.36 12.83
CA LEU A 978 -21.52 21.99 12.91
C LEU A 978 -20.72 22.56 11.72
N TYR A 979 -19.41 22.70 11.90
CA TYR A 979 -18.49 23.15 10.86
C TYR A 979 -17.89 21.99 10.09
N ALA A 980 -17.68 22.13 8.78
CA ALA A 980 -16.84 21.19 8.04
C ALA A 980 -15.40 21.24 8.57
N ALA A 981 -14.77 20.09 8.78
CA ALA A 981 -13.41 20.00 9.28
C ALA A 981 -12.74 18.67 8.86
N PRO A 982 -11.40 18.63 8.73
CA PRO A 982 -10.69 17.37 8.59
C PRO A 982 -10.75 16.56 9.88
N LYS A 983 -10.79 15.23 9.75
CA LYS A 983 -10.72 14.34 10.92
C LYS A 983 -9.27 14.15 11.34
N SER A 984 -8.96 14.48 12.60
CA SER A 984 -7.62 14.31 13.16
C SER A 984 -7.10 12.88 12.94
N GLY A 985 -5.94 12.76 12.29
CA GLY A 985 -5.27 11.48 12.02
C GLY A 985 -5.92 10.61 10.93
N GLN A 986 -6.84 11.17 10.14
CA GLN A 986 -7.51 10.46 9.03
C GLN A 986 -7.67 11.35 7.80
N ALA A 987 -7.48 10.79 6.61
CA ALA A 987 -7.61 11.48 5.32
C ALA A 987 -9.09 11.68 4.91
N MET A 988 -9.93 12.18 5.81
CA MET A 988 -11.36 12.36 5.58
C MET A 988 -11.89 13.70 6.07
N MET A 989 -12.96 14.17 5.45
CA MET A 989 -13.71 15.35 5.89
C MET A 989 -14.95 14.95 6.68
N THR A 990 -15.09 15.52 7.86
CA THR A 990 -16.22 15.32 8.77
C THR A 990 -16.76 16.67 9.26
N GLN A 991 -17.48 16.64 10.37
CA GLN A 991 -18.00 17.81 11.06
C GLN A 991 -17.29 18.03 12.40
N SER A 992 -17.28 19.28 12.87
CA SER A 992 -16.67 19.72 14.12
C SER A 992 -17.55 20.78 14.80
N GLU A 993 -17.58 20.79 16.12
CA GLU A 993 -18.22 21.86 16.90
C GLU A 993 -17.43 23.16 16.83
N LYS A 994 -16.10 23.05 16.72
CA LYS A 994 -15.19 24.19 16.60
C LYS A 994 -15.07 24.59 15.12
N PRO A 995 -15.10 25.90 14.80
CA PRO A 995 -14.82 26.37 13.46
C PRO A 995 -13.46 25.87 12.96
N TYR A 996 -13.42 25.39 11.72
CA TYR A 996 -12.18 25.07 11.02
C TYR A 996 -11.98 26.06 9.88
N THR A 997 -10.77 26.60 9.77
CA THR A 997 -10.41 27.57 8.72
C THR A 997 -9.74 26.86 7.56
N PHE A 998 -10.36 26.95 6.39
CA PHE A 998 -9.81 26.49 5.12
C PHE A 998 -9.14 27.64 4.37
N ASP A 999 -7.99 27.36 3.77
CA ASP A 999 -7.49 28.15 2.67
C ASP A 999 -8.30 27.83 1.42
N VAL A 1000 -8.71 28.86 0.68
CA VAL A 1000 -9.48 28.73 -0.57
C VAL A 1000 -8.64 29.30 -1.69
N VAL A 1001 -8.23 28.47 -2.64
CA VAL A 1001 -7.31 28.82 -3.72
C VAL A 1001 -7.90 28.53 -5.09
N PHE A 1002 -7.42 29.21 -6.13
CA PHE A 1002 -7.88 28.98 -7.50
C PHE A 1002 -7.56 27.54 -7.95
N ALA A 1003 -8.56 26.81 -8.46
CA ALA A 1003 -8.38 25.43 -8.92
C ALA A 1003 -7.68 25.31 -10.29
N LYS A 1004 -7.14 26.39 -10.84
CA LYS A 1004 -6.67 26.48 -12.23
C LYS A 1004 -7.78 26.24 -13.28
N THR A 1005 -9.04 26.41 -12.89
CA THR A 1005 -10.22 26.39 -13.78
C THR A 1005 -11.11 27.57 -13.45
N PRO A 1006 -11.56 28.36 -14.43
CA PRO A 1006 -12.45 29.50 -14.21
C PRO A 1006 -13.67 29.15 -13.35
N GLY A 1007 -13.94 29.98 -12.33
CA GLY A 1007 -15.08 29.80 -11.43
C GLY A 1007 -14.91 28.71 -10.36
N CYS A 1008 -13.76 28.04 -10.30
CA CYS A 1008 -13.54 26.89 -9.42
C CYS A 1008 -12.42 27.13 -8.40
N PHE A 1009 -12.58 26.54 -7.22
CA PHE A 1009 -11.65 26.63 -6.11
C PHE A 1009 -11.27 25.26 -5.56
N ASN A 1010 -10.09 25.16 -4.95
CA ASN A 1010 -9.76 24.08 -4.04
C ASN A 1010 -9.89 24.56 -2.60
N PHE A 1011 -10.43 23.71 -1.73
CA PHE A 1011 -10.30 23.88 -0.28
C PHE A 1011 -9.04 23.17 0.20
N VAL A 1012 -8.21 23.90 0.93
CA VAL A 1012 -6.92 23.44 1.44
C VAL A 1012 -6.96 23.49 2.96
N ILE A 1013 -6.66 22.36 3.60
CA ILE A 1013 -6.51 22.27 5.05
C ILE A 1013 -5.09 22.62 5.47
N LYS A 1014 -4.88 22.90 6.76
CA LYS A 1014 -3.54 23.17 7.29
C LYS A 1014 -2.65 21.93 7.16
N ALA A 1015 -1.39 22.12 6.81
CA ALA A 1015 -0.43 21.03 6.61
C ALA A 1015 -0.21 20.19 7.88
N GLU A 1016 -0.33 20.78 9.06
CA GLU A 1016 -0.21 20.10 10.36
C GLU A 1016 -1.39 19.17 10.69
N ASP A 1017 -2.55 19.39 10.07
CA ASP A 1017 -3.74 18.54 10.21
C ASP A 1017 -3.78 17.41 9.15
N ALA A 1018 -2.83 17.40 8.21
CA ALA A 1018 -2.85 16.52 7.06
C ALA A 1018 -2.26 15.14 7.37
N GLU A 1019 -3.06 14.08 7.17
CA GLU A 1019 -2.55 12.72 7.13
C GLU A 1019 -1.78 12.48 5.81
N ALA A 1020 -0.55 11.97 5.88
CA ALA A 1020 0.27 11.64 4.71
C ALA A 1020 0.41 12.79 3.69
N LYS A 1021 0.50 14.05 4.17
CA LYS A 1021 0.61 15.27 3.36
C LYS A 1021 -0.59 15.51 2.42
N LYS A 1022 -1.76 14.91 2.71
CA LYS A 1022 -3.00 15.12 1.95
C LYS A 1022 -3.73 16.36 2.45
N ILE A 1023 -3.59 17.49 1.73
CA ILE A 1023 -4.11 18.80 2.15
C ILE A 1023 -5.33 19.28 1.37
N TYR A 1024 -5.69 18.65 0.25
CA TYR A 1024 -6.78 19.10 -0.61
C TYR A 1024 -8.07 18.35 -0.31
N VAL A 1025 -9.18 19.06 -0.08
CA VAL A 1025 -10.50 18.43 -0.01
C VAL A 1025 -10.88 17.86 -1.37
N ASN A 1026 -11.38 16.62 -1.40
CA ASN A 1026 -11.63 15.87 -2.62
C ASN A 1026 -12.96 15.09 -2.55
N ALA A 1027 -13.71 15.10 -3.64
CA ALA A 1027 -14.93 14.31 -3.82
C ALA A 1027 -14.59 12.86 -4.24
N GLU A 1028 -14.47 11.94 -3.28
CA GLU A 1028 -14.22 10.52 -3.54
C GLU A 1028 -15.49 9.68 -3.41
N SER A 1029 -16.00 9.19 -4.56
CA SER A 1029 -17.30 8.53 -4.61
C SER A 1029 -18.39 9.44 -4.01
N ASP A 1030 -19.17 8.95 -3.04
CA ASP A 1030 -20.16 9.73 -2.29
C ASP A 1030 -19.57 10.51 -1.10
N ASN A 1031 -18.27 10.39 -0.81
CA ASN A 1031 -17.63 10.95 0.37
C ASN A 1031 -16.75 12.17 0.04
N LEU A 1032 -16.57 13.04 1.04
CA LEU A 1032 -15.48 14.01 1.05
C LEU A 1032 -14.27 13.45 1.82
N VAL A 1033 -13.11 13.52 1.17
CA VAL A 1033 -11.83 13.02 1.66
C VAL A 1033 -10.72 14.05 1.47
N LEU A 1034 -9.50 13.70 1.89
CA LEU A 1034 -8.30 14.50 1.65
C LEU A 1034 -7.38 13.84 0.61
N TRP A 1035 -6.75 14.64 -0.25
CA TRP A 1035 -5.81 14.21 -1.28
C TRP A 1035 -4.52 15.03 -1.29
N ASN A 1036 -3.45 14.49 -1.90
CA ASN A 1036 -2.10 15.09 -1.89
C ASN A 1036 -1.84 16.05 -3.08
N SER A 1037 -2.74 16.09 -4.06
CA SER A 1037 -2.65 16.99 -5.21
C SER A 1037 -4.03 17.48 -5.63
N ALA A 1038 -4.06 18.65 -6.25
CA ALA A 1038 -5.23 19.19 -6.93
C ALA A 1038 -4.80 19.95 -8.18
N GLU A 1039 -5.46 19.71 -9.31
CA GLU A 1039 -5.23 20.44 -10.56
C GLU A 1039 -6.46 20.47 -11.46
N GLY A 1040 -6.82 21.67 -11.95
CA GLY A 1040 -7.83 21.84 -12.98
C GLY A 1040 -9.24 21.47 -12.50
N GLN A 1041 -9.92 20.62 -13.26
CA GLN A 1041 -11.27 20.10 -12.97
C GLN A 1041 -11.22 18.68 -12.40
N ASP A 1042 -10.23 18.39 -11.57
CA ASP A 1042 -10.22 17.14 -10.84
C ASP A 1042 -11.28 17.11 -9.71
N ASN A 1043 -11.26 16.04 -8.92
CA ASN A 1043 -12.24 15.83 -7.84
C ASN A 1043 -12.08 16.79 -6.66
N SER A 1044 -11.05 17.65 -6.65
CA SER A 1044 -10.82 18.67 -5.64
C SER A 1044 -11.36 20.05 -6.06
N ALA A 1045 -11.96 20.17 -7.24
CA ALA A 1045 -12.52 21.43 -7.76
C ALA A 1045 -13.96 21.67 -7.28
N PHE A 1046 -14.23 22.84 -6.71
CA PHE A 1046 -15.54 23.22 -6.18
C PHE A 1046 -16.00 24.62 -6.63
N LYS A 1047 -17.32 24.79 -6.74
CA LYS A 1047 -18.01 26.06 -7.02
C LYS A 1047 -18.84 26.49 -5.82
N PHE A 1048 -18.86 27.81 -5.58
CA PHE A 1048 -19.75 28.43 -4.60
C PHE A 1048 -21.00 28.93 -5.32
N LEU A 1049 -22.16 28.31 -5.07
CA LEU A 1049 -23.44 28.73 -5.62
C LEU A 1049 -24.25 29.48 -4.54
N PRO A 1050 -24.48 30.80 -4.68
CA PRO A 1050 -25.34 31.54 -3.76
C PRO A 1050 -26.73 30.88 -3.66
N ALA A 1051 -27.23 30.70 -2.43
CA ALA A 1051 -28.40 29.84 -2.21
C ALA A 1051 -29.42 30.38 -1.19
N THR A 1052 -29.40 31.68 -0.91
CA THR A 1052 -30.28 32.32 0.09
C THR A 1052 -31.75 32.14 -0.23
N GLU A 1053 -32.17 32.35 -1.49
CA GLU A 1053 -33.58 32.23 -1.90
C GLU A 1053 -34.07 30.78 -1.81
N GLN A 1054 -33.26 29.82 -2.26
CA GLN A 1054 -33.59 28.39 -2.19
C GLN A 1054 -33.70 27.92 -0.73
N LEU A 1055 -32.84 28.42 0.17
CA LEU A 1055 -32.95 28.14 1.60
C LEU A 1055 -34.23 28.74 2.19
N GLN A 1056 -34.58 29.98 1.84
CA GLN A 1056 -35.82 30.61 2.30
C GLN A 1056 -37.07 29.83 1.87
N ASN A 1057 -37.05 29.25 0.66
CA ASN A 1057 -38.14 28.38 0.19
C ASN A 1057 -38.21 27.04 0.96
N ALA A 1058 -37.07 26.44 1.32
CA ALA A 1058 -37.02 25.24 2.17
C ALA A 1058 -37.43 25.51 3.64
N LEU A 1059 -37.35 26.77 4.08
CA LEU A 1059 -37.79 27.24 5.39
C LEU A 1059 -39.15 27.92 5.36
N ASP A 1060 -39.89 27.78 4.26
CA ASP A 1060 -41.27 28.20 4.16
C ASP A 1060 -42.18 27.19 4.93
N PRO A 1061 -42.99 27.66 5.90
CA PRO A 1061 -43.96 26.80 6.59
C PRO A 1061 -44.93 26.05 5.67
N ASP A 1062 -45.17 26.54 4.45
CA ASP A 1062 -46.09 25.90 3.50
C ASP A 1062 -45.42 24.84 2.61
N ASN A 1063 -44.08 24.90 2.46
CA ASN A 1063 -43.33 23.96 1.58
C ASN A 1063 -42.59 22.87 2.38
N GLY A 1064 -42.06 23.23 3.55
CA GLY A 1064 -41.27 22.34 4.39
C GLY A 1064 -39.91 21.93 3.82
N PHE A 1065 -39.19 21.14 4.62
CA PHE A 1065 -37.90 20.55 4.31
C PHE A 1065 -37.95 19.02 4.40
N LYS A 1066 -37.02 18.35 3.71
CA LYS A 1066 -36.98 16.88 3.63
C LYS A 1066 -35.99 16.30 4.62
N VAL A 1067 -36.41 15.24 5.32
CA VAL A 1067 -35.56 14.36 6.11
C VAL A 1067 -35.64 12.95 5.53
N TYR A 1068 -34.50 12.35 5.20
CA TYR A 1068 -34.45 10.99 4.65
C TYR A 1068 -34.84 9.95 5.72
N VAL A 1069 -35.69 8.99 5.34
CA VAL A 1069 -36.20 7.89 6.19
C VAL A 1069 -36.33 6.61 5.37
N GLN A 1070 -36.44 5.46 6.02
CA GLN A 1070 -36.78 4.22 5.32
C GLN A 1070 -38.29 4.16 5.04
N ALA A 1071 -38.67 3.83 3.80
CA ALA A 1071 -40.08 3.76 3.40
C ALA A 1071 -40.80 2.56 4.04
N LYS A 1072 -42.07 2.74 4.42
CA LYS A 1072 -43.00 1.70 4.91
C LYS A 1072 -42.55 0.90 6.15
N VAL A 1073 -41.55 1.37 6.89
CA VAL A 1073 -41.06 0.69 8.11
C VAL A 1073 -41.01 1.64 9.31
N THR A 1074 -41.36 1.11 10.48
CA THR A 1074 -41.25 1.81 11.76
C THR A 1074 -39.79 2.05 12.13
N GLN A 1075 -39.39 3.25 12.55
CA GLN A 1075 -37.98 3.55 12.85
C GLN A 1075 -37.83 4.62 13.93
N ILE A 1076 -36.61 4.83 14.45
CA ILE A 1076 -36.32 5.87 15.44
C ILE A 1076 -35.61 7.04 14.74
N ILE A 1077 -36.08 8.26 14.97
CA ILE A 1077 -35.52 9.49 14.39
C ILE A 1077 -35.15 10.46 15.52
N THR A 1078 -33.97 11.07 15.42
CA THR A 1078 -33.52 12.18 16.27
C THR A 1078 -33.12 13.36 15.38
N LEU A 1079 -33.80 14.49 15.53
CA LEU A 1079 -33.62 15.66 14.68
C LEU A 1079 -32.71 16.71 15.34
N PRO A 1080 -31.81 17.36 14.59
CA PRO A 1080 -31.00 18.46 15.12
C PRO A 1080 -31.79 19.77 15.25
N VAL A 1081 -32.93 19.91 14.58
CA VAL A 1081 -33.78 21.11 14.63
C VAL A 1081 -35.18 20.74 15.12
N SER A 1082 -35.85 21.70 15.76
CA SER A 1082 -37.27 21.55 16.07
C SER A 1082 -38.09 21.69 14.80
N ALA A 1083 -39.15 20.89 14.68
CA ALA A 1083 -39.94 20.81 13.46
C ALA A 1083 -41.41 20.53 13.77
N GLU A 1084 -42.27 20.84 12.82
CA GLU A 1084 -43.67 20.41 12.80
C GLU A 1084 -43.84 19.26 11.78
N PHE A 1085 -44.81 18.37 12.00
CA PHE A 1085 -45.11 17.29 11.07
C PHE A 1085 -46.59 17.28 10.67
N ASP A 1086 -46.87 16.71 9.51
CA ASP A 1086 -48.22 16.45 9.03
C ASP A 1086 -48.58 14.97 9.31
N ALA A 1087 -49.57 14.75 10.18
CA ALA A 1087 -50.00 13.43 10.62
C ALA A 1087 -50.52 12.57 9.46
N ASP A 1088 -50.95 13.17 8.34
CA ASP A 1088 -51.38 12.44 7.16
C ASP A 1088 -50.21 11.75 6.44
N ASN A 1089 -48.97 12.20 6.65
CA ASN A 1089 -47.76 11.62 6.05
C ASN A 1089 -47.02 10.63 6.97
N GLY A 1090 -47.57 10.40 8.17
CA GLY A 1090 -47.06 9.48 9.18
C GLY A 1090 -47.08 10.11 10.58
N LYS A 1091 -47.01 9.26 11.60
CA LYS A 1091 -47.12 9.67 12.99
C LYS A 1091 -45.81 9.48 13.75
N PHE A 1092 -45.60 10.34 14.74
CA PHE A 1092 -44.48 10.27 15.67
C PHE A 1092 -45.00 9.95 17.07
N PHE A 1093 -44.25 9.13 17.80
CA PHE A 1093 -44.65 8.61 19.09
C PHE A 1093 -43.54 8.77 20.14
N THR A 1094 -43.97 8.87 21.39
CA THR A 1094 -43.13 8.77 22.59
C THR A 1094 -43.33 7.42 23.29
N VAL A 1095 -42.38 7.00 24.12
CA VAL A 1095 -42.47 5.72 24.86
C VAL A 1095 -43.19 5.93 26.19
N ILE A 1096 -44.14 5.05 26.50
CA ILE A 1096 -44.80 4.97 27.81
C ILE A 1096 -44.00 4.05 28.74
N GLY A 1097 -43.64 2.85 28.26
CA GLY A 1097 -42.94 1.82 29.01
C GLY A 1097 -42.99 0.46 28.31
N GLN A 1098 -42.49 -0.59 28.97
CA GLN A 1098 -42.61 -1.97 28.50
C GLN A 1098 -43.56 -2.78 29.40
N ASP A 1099 -44.46 -3.55 28.81
CA ASP A 1099 -45.43 -4.39 29.55
C ASP A 1099 -44.90 -5.80 29.85
N ALA A 1100 -45.72 -6.60 30.56
CA ALA A 1100 -45.37 -7.97 30.98
C ALA A 1100 -45.21 -8.95 29.81
N ASP A 1101 -45.85 -8.66 28.67
CA ASP A 1101 -45.80 -9.47 27.45
C ASP A 1101 -44.67 -9.00 26.49
N SER A 1102 -43.78 -8.13 26.99
CA SER A 1102 -42.64 -7.56 26.28
C SER A 1102 -43.01 -6.61 25.13
N TYR A 1103 -44.22 -6.04 25.10
CA TYR A 1103 -44.54 -4.94 24.19
C TYR A 1103 -44.06 -3.60 24.74
N ILE A 1104 -43.47 -2.80 23.85
CA ILE A 1104 -43.14 -1.39 24.07
C ILE A 1104 -44.40 -0.59 23.74
N GLN A 1105 -44.99 0.05 24.74
CA GLN A 1105 -46.22 0.83 24.62
C GLN A 1105 -45.88 2.29 24.26
N LEU A 1106 -46.57 2.85 23.26
CA LEU A 1106 -46.29 4.15 22.66
C LEU A 1106 -47.50 5.11 22.77
N ASP A 1107 -47.27 6.40 23.03
CA ASP A 1107 -48.29 7.47 22.99
C ASP A 1107 -48.01 8.38 21.78
N ASP A 1108 -49.06 8.83 21.09
CA ASP A 1108 -48.96 9.86 20.03
C ASP A 1108 -48.25 11.11 20.59
N VAL A 1109 -47.42 11.77 19.78
CA VAL A 1109 -46.88 13.08 20.15
C VAL A 1109 -48.03 14.08 20.31
N GLU A 1110 -48.11 14.75 21.46
CA GLU A 1110 -49.12 15.77 21.71
C GLU A 1110 -48.97 16.97 20.76
N GLY A 1111 -50.00 17.24 19.96
CA GLY A 1111 -49.96 18.26 18.89
C GLY A 1111 -49.22 17.78 17.64
N THR A 1112 -48.42 18.65 17.02
CA THR A 1112 -47.65 18.34 15.79
C THR A 1112 -46.18 18.74 15.89
N THR A 1113 -45.66 19.03 17.09
CA THR A 1113 -44.32 19.60 17.28
C THR A 1113 -43.31 18.58 17.78
N LEU A 1114 -42.18 18.47 17.07
CA LEU A 1114 -41.01 17.67 17.42
C LEU A 1114 -39.92 18.57 17.99
N LYS A 1115 -39.33 18.16 19.12
CA LYS A 1115 -38.24 18.90 19.77
C LYS A 1115 -36.88 18.47 19.23
N ALA A 1116 -36.02 19.43 18.94
CA ALA A 1116 -34.62 19.18 18.61
C ALA A 1116 -33.93 18.33 19.70
N GLY A 1117 -33.13 17.35 19.30
CA GLY A 1117 -32.34 16.49 20.18
C GLY A 1117 -33.11 15.34 20.86
N GLN A 1118 -34.44 15.31 20.80
CA GLN A 1118 -35.26 14.22 21.32
C GLN A 1118 -35.44 13.11 20.26
N ALA A 1119 -35.46 11.86 20.70
CA ALA A 1119 -35.79 10.71 19.86
C ALA A 1119 -37.29 10.46 19.83
N TYR A 1120 -37.79 10.07 18.67
CA TYR A 1120 -39.18 9.67 18.45
C TYR A 1120 -39.24 8.38 17.65
N VAL A 1121 -40.26 7.56 17.92
CA VAL A 1121 -40.60 6.43 17.03
C VAL A 1121 -41.48 6.99 15.92
N TYR A 1122 -41.02 6.89 14.68
CA TYR A 1122 -41.76 7.25 13.48
C TYR A 1122 -42.42 6.01 12.87
N ILE A 1123 -43.74 6.07 12.69
CA ILE A 1123 -44.52 5.08 11.97
C ILE A 1123 -45.05 5.75 10.68
N PRO A 1124 -44.55 5.36 9.50
CA PRO A 1124 -45.04 5.91 8.23
C PRO A 1124 -46.52 5.62 8.02
N ALA A 1125 -47.23 6.54 7.36
CA ALA A 1125 -48.58 6.24 6.88
C ALA A 1125 -48.53 5.13 5.80
N GLU A 1126 -49.59 4.31 5.68
CA GLU A 1126 -49.63 3.21 4.69
C GLU A 1126 -49.37 3.68 3.25
N LYS A 1127 -49.79 4.92 2.93
CA LYS A 1127 -49.58 5.56 1.62
C LYS A 1127 -48.17 6.12 1.40
N ASN A 1128 -47.30 6.15 2.41
CA ASN A 1128 -45.97 6.71 2.27
C ASN A 1128 -45.02 5.70 1.59
N GLU A 1129 -44.86 5.85 0.28
CA GLU A 1129 -43.91 5.07 -0.53
C GLU A 1129 -42.53 5.74 -0.65
N SER A 1130 -42.35 6.95 -0.10
CA SER A 1130 -41.14 7.75 -0.24
C SER A 1130 -40.06 7.38 0.78
N ASN A 1131 -38.80 7.55 0.39
CA ASN A 1131 -37.62 7.41 1.26
C ASN A 1131 -37.29 8.70 2.03
N PHE A 1132 -38.28 9.56 2.22
CA PHE A 1132 -38.18 10.80 2.98
C PHE A 1132 -39.52 11.12 3.64
N VAL A 1133 -39.45 11.96 4.68
CA VAL A 1133 -40.60 12.63 5.27
C VAL A 1133 -40.41 14.13 5.12
N THR A 1134 -41.48 14.83 4.73
CA THR A 1134 -41.50 16.30 4.73
C THR A 1134 -41.86 16.78 6.13
N LEU A 1135 -41.00 17.60 6.71
CA LEU A 1135 -41.21 18.28 7.98
C LEU A 1135 -41.26 19.78 7.73
N TYR A 1136 -41.89 20.52 8.65
CA TYR A 1136 -42.08 21.95 8.50
C TYR A 1136 -41.28 22.70 9.56
N PRO A 1137 -40.68 23.85 9.24
CA PRO A 1137 -40.06 24.69 10.25
C PRO A 1137 -41.12 25.20 11.22
N THR A 1138 -40.77 25.36 12.49
CA THR A 1138 -41.70 25.97 13.45
C THR A 1138 -42.02 27.41 13.04
N LYS A 1139 -43.22 27.90 13.39
CA LYS A 1139 -43.65 29.27 13.05
C LYS A 1139 -42.66 30.37 13.47
N GLU A 1140 -41.86 30.12 14.51
CA GLU A 1140 -40.84 31.05 15.02
C GLU A 1140 -39.69 31.27 14.03
N VAL A 1141 -39.39 30.29 13.16
CA VAL A 1141 -38.30 30.37 12.16
C VAL A 1141 -38.60 31.44 11.12
N ASN A 1142 -39.84 31.51 10.60
CA ASN A 1142 -40.30 32.53 9.65
C ASN A 1142 -39.29 32.83 8.51
N LYS A 1143 -38.83 31.78 7.80
CA LYS A 1143 -37.82 31.84 6.72
C LYS A 1143 -36.42 32.37 7.11
N ASP A 1144 -36.18 32.62 8.39
CA ASP A 1144 -34.89 33.07 8.93
C ASP A 1144 -34.11 31.88 9.50
N TYR A 1145 -33.12 31.42 8.73
CA TYR A 1145 -32.31 30.25 9.11
C TYR A 1145 -31.52 30.46 10.42
N THR A 1146 -31.28 31.71 10.83
CA THR A 1146 -30.58 32.00 12.10
C THR A 1146 -31.40 31.60 13.32
N LYS A 1147 -32.72 31.42 13.16
CA LYS A 1147 -33.65 30.98 14.20
C LYS A 1147 -33.85 29.47 14.28
N LEU A 1148 -33.29 28.69 13.34
CA LEU A 1148 -33.38 27.22 13.38
C LEU A 1148 -32.76 26.61 14.65
N ASN A 1149 -31.74 27.28 15.21
CA ASN A 1149 -31.04 26.89 16.44
C ASN A 1149 -30.74 25.37 16.53
N PRO A 1150 -30.00 24.81 15.55
CA PRO A 1150 -29.72 23.38 15.53
C PRO A 1150 -28.89 22.95 16.75
N THR A 1151 -29.22 21.76 17.29
CA THR A 1151 -28.44 21.06 18.31
C THR A 1151 -27.76 19.83 17.73
N HIS A 1152 -26.55 19.58 18.21
CA HIS A 1152 -25.76 18.37 17.98
C HIS A 1152 -25.47 17.64 19.31
N THR A 1153 -26.12 18.07 20.40
CA THR A 1153 -26.09 17.39 21.70
C THR A 1153 -27.41 16.64 21.86
N PRO A 1154 -27.38 15.30 22.05
CA PRO A 1154 -28.61 14.53 22.25
C PRO A 1154 -29.29 14.96 23.55
N GLY A 1155 -30.63 15.01 23.53
CA GLY A 1155 -31.43 15.26 24.72
C GLY A 1155 -31.39 14.09 25.70
N GLU A 1156 -32.06 14.25 26.84
CA GLU A 1156 -32.21 13.15 27.80
C GLU A 1156 -33.11 12.04 27.24
N ALA A 1157 -32.86 10.80 27.64
CA ALA A 1157 -33.69 9.67 27.27
C ALA A 1157 -35.09 9.82 27.88
N VAL A 1158 -36.13 9.67 27.05
CA VAL A 1158 -37.52 9.78 27.49
C VAL A 1158 -38.10 8.38 27.67
N ASN A 1159 -38.37 7.99 28.92
CA ASN A 1159 -38.91 6.68 29.29
C ASN A 1159 -38.15 5.50 28.68
N GLY A 1160 -36.83 5.61 28.54
CA GLY A 1160 -35.97 4.57 27.95
C GLY A 1160 -35.69 4.74 26.45
N LEU A 1161 -36.39 5.61 25.71
CA LEU A 1161 -36.02 5.94 24.34
C LEU A 1161 -34.85 6.93 24.32
N THR A 1162 -33.68 6.48 23.85
CA THR A 1162 -32.43 7.24 23.94
C THR A 1162 -32.03 7.83 22.57
N PRO A 1163 -31.90 9.16 22.44
CA PRO A 1163 -31.45 9.81 21.21
C PRO A 1163 -29.95 9.71 20.99
N VAL A 1164 -29.53 9.65 19.72
CA VAL A 1164 -28.11 9.71 19.34
C VAL A 1164 -27.86 10.58 18.11
N PHE A 1165 -26.78 11.36 18.13
CA PHE A 1165 -26.26 12.10 16.96
C PHE A 1165 -24.97 11.50 16.38
N GLU A 1166 -24.44 10.45 17.01
CA GLU A 1166 -23.27 9.71 16.55
C GLU A 1166 -23.62 8.25 16.29
N ASN A 1167 -22.82 7.60 15.44
CA ASN A 1167 -22.83 6.14 15.36
C ASN A 1167 -22.47 5.58 16.74
N THR A 1168 -23.44 4.95 17.39
CA THR A 1168 -23.35 4.61 18.80
C THR A 1168 -23.34 3.11 18.96
N ARG A 1169 -22.23 2.60 19.52
CA ARG A 1169 -22.15 1.19 19.93
C ARG A 1169 -23.02 0.96 21.15
N LEU A 1170 -23.82 -0.09 21.12
CA LEU A 1170 -24.77 -0.39 22.18
C LEU A 1170 -24.18 -1.29 23.26
N LYS A 1171 -24.75 -1.17 24.46
CA LYS A 1171 -24.60 -2.17 25.52
C LYS A 1171 -25.36 -3.43 25.10
N GLU A 1172 -24.95 -4.60 25.59
CA GLU A 1172 -25.78 -5.80 25.43
C GLU A 1172 -27.15 -5.58 26.10
N ASP A 1173 -28.19 -6.23 25.57
CA ASP A 1173 -29.58 -6.17 26.05
C ASP A 1173 -30.26 -4.80 25.92
N SER A 1174 -29.76 -3.92 25.04
CA SER A 1174 -30.49 -2.73 24.57
C SER A 1174 -31.44 -3.11 23.41
N GLY A 1175 -32.55 -2.42 23.22
CA GLY A 1175 -33.49 -2.72 22.14
C GLY A 1175 -33.12 -2.04 20.81
N ILE A 1176 -33.04 -2.84 19.74
CA ILE A 1176 -32.87 -2.41 18.34
C ILE A 1176 -33.87 -3.10 17.43
N PHE A 1177 -34.29 -2.45 16.34
CA PHE A 1177 -35.12 -3.11 15.33
C PHE A 1177 -34.35 -4.25 14.63
N ASN A 1178 -35.04 -5.36 14.38
CA ASN A 1178 -34.59 -6.38 13.43
C ASN A 1178 -34.61 -5.83 11.98
N GLY A 1179 -34.07 -6.59 11.02
CA GLY A 1179 -33.85 -6.10 9.66
C GLY A 1179 -35.09 -5.65 8.87
N ASP A 1180 -36.28 -6.16 9.19
CA ASP A 1180 -37.55 -5.73 8.59
C ASP A 1180 -38.40 -4.84 9.51
N HIS A 1181 -37.85 -4.48 10.68
CA HIS A 1181 -38.45 -3.62 11.69
C HIS A 1181 -39.79 -4.13 12.27
N SER A 1182 -40.05 -5.44 12.17
CA SER A 1182 -41.24 -6.07 12.75
C SER A 1182 -41.10 -6.37 14.25
N LEU A 1183 -39.87 -6.44 14.77
CA LEU A 1183 -39.57 -6.85 16.14
C LEU A 1183 -38.36 -6.07 16.69
N VAL A 1184 -38.39 -5.76 17.98
CA VAL A 1184 -37.22 -5.22 18.70
C VAL A 1184 -36.40 -6.37 19.30
N LEU A 1185 -35.15 -6.51 18.85
CA LEU A 1185 -34.17 -7.45 19.36
C LEU A 1185 -33.36 -6.83 20.49
N LEU A 1186 -32.84 -7.69 21.35
CA LEU A 1186 -31.79 -7.36 22.31
C LEU A 1186 -30.45 -7.32 21.59
N SER A 1187 -29.74 -6.22 21.77
CA SER A 1187 -28.43 -5.99 21.17
C SER A 1187 -27.39 -6.94 21.74
N ILE A 1188 -26.48 -7.40 20.88
CA ILE A 1188 -25.33 -8.25 21.25
C ILE A 1188 -24.01 -7.49 21.09
N GLN A 1189 -22.90 -8.14 21.48
CA GLN A 1189 -21.57 -7.53 21.41
C GLN A 1189 -21.25 -6.98 20.00
N ASN A 1190 -20.82 -5.72 19.96
CA ASN A 1190 -20.44 -4.98 18.74
C ASN A 1190 -21.60 -4.49 17.86
N GLU A 1191 -22.86 -4.60 18.29
CA GLU A 1191 -23.97 -3.93 17.59
C GLU A 1191 -24.04 -2.44 17.93
N GLY A 1192 -24.62 -1.66 17.02
CA GLY A 1192 -24.69 -0.22 17.10
C GLY A 1192 -25.86 0.34 16.29
N VAL A 1193 -26.16 1.61 16.53
CA VAL A 1193 -27.15 2.39 15.76
C VAL A 1193 -26.47 3.53 15.02
N SER A 1194 -27.08 3.95 13.90
CA SER A 1194 -26.57 5.03 13.07
C SER A 1194 -26.78 6.40 13.73
N ALA A 1195 -26.02 7.42 13.30
CA ALA A 1195 -26.24 8.80 13.71
C ALA A 1195 -27.65 9.32 13.34
N ASN A 1196 -28.18 10.23 14.16
CA ASN A 1196 -29.52 10.84 14.04
C ASN A 1196 -30.69 9.84 14.19
N THR A 1197 -30.46 8.71 14.86
CA THR A 1197 -31.49 7.75 15.25
C THR A 1197 -31.58 7.67 16.78
N GLY A 1198 -32.05 6.55 17.32
CA GLY A 1198 -31.99 6.24 18.74
C GLY A 1198 -32.07 4.73 18.97
N TYR A 1199 -32.14 4.34 20.24
CA TYR A 1199 -32.33 2.94 20.66
C TYR A 1199 -33.17 2.88 21.93
N PHE A 1200 -33.70 1.70 22.26
CA PHE A 1200 -34.43 1.48 23.50
C PHE A 1200 -33.47 1.03 24.60
N ASP A 1201 -33.34 1.80 25.66
CA ASP A 1201 -32.69 1.43 26.92
C ASP A 1201 -33.75 0.86 27.88
N LYS A 1202 -33.40 0.61 29.15
CA LYS A 1202 -34.33 0.11 30.16
C LYS A 1202 -35.51 1.07 30.32
N MET A 1203 -36.71 0.58 29.98
CA MET A 1203 -37.97 1.32 30.08
C MET A 1203 -38.64 1.09 31.45
N PRO A 1204 -39.48 2.04 31.91
CA PRO A 1204 -40.36 1.78 33.04
C PRO A 1204 -41.33 0.64 32.69
N LYS A 1205 -41.73 -0.15 33.69
CA LYS A 1205 -42.81 -1.13 33.52
C LYS A 1205 -44.14 -0.40 33.43
N THR A 1206 -45.03 -0.85 32.54
CA THR A 1206 -46.35 -0.25 32.38
C THR A 1206 -47.42 -1.31 32.13
N ASP A 1207 -48.62 -1.08 32.67
CA ASP A 1207 -49.83 -1.82 32.30
C ASP A 1207 -50.77 -0.96 31.42
N LYS A 1208 -50.40 0.31 31.16
CA LYS A 1208 -51.13 1.22 30.27
C LYS A 1208 -50.89 0.79 28.82
N LYS A 1209 -51.97 0.45 28.10
CA LYS A 1209 -51.94 0.30 26.64
C LYS A 1209 -51.82 1.67 25.98
N GLY A 1210 -50.85 1.80 25.09
CA GLY A 1210 -50.63 3.00 24.29
C GLY A 1210 -51.50 3.05 23.03
N ASP A 1211 -51.38 4.15 22.28
CA ASP A 1211 -51.98 4.35 20.96
C ASP A 1211 -51.39 3.39 19.90
N ALA A 1212 -50.13 2.98 20.11
CA ALA A 1212 -49.46 1.95 19.33
C ALA A 1212 -48.57 1.07 20.24
N ALA A 1213 -48.21 -0.12 19.76
CA ALA A 1213 -47.33 -1.04 20.48
C ALA A 1213 -46.36 -1.74 19.53
N ILE A 1214 -45.13 -1.98 19.99
CA ILE A 1214 -44.09 -2.70 19.25
C ILE A 1214 -43.62 -3.88 20.08
N GLN A 1215 -43.61 -5.07 19.50
CA GLN A 1215 -43.15 -6.26 20.21
C GLN A 1215 -41.62 -6.25 20.35
N ALA A 1216 -41.12 -6.59 21.54
CA ALA A 1216 -39.71 -6.91 21.76
C ALA A 1216 -39.54 -8.41 22.04
N GLU A 1217 -38.37 -8.97 21.72
CA GLU A 1217 -38.13 -10.40 21.91
C GLU A 1217 -38.10 -10.84 23.39
N ALA A 1218 -37.78 -9.90 24.27
CA ALA A 1218 -37.78 -10.07 25.72
C ALA A 1218 -37.78 -8.70 26.41
N THR A 1219 -37.69 -8.71 27.74
CA THR A 1219 -37.52 -7.50 28.54
C THR A 1219 -36.18 -6.82 28.25
N ILE A 1220 -36.21 -5.55 27.90
CA ILE A 1220 -35.01 -4.74 27.63
C ILE A 1220 -34.44 -4.28 28.97
N THR A 1221 -33.19 -4.67 29.24
CA THR A 1221 -32.54 -4.41 30.54
C THR A 1221 -31.29 -3.55 30.44
N SER A 1222 -30.65 -3.53 29.25
CA SER A 1222 -29.38 -2.85 28.98
C SER A 1222 -28.24 -3.18 29.95
N LEU A 1223 -28.29 -4.37 30.57
CA LEU A 1223 -27.27 -4.85 31.51
C LEU A 1223 -26.15 -5.51 30.71
N GLY A 1224 -25.03 -4.81 30.52
CA GLY A 1224 -23.85 -5.43 29.92
C GLY A 1224 -23.35 -6.65 30.72
N ARG A 1225 -22.78 -7.65 30.02
CA ARG A 1225 -22.15 -8.86 30.59
C ARG A 1225 -21.52 -8.65 31.97
N VAL A 1226 -22.09 -9.31 32.99
CA VAL A 1226 -21.42 -9.54 34.27
C VAL A 1226 -20.23 -10.46 34.01
N VAL A 1227 -19.01 -9.95 34.20
CA VAL A 1227 -17.78 -10.74 34.09
C VAL A 1227 -17.70 -11.70 35.27
N VAL A 1228 -17.91 -13.00 35.01
CA VAL A 1228 -17.59 -14.08 35.96
C VAL A 1228 -16.10 -14.43 35.75
N LEU A 1229 -15.25 -14.13 36.74
CA LEU A 1229 -13.86 -14.60 36.75
C LEU A 1229 -13.78 -15.91 37.53
N ASN A 1230 -13.43 -16.99 36.84
CA ASN A 1230 -13.18 -18.32 37.43
C ASN A 1230 -11.68 -18.56 37.75
N ASP A 1231 -10.87 -17.51 37.91
CA ASP A 1231 -9.43 -17.69 38.13
C ASP A 1231 -9.01 -17.55 39.60
N ALA A 1232 -8.22 -18.54 40.04
CA ALA A 1232 -7.56 -18.66 41.34
C ALA A 1232 -6.42 -17.64 41.57
N THR A 1233 -6.57 -16.40 41.10
CA THR A 1233 -5.63 -15.32 41.43
C THR A 1233 -6.11 -14.58 42.69
N ALA A 1234 -5.15 -14.29 43.58
CA ALA A 1234 -5.42 -13.70 44.89
C ALA A 1234 -6.26 -12.41 44.78
N LYS A 1235 -7.49 -12.44 45.30
CA LYS A 1235 -8.42 -11.30 45.30
C LYS A 1235 -7.96 -10.23 46.30
N SER A 1236 -7.43 -9.11 45.81
CA SER A 1236 -7.16 -7.93 46.63
C SER A 1236 -8.43 -7.11 46.84
N GLY A 1237 -9.20 -7.43 47.89
CA GLY A 1237 -10.34 -6.61 48.34
C GLY A 1237 -11.66 -6.92 47.62
N VAL A 1238 -12.51 -7.69 48.31
CA VAL A 1238 -13.93 -7.86 47.97
C VAL A 1238 -14.74 -6.92 48.86
N TYR A 1239 -15.71 -6.21 48.31
CA TYR A 1239 -16.60 -5.33 49.06
C TYR A 1239 -18.06 -5.65 48.74
N THR A 1240 -18.98 -5.41 49.68
CA THR A 1240 -20.41 -5.36 49.37
C THR A 1240 -20.73 -4.12 48.52
N LEU A 1241 -21.92 -4.05 47.92
CA LEU A 1241 -22.38 -2.84 47.23
C LEU A 1241 -22.41 -1.58 48.14
N SER A 1242 -22.50 -1.78 49.45
CA SER A 1242 -22.45 -0.75 50.48
C SER A 1242 -21.02 -0.37 50.93
N GLY A 1243 -19.98 -0.90 50.27
CA GLY A 1243 -18.59 -0.54 50.55
C GLY A 1243 -17.95 -1.26 51.75
N VAL A 1244 -18.59 -2.30 52.28
CA VAL A 1244 -18.06 -3.08 53.42
C VAL A 1244 -17.11 -4.16 52.91
N ARG A 1245 -15.87 -4.18 53.42
CA ARG A 1245 -14.85 -5.16 53.01
C ARG A 1245 -15.19 -6.55 53.53
N VAL A 1246 -15.16 -7.55 52.65
CA VAL A 1246 -15.43 -8.96 52.96
C VAL A 1246 -14.11 -9.73 52.98
N ASN A 1247 -13.76 -10.28 54.15
CA ASN A 1247 -12.46 -10.92 54.37
C ASN A 1247 -12.40 -12.39 53.92
N ASN A 1248 -13.55 -13.05 53.74
CA ASN A 1248 -13.61 -14.45 53.27
C ASN A 1248 -13.91 -14.49 51.77
N THR A 1249 -12.88 -14.71 50.96
CA THR A 1249 -12.94 -14.65 49.49
C THR A 1249 -13.32 -15.98 48.82
N LYS A 1250 -13.43 -17.06 49.61
CA LYS A 1250 -13.70 -18.44 49.16
C LYS A 1250 -15.16 -18.88 49.30
N HIS A 1251 -15.95 -18.25 50.17
CA HIS A 1251 -17.35 -18.62 50.43
C HIS A 1251 -18.23 -17.37 50.57
N LEU A 1252 -18.41 -16.64 49.47
CA LEU A 1252 -19.32 -15.50 49.44
C LEU A 1252 -20.76 -16.01 49.26
N PRO A 1253 -21.74 -15.53 50.05
CA PRO A 1253 -23.16 -15.78 49.79
C PRO A 1253 -23.58 -15.24 48.42
N ALA A 1254 -24.61 -15.84 47.82
CA ALA A 1254 -25.22 -15.36 46.59
C ALA A 1254 -25.59 -13.87 46.70
N GLY A 1255 -25.12 -13.03 45.78
CA GLY A 1255 -25.30 -11.57 45.85
C GLY A 1255 -24.32 -10.79 44.98
N VAL A 1256 -24.46 -9.46 44.96
CA VAL A 1256 -23.61 -8.57 44.16
C VAL A 1256 -22.49 -7.95 45.01
N TYR A 1257 -21.24 -8.08 44.56
CA TYR A 1257 -20.04 -7.59 45.24
C TYR A 1257 -19.20 -6.72 44.31
N VAL A 1258 -18.38 -5.83 44.88
CA VAL A 1258 -17.33 -5.09 44.17
C VAL A 1258 -16.00 -5.80 44.41
N VAL A 1259 -15.46 -6.44 43.38
CA VAL A 1259 -14.17 -7.14 43.43
C VAL A 1259 -13.20 -6.43 42.50
N ASN A 1260 -12.08 -5.94 43.04
CA ASN A 1260 -11.10 -5.14 42.28
C ASN A 1260 -11.75 -3.98 41.48
N GLY A 1261 -12.73 -3.30 42.07
CA GLY A 1261 -13.41 -2.14 41.47
C GLY A 1261 -14.50 -2.46 40.44
N LYS A 1262 -14.87 -3.74 40.23
CA LYS A 1262 -15.94 -4.15 39.30
C LYS A 1262 -17.09 -4.82 40.04
N LYS A 1263 -18.34 -4.50 39.67
CA LYS A 1263 -19.53 -5.20 40.16
C LYS A 1263 -19.56 -6.63 39.62
N GLN A 1264 -19.75 -7.60 40.49
CA GLN A 1264 -19.77 -9.03 40.20
C GLN A 1264 -20.93 -9.69 40.91
N VAL A 1265 -21.58 -10.66 40.26
CA VAL A 1265 -22.61 -11.50 40.88
C VAL A 1265 -21.95 -12.78 41.34
N VAL A 1266 -21.99 -13.05 42.65
CA VAL A 1266 -21.72 -14.37 43.20
C VAL A 1266 -23.05 -15.12 43.19
N LYS A 1267 -23.07 -16.31 42.58
CA LYS A 1267 -24.25 -17.18 42.52
C LYS A 1267 -24.25 -18.15 43.69
#